data_AF-Q8TF17-F1
#
_entry.id   AF-Q8TF17-F1
#
_cell.length_a   1.000
_cell.length_b   1.000
_cell.length_c   1.000
_cell.angle_alpha   90.00
_cell.angle_beta   90.00
_cell.angle_gamma   90.00
#
_symmetry.space_group_name_H-M   'P 1'
#
loop_
_entity.id
_entity.type
_entity.pdbx_description
1 polymer ?
#
loop_
_entity_poly.entity_id
_entity_poly.type
_entity_poly.pdbx_seq_one_letter_code
_entity_poly.pdbx_strand_id
1 'polypeptide(L)'
;MGGCFCIPRERSLTRGPGKETPSKDPTVSSECIASSEYKEKCFLPQNINPDLTLSFCVKSRSRRCVNGPLQEAARRRLWALENEDQEVRMLFKDLSARLVSIQSQRAQFLITFKTMEEIWKFSTYLNLGYVSMCLEHLLFDHKYWLNCILVEDTEIQVSVDDKHLETIYLGLLIQEGHFFCRALCSVTPPAEKEGECLTLCKNELISVKMAEAGSELEGVSLVTGQRGLVLVSALEPLPLPFHQWFLKNYPGSCGLSRKRDWTGSYQIGRGRCKALTGYEPGEKDELNFYQGESIEIIGFVIPGLQWFIGKSTSSGQVGFVPTRNIDPDSYSPMSRNSAFLSDEERCSLLALGSDKQTECSSFLHTLARTDITSVYRLSGFESIQNPPNDLSASQPEGFKEVRPGRAWEEHQAVGSRQSSSSEDSSLEEELLSATSDSYRLPEPDDLDDPELLMDLSTGQEEEAENFAPILAFLDHEGYADHFKSLYDFSFSFLTSSFYSFSEEDEFVAYLEASRKWAKKSHMTWAHARLCFLLGRLSIRKVKLSQARVYFEEAIHILNGAFEDLSLVATLYINLAAIYLKQRLRHKGSALLEKAGALLACLPDRESSAKHELDVVAYVLRQGIVVGSSPLEARACFLAIRLLLSLGRHEEVLPFAERLQLLSGHPPASEAVASVLSFLYDKKYLPHLAVASVQQHGIQSAQGMSLPIWQVHLVLQNTTKLLGFPSPGWGEVSALACPMLRQALAACEELADRSTQRALCLILSKVYLEHRSPDGAIHYLSQALVLGQLLGEQESFESSLCLAWAYLLASQAKKALDVLEPLLCSLKETESLTQRGVIYNLLGLALQGEGRVNRAAKSYLRALNRAQEVGDVHNQAVAMANLGHLSLKSWAQHPARNYLLQAVRLYCELQASKETDMELVQVFLWLAQVLVSGHQLTHGLLCYEMALLFGLRHRHLKSQLQATKSLCHFYSSVSPNPEACITYHEHWLALAQQLRDREMEGRLLESLGQLYRNLNTARSLRRSLTCIKESLRIFIDLGETDKAAEAWLGAGRLHYLMQEDELVELCLQAAIQTALKSEEPLLALKLYEEAGDVFFNGTRHRHHAVEYYRAGAVPLARRLKAVRTELRIFNKLTELQISLEGYEKALEFATLAARLSTVTGDQRQELVAFHRLATVYYSLHMYEMAEDCYLKTLSLCPPWLQSPKEALYYAKVYYRLGRLTFCQLKDAHDATEYFLLALAAAVLLGDEELQDTIRSRLDNICQSPLWHSRPSGCSSERARWLSGGGLAL
;
A
#
# COMPACT_ATOMS: atom_id res chain seq x y z
N MET A 1 4.74 31.67 16.85
CA MET A 1 3.83 31.34 17.95
C MET A 1 4.40 30.12 18.66
N GLY A 2 4.76 30.27 19.94
CA GLY A 2 5.74 29.46 20.70
C GLY A 2 5.44 27.95 20.77
N GLY A 3 6.38 27.05 21.01
CA GLY A 3 7.65 27.14 21.72
C GLY A 3 7.66 25.99 22.75
N CYS A 4 8.52 24.98 22.58
CA CYS A 4 9.00 24.05 23.61
C CYS A 4 9.89 22.96 22.98
N PHE A 5 11.21 23.18 22.98
CA PHE A 5 12.19 22.09 22.88
C PHE A 5 12.52 21.65 24.32
N CYS A 6 12.06 20.47 24.72
CA CYS A 6 12.46 19.83 25.97
C CYS A 6 13.55 18.80 25.67
N ILE A 7 14.75 19.08 26.17
CA ILE A 7 15.91 18.17 26.25
C ILE A 7 15.62 17.12 27.33
N PRO A 8 15.75 15.80 27.10
CA PRO A 8 15.69 14.84 28.19
C PRO A 8 17.05 14.75 28.90
N ARG A 9 17.06 15.12 30.17
CA ARG A 9 18.15 14.84 31.13
C ARG A 9 18.18 13.34 31.48
N GLU A 10 19.39 12.80 31.54
CA GLU A 10 19.74 11.50 32.11
C GLU A 10 19.14 11.28 33.51
N ARG A 11 18.74 10.03 33.82
CA ARG A 11 18.95 9.42 35.14
C ARG A 11 18.85 7.89 35.08
N SER A 12 19.99 7.28 35.40
CA SER A 12 20.15 5.92 35.91
C SER A 12 19.31 5.67 37.16
N LEU A 13 18.78 4.45 37.33
CA LEU A 13 19.00 3.58 38.51
C LEU A 13 18.08 2.35 38.48
N THR A 14 18.76 1.21 38.45
CA THR A 14 18.31 -0.17 38.69
C THR A 14 17.75 -0.39 40.09
N ARG A 15 16.65 -1.15 40.24
CA ARG A 15 16.42 -2.01 41.42
C ARG A 15 15.45 -3.15 41.12
N GLY A 16 15.91 -4.38 41.35
CA GLY A 16 15.23 -5.65 41.05
C GLY A 16 14.17 -6.11 42.08
N PRO A 17 13.57 -7.30 41.86
CA PRO A 17 12.34 -7.74 42.51
C PRO A 17 12.60 -8.44 43.85
N GLY A 18 11.81 -8.10 44.87
CA GLY A 18 11.80 -8.73 46.19
C GLY A 18 10.76 -9.85 46.27
N LYS A 19 11.25 -11.05 46.57
CA LYS A 19 10.51 -12.26 46.97
C LYS A 19 9.77 -12.03 48.29
N GLU A 20 8.62 -12.70 48.47
CA GLU A 20 8.22 -13.27 49.77
C GLU A 20 7.26 -14.45 49.58
N THR A 21 7.32 -15.37 50.54
CA THR A 21 7.22 -16.84 50.46
C THR A 21 5.85 -17.44 50.85
N PRO A 22 5.56 -18.72 50.50
CA PRO A 22 4.32 -19.40 50.88
C PRO A 22 4.48 -20.21 52.19
N SER A 23 3.42 -20.34 52.98
CA SER A 23 3.36 -21.35 54.06
C SER A 23 1.95 -21.83 54.40
N LYS A 24 1.75 -23.15 54.16
CA LYS A 24 1.14 -24.19 55.01
C LYS A 24 -0.37 -24.23 55.29
N ASP A 25 -1.01 -25.17 54.57
CA ASP A 25 -1.64 -26.42 55.04
C ASP A 25 -2.90 -26.44 55.95
N PRO A 26 -3.72 -27.53 55.82
CA PRO A 26 -5.18 -27.46 55.79
C PRO A 26 -5.86 -28.13 57.00
N THR A 27 -7.17 -27.94 57.17
CA THR A 27 -8.17 -28.97 57.58
C THR A 27 -9.57 -28.37 57.81
N VAL A 28 -10.55 -28.93 57.10
CA VAL A 28 -11.94 -29.26 57.54
C VAL A 28 -12.79 -28.14 58.17
N SER A 29 -13.77 -27.63 57.43
CA SER A 29 -15.21 -27.86 57.70
C SER A 29 -16.09 -27.00 56.78
N SER A 30 -17.25 -27.57 56.45
CA SER A 30 -18.31 -27.14 55.55
C SER A 30 -18.87 -25.74 55.83
N GLU A 31 -18.91 -24.88 54.80
CA GLU A 31 -20.04 -23.97 54.48
C GLU A 31 -19.73 -23.19 53.19
N CYS A 32 -20.65 -23.20 52.22
CA CYS A 32 -20.52 -22.55 50.92
C CYS A 32 -20.45 -21.02 51.07
N ILE A 33 -19.24 -20.47 51.03
CA ILE A 33 -19.01 -19.02 50.90
C ILE A 33 -18.50 -18.76 49.48
N ALA A 34 -19.26 -17.95 48.74
CA ALA A 34 -18.93 -17.48 47.40
C ALA A 34 -17.50 -16.92 47.37
N SER A 35 -16.69 -17.46 46.47
CA SER A 35 -15.30 -17.03 46.27
C SER A 35 -15.24 -15.56 45.87
N SER A 36 -14.37 -14.83 46.56
CA SER A 36 -14.17 -13.38 46.47
C SER A 36 -13.58 -12.88 45.15
N GLU A 37 -13.40 -13.74 44.15
CA GLU A 37 -12.88 -13.39 42.81
C GLU A 37 -13.97 -12.99 41.79
N TYR A 38 -15.27 -13.18 42.12
CA TYR A 38 -16.39 -12.87 41.22
C TYR A 38 -17.02 -11.48 41.42
N LYS A 39 -16.51 -10.65 42.34
CA LYS A 39 -17.12 -9.36 42.70
C LYS A 39 -16.86 -8.20 41.73
N GLU A 40 -16.00 -8.35 40.72
CA GLU A 40 -15.62 -7.23 39.84
C GLU A 40 -16.43 -7.08 38.54
N LYS A 41 -17.30 -8.03 38.17
CA LYS A 41 -18.15 -7.94 36.97
C LYS A 41 -19.50 -7.23 37.21
N CYS A 42 -19.55 -6.25 38.10
CA CYS A 42 -20.78 -5.53 38.44
C CYS A 42 -21.13 -4.47 37.37
N PHE A 43 -22.44 -4.30 37.08
CA PHE A 43 -23.04 -3.23 36.26
C PHE A 43 -22.89 -1.84 36.91
N LEU A 44 -21.68 -1.43 37.24
CA LEU A 44 -21.38 -0.10 37.76
C LEU A 44 -20.91 0.77 36.59
N PRO A 45 -21.61 1.87 36.27
CA PRO A 45 -21.12 2.84 35.30
C PRO A 45 -19.91 3.56 35.91
N GLN A 46 -18.72 3.01 35.72
CA GLN A 46 -17.48 3.76 35.96
C GLN A 46 -17.28 4.71 34.77
N ASN A 47 -16.60 5.84 34.99
CA ASN A 47 -16.17 6.72 33.90
C ASN A 47 -15.19 5.97 33.00
N ILE A 48 -15.71 5.25 32.00
CA ILE A 48 -14.93 4.46 31.05
C ILE A 48 -14.24 5.44 30.12
N ASN A 49 -12.90 5.36 30.04
CA ASN A 49 -12.17 6.02 28.96
C ASN A 49 -12.58 5.33 27.64
N PRO A 50 -13.26 6.03 26.71
CA PRO A 50 -13.77 5.40 25.49
C PRO A 50 -12.65 4.98 24.53
N ASP A 51 -11.43 5.47 24.75
CA ASP A 51 -10.29 5.27 23.86
C ASP A 51 -9.61 3.93 24.12
N LEU A 52 -9.42 3.14 23.06
CA LEU A 52 -8.71 1.87 23.03
C LEU A 52 -7.37 2.03 22.32
N THR A 53 -6.30 1.55 22.95
CA THR A 53 -4.97 1.53 22.36
C THR A 53 -4.78 0.29 21.47
N LEU A 54 -4.43 0.50 20.21
CA LEU A 54 -4.03 -0.54 19.26
C LEU A 54 -2.54 -0.39 18.99
N SER A 55 -1.73 -1.34 19.47
CA SER A 55 -0.30 -1.39 19.16
C SER A 55 -0.01 -2.38 18.06
N PHE A 56 1.00 -2.09 17.23
CA PHE A 56 1.48 -3.03 16.21
C PHE A 56 2.99 -3.24 16.29
N CYS A 57 3.42 -4.41 15.84
CA CYS A 57 4.81 -4.80 15.76
C CYS A 57 5.07 -5.54 14.44
N VAL A 58 6.10 -5.15 13.70
CA VAL A 58 6.54 -5.80 12.46
C VAL A 58 7.52 -6.92 12.82
N LYS A 59 7.12 -8.18 12.64
CA LYS A 59 7.95 -9.36 12.89
C LYS A 59 8.40 -10.00 11.57
N SER A 60 9.56 -10.64 11.63
CA SER A 60 10.02 -11.58 10.60
C SER A 60 9.48 -12.98 10.93
N ARG A 61 8.84 -13.65 9.97
CA ARG A 61 8.29 -15.01 10.12
C ARG A 61 9.38 -16.05 10.30
N SER A 62 10.48 -15.92 9.56
CA SER A 62 11.65 -16.80 9.64
C SER A 62 12.41 -16.62 10.96
N ARG A 63 12.62 -15.37 11.39
CA ARG A 63 13.40 -15.07 12.61
C ARG A 63 12.57 -15.05 13.90
N ARG A 64 11.24 -14.98 13.79
CA ARG A 64 10.27 -14.82 14.89
C ARG A 64 10.57 -13.66 15.84
N CYS A 65 11.30 -12.65 15.37
CA CYS A 65 11.69 -11.47 16.12
C CYS A 65 11.28 -10.19 15.37
N VAL A 66 11.31 -9.05 16.07
CA VAL A 66 10.97 -7.75 15.48
C VAL A 66 11.98 -7.40 14.39
N ASN A 67 11.48 -7.11 13.19
CA ASN A 67 12.33 -6.65 12.09
C ASN A 67 12.61 -5.16 12.27
N GLY A 68 13.68 -4.83 13.01
CA GLY A 68 14.09 -3.46 13.36
C GLY A 68 14.01 -2.43 12.23
N PRO A 69 14.60 -2.67 11.04
CA PRO A 69 14.54 -1.69 9.95
C PRO A 69 13.13 -1.49 9.40
N LEU A 70 12.30 -2.54 9.30
CA LEU A 70 10.91 -2.40 8.85
C LEU A 70 10.00 -1.77 9.90
N GLN A 71 10.23 -2.07 11.19
CA GLN A 71 9.54 -1.40 12.29
C GLN A 71 9.79 0.11 12.25
N GLU A 72 11.03 0.51 11.97
CA GLU A 72 11.39 1.93 11.88
C GLU A 72 10.86 2.58 10.59
N ALA A 73 10.86 1.85 9.47
CA ALA A 73 10.20 2.31 8.25
C ALA A 73 8.70 2.55 8.45
N ALA A 74 8.01 1.62 9.13
CA ALA A 74 6.60 1.76 9.48
C ALA A 74 6.36 2.95 10.43
N ARG A 75 7.22 3.18 11.42
CA ARG A 75 7.15 4.36 12.29
C ARG A 75 7.34 5.67 11.53
N ARG A 76 8.30 5.74 10.61
CA ARG A 76 8.50 6.94 9.76
C ARG A 76 7.29 7.20 8.87
N ARG A 77 6.71 6.16 8.28
CA ARG A 77 5.48 6.28 7.48
C ARG A 77 4.32 6.79 8.33
N LEU A 78 4.13 6.22 9.51
CA LEU A 78 3.07 6.60 10.43
C LEU A 78 3.28 8.02 10.99
N TRP A 79 4.52 8.45 11.24
CA TRP A 79 4.85 9.82 11.60
C TRP A 79 4.53 10.81 10.47
N ALA A 80 4.73 10.44 9.20
CA ALA A 80 4.29 11.24 8.06
C ALA A 80 2.75 11.37 8.00
N LEU A 81 2.02 10.30 8.35
CA LEU A 81 0.55 10.26 8.40
C LEU A 81 -0.04 10.97 9.63
N GLU A 82 0.76 11.25 10.66
CA GLU A 82 0.31 11.96 11.88
C GLU A 82 -0.14 13.41 11.58
N ASN A 83 0.46 14.04 10.56
CA ASN A 83 0.05 15.39 10.11
C ASN A 83 -1.08 15.36 9.06
N GLU A 84 -1.23 14.26 8.31
CA GLU A 84 -2.19 14.07 7.22
C GLU A 84 -2.94 12.74 7.39
N ASP A 85 -3.79 12.66 8.43
CA ASP A 85 -4.39 11.41 8.88
C ASP A 85 -5.68 11.02 8.13
N GLN A 86 -6.00 11.67 6.99
CA GLN A 86 -7.23 11.41 6.25
C GLN A 86 -7.29 9.97 5.69
N GLU A 87 -6.18 9.48 5.13
CA GLU A 87 -6.06 8.09 4.66
C GLU A 87 -6.29 7.11 5.83
N VAL A 88 -5.71 7.40 7.00
CA VAL A 88 -5.81 6.56 8.21
C VAL A 88 -7.24 6.56 8.77
N ARG A 89 -7.92 7.72 8.80
CA ARG A 89 -9.32 7.83 9.22
C ARG A 89 -10.25 7.03 8.31
N MET A 90 -10.02 7.05 6.99
CA MET A 90 -10.80 6.26 6.04
C MET A 90 -10.59 4.76 6.25
N LEU A 91 -9.35 4.32 6.45
CA LEU A 91 -9.04 2.94 6.76
C LEU A 91 -9.75 2.47 8.04
N PHE A 92 -9.68 3.23 9.14
CA PHE A 92 -10.36 2.83 10.38
C PHE A 92 -11.88 2.86 10.24
N LYS A 93 -12.45 3.77 9.43
CA LYS A 93 -13.88 3.79 9.11
C LYS A 93 -14.30 2.49 8.41
N ASP A 94 -13.52 2.01 7.44
CA ASP A 94 -13.77 0.72 6.76
C ASP A 94 -13.65 -0.46 7.74
N LEU A 95 -12.71 -0.39 8.68
CA LEU A 95 -12.56 -1.36 9.78
C LEU A 95 -13.64 -1.22 10.88
N SER A 96 -14.63 -0.35 10.72
CA SER A 96 -15.69 -0.08 11.72
C SER A 96 -15.15 0.45 13.07
N ALA A 97 -14.10 1.27 13.05
CA ALA A 97 -13.54 1.98 14.20
C ALA A 97 -13.34 3.47 13.89
N ARG A 98 -13.15 4.30 14.93
CA ARG A 98 -12.93 5.75 14.78
C ARG A 98 -11.55 6.11 15.32
N LEU A 99 -10.70 6.67 14.47
CA LEU A 99 -9.38 7.15 14.88
C LEU A 99 -9.50 8.41 15.75
N VAL A 100 -8.87 8.39 16.93
CA VAL A 100 -8.75 9.53 17.86
C VAL A 100 -7.41 10.24 17.65
N SER A 101 -6.31 9.49 17.69
CA SER A 101 -4.96 10.01 17.47
C SER A 101 -3.98 8.92 17.09
N ILE A 102 -2.84 9.33 16.54
CA ILE A 102 -1.75 8.47 16.11
C ILE A 102 -0.56 8.75 17.05
N GLN A 103 0.03 7.71 17.65
CA GLN A 103 1.22 7.82 18.51
C GLN A 103 2.42 7.14 17.85
N SER A 104 3.14 7.90 17.02
CA SER A 104 4.20 7.36 16.16
C SER A 104 5.39 6.75 16.88
N GLN A 105 5.86 7.42 17.94
CA GLN A 105 6.99 6.92 18.75
C GLN A 105 6.71 5.56 19.39
N ARG A 106 5.44 5.28 19.72
CA ARG A 106 5.01 4.03 20.38
C ARG A 106 4.47 2.98 19.42
N ALA A 107 4.37 3.27 18.11
CA ALA A 107 3.71 2.42 17.12
C ALA A 107 2.27 2.06 17.55
N GLN A 108 1.51 3.08 17.96
CA GLN A 108 0.17 2.94 18.54
C GLN A 108 -0.85 3.82 17.81
N PHE A 109 -2.07 3.32 17.69
CA PHE A 109 -3.26 4.09 17.30
C PHE A 109 -4.21 4.14 18.50
N LEU A 110 -4.81 5.30 18.77
CA LEU A 110 -5.92 5.42 19.70
C LEU A 110 -7.22 5.42 18.89
N ILE A 111 -8.09 4.45 19.16
CA ILE A 111 -9.36 4.26 18.46
C ILE A 111 -10.53 4.25 19.43
N THR A 112 -11.72 4.60 18.95
CA THR A 112 -12.97 4.60 19.72
C THR A 112 -14.11 3.97 18.93
N PHE A 113 -15.18 3.61 19.63
CA PHE A 113 -16.40 3.06 19.07
C PHE A 113 -17.61 3.82 19.61
N LYS A 114 -18.63 4.03 18.78
CA LYS A 114 -19.91 4.63 19.19
C LYS A 114 -21.07 3.66 19.26
N THR A 115 -20.98 2.53 18.57
CA THR A 115 -22.06 1.53 18.53
C THR A 115 -21.53 0.14 18.83
N MET A 116 -22.40 -0.72 19.34
CA MET A 116 -22.07 -2.13 19.59
C MET A 116 -21.78 -2.88 18.27
N GLU A 117 -22.37 -2.46 17.15
CA GLU A 117 -22.07 -2.97 15.80
C GLU A 117 -20.64 -2.65 15.35
N GLU A 118 -20.15 -1.45 15.63
CA GLU A 118 -18.77 -1.03 15.32
C GLU A 118 -17.76 -1.97 16.02
N ILE A 119 -17.97 -2.24 17.32
CA ILE A 119 -17.12 -3.17 18.10
C ILE A 119 -17.17 -4.58 17.52
N TRP A 120 -18.36 -5.08 17.23
CA TRP A 120 -18.53 -6.43 16.72
C TRP A 120 -17.78 -6.63 15.39
N LYS A 121 -17.98 -5.73 14.42
CA LYS A 121 -17.29 -5.80 13.12
C LYS A 121 -15.79 -5.67 13.28
N PHE A 122 -15.33 -4.68 14.06
CA PHE A 122 -13.90 -4.49 14.32
C PHE A 122 -13.26 -5.72 14.97
N SER A 123 -13.91 -6.31 15.99
CA SER A 123 -13.42 -7.55 16.64
C SER A 123 -13.38 -8.73 15.67
N THR A 124 -14.32 -8.77 14.72
CA THR A 124 -14.33 -9.79 13.66
C THR A 124 -13.15 -9.60 12.71
N TYR A 125 -12.90 -8.38 12.24
CA TYR A 125 -11.74 -8.06 11.39
C TYR A 125 -10.41 -8.26 12.09
N LEU A 126 -10.33 -8.01 13.40
CA LEU A 126 -9.16 -8.29 14.22
C LEU A 126 -8.89 -9.80 14.29
N ASN A 127 -9.91 -10.61 14.59
CA ASN A 127 -9.80 -12.06 14.69
C ASN A 127 -9.53 -12.75 13.34
N LEU A 128 -10.03 -12.18 12.24
CA LEU A 128 -9.73 -12.64 10.88
C LEU A 128 -8.33 -12.22 10.40
N GLY A 129 -7.63 -11.33 11.13
CA GLY A 129 -6.32 -10.80 10.77
C GLY A 129 -6.36 -9.72 9.67
N TYR A 130 -7.53 -9.21 9.31
CA TYR A 130 -7.66 -8.16 8.29
C TYR A 130 -7.12 -6.82 8.78
N VAL A 131 -7.17 -6.54 10.08
CA VAL A 131 -6.58 -5.31 10.65
C VAL A 131 -5.08 -5.27 10.41
N SER A 132 -4.36 -6.37 10.64
CA SER A 132 -2.91 -6.47 10.37
C SER A 132 -2.59 -6.26 8.89
N MET A 133 -3.36 -6.88 8.00
CA MET A 133 -3.15 -6.78 6.55
C MET A 133 -3.45 -5.37 6.02
N CYS A 134 -4.52 -4.73 6.49
CA CYS A 134 -4.83 -3.35 6.13
C CYS A 134 -3.75 -2.38 6.62
N LEU A 135 -3.18 -2.59 7.81
CA LEU A 135 -2.04 -1.81 8.29
C LEU A 135 -0.79 -2.03 7.44
N GLU A 136 -0.58 -3.23 6.91
CA GLU A 136 0.53 -3.53 5.99
C GLU A 136 0.43 -2.70 4.71
N HIS A 137 -0.78 -2.59 4.14
CA HIS A 137 -1.06 -1.75 2.96
C HIS A 137 -0.78 -0.27 3.22
N LEU A 138 -1.06 0.21 4.44
CA LEU A 138 -0.89 1.61 4.84
C LEU A 138 0.57 1.98 5.13
N LEU A 139 1.30 1.06 5.76
CA LEU A 139 2.61 1.32 6.38
C LEU A 139 3.79 1.12 5.42
N PHE A 140 3.63 0.32 4.36
CA PHE A 140 4.72 -0.01 3.44
C PHE A 140 4.54 0.54 2.03
N ASP A 141 5.66 0.85 1.37
CA ASP A 141 5.72 1.46 0.05
C ASP A 141 5.94 0.42 -1.07
N HIS A 142 6.04 0.88 -2.32
CA HIS A 142 6.27 0.01 -3.48
C HIS A 142 7.55 -0.83 -3.39
N LYS A 143 8.60 -0.37 -2.70
CA LYS A 143 9.86 -1.12 -2.56
C LYS A 143 9.67 -2.39 -1.74
N TYR A 144 8.82 -2.32 -0.72
CA TYR A 144 8.42 -3.47 0.07
C TYR A 144 7.67 -4.49 -0.79
N TRP A 145 6.59 -4.07 -1.47
CA TRP A 145 5.71 -4.97 -2.22
C TRP A 145 6.39 -5.67 -3.40
N LEU A 146 7.38 -5.03 -4.03
CA LEU A 146 8.18 -5.62 -5.11
C LEU A 146 9.17 -6.68 -4.61
N ASN A 147 9.53 -6.67 -3.32
CA ASN A 147 10.48 -7.61 -2.75
C ASN A 147 9.77 -8.88 -2.22
N CYS A 148 9.53 -9.84 -3.13
CA CYS A 148 9.76 -11.27 -2.87
C CYS A 148 9.79 -11.72 -1.41
N ILE A 149 11.06 -11.89 -1.01
CA ILE A 149 11.51 -12.49 0.22
C ILE A 149 11.06 -11.67 1.41
N LEU A 150 11.03 -10.34 1.28
CA LEU A 150 10.65 -9.44 2.35
C LEU A 150 9.15 -9.56 2.66
N VAL A 151 8.28 -9.57 1.65
CA VAL A 151 6.82 -9.70 1.83
C VAL A 151 6.45 -11.07 2.43
N GLU A 152 7.06 -12.15 1.94
CA GLU A 152 6.81 -13.49 2.48
C GLU A 152 7.33 -13.67 3.91
N ASP A 153 8.44 -13.01 4.26
CA ASP A 153 9.03 -13.07 5.59
C ASP A 153 8.38 -12.11 6.60
N THR A 154 7.40 -11.29 6.23
CA THR A 154 6.89 -10.24 7.13
C THR A 154 5.50 -10.55 7.69
N GLU A 155 5.28 -10.12 8.92
CA GLU A 155 4.02 -10.25 9.63
C GLU A 155 3.83 -9.05 10.55
N ILE A 156 2.73 -8.30 10.36
CA ILE A 156 2.32 -7.27 11.31
C ILE A 156 1.47 -7.91 12.39
N GLN A 157 1.98 -7.96 13.62
CA GLN A 157 1.20 -8.39 14.76
C GLN A 157 0.54 -7.19 15.41
N VAL A 158 -0.78 -7.24 15.51
CA VAL A 158 -1.60 -6.22 16.16
C VAL A 158 -2.03 -6.74 17.52
N SER A 159 -1.84 -5.95 18.56
CA SER A 159 -2.27 -6.25 19.92
C SER A 159 -3.20 -5.16 20.42
N VAL A 160 -4.28 -5.60 21.07
CA VAL A 160 -5.32 -4.76 21.67
C VAL A 160 -5.46 -5.19 23.13
N ASP A 161 -5.79 -4.26 24.03
CA ASP A 161 -6.15 -4.61 25.40
C ASP A 161 -7.56 -5.22 25.42
N ASP A 162 -7.65 -6.55 25.36
CA ASP A 162 -8.93 -7.29 25.30
C ASP A 162 -9.83 -6.96 26.48
N LYS A 163 -9.27 -6.74 27.68
CA LYS A 163 -10.05 -6.36 28.86
C LYS A 163 -10.68 -5.00 28.68
N HIS A 164 -9.95 -4.05 28.10
CA HIS A 164 -10.47 -2.71 27.82
C HIS A 164 -11.48 -2.71 26.66
N LEU A 165 -11.31 -3.58 25.66
CA LEU A 165 -12.31 -3.76 24.61
C LEU A 165 -13.63 -4.32 25.19
N GLU A 166 -13.54 -5.30 26.11
CA GLU A 166 -14.69 -5.86 26.83
C GLU A 166 -15.41 -4.82 27.69
N THR A 167 -14.67 -3.93 28.38
CA THR A 167 -15.29 -2.85 29.18
C THR A 167 -15.99 -1.80 28.33
N ILE A 168 -15.40 -1.41 27.18
CA ILE A 168 -16.07 -0.51 26.22
C ILE A 168 -17.34 -1.15 25.67
N TYR A 169 -17.28 -2.42 25.27
CA TYR A 169 -18.44 -3.18 24.82
C TYR A 169 -19.55 -3.23 25.87
N LEU A 170 -19.21 -3.53 27.12
CA LEU A 170 -20.14 -3.53 28.24
C LEU A 170 -20.77 -2.14 28.44
N GLY A 171 -19.96 -1.09 28.38
CA GLY A 171 -20.41 0.30 28.46
C GLY A 171 -21.43 0.66 27.38
N LEU A 172 -21.19 0.27 26.12
CA LEU A 172 -22.13 0.51 25.02
C LEU A 172 -23.43 -0.30 25.16
N LEU A 173 -23.37 -1.55 25.60
CA LEU A 173 -24.57 -2.35 25.86
C LEU A 173 -25.47 -1.71 26.94
N ILE A 174 -24.87 -1.20 28.01
CA ILE A 174 -25.60 -0.51 29.08
C ILE A 174 -26.25 0.77 28.55
N GLN A 175 -25.56 1.52 27.69
CA GLN A 175 -26.10 2.73 27.05
C GLN A 175 -27.29 2.42 26.11
N GLU A 176 -27.30 1.28 25.42
CA GLU A 176 -28.45 0.89 24.59
C GLU A 176 -29.69 0.50 25.41
N GLY A 177 -29.53 0.11 26.68
CA GLY A 177 -30.61 -0.19 27.62
C GLY A 177 -31.33 -1.53 27.42
N HIS A 178 -31.16 -2.20 26.27
CA HIS A 178 -31.71 -3.53 26.00
C HIS A 178 -30.66 -4.46 25.37
N PHE A 179 -30.35 -5.56 26.05
CA PHE A 179 -29.30 -6.50 25.65
C PHE A 179 -29.61 -7.92 26.16
N PHE A 180 -28.86 -8.90 25.67
CA PHE A 180 -29.01 -10.31 26.03
C PHE A 180 -27.93 -10.76 27.02
N CYS A 181 -28.30 -11.59 27.99
CA CYS A 181 -27.44 -12.11 29.03
C CYS A 181 -27.54 -13.62 29.13
N ARG A 182 -26.55 -14.22 29.78
CA ARG A 182 -26.49 -15.61 30.21
C ARG A 182 -26.57 -15.66 31.74
N ALA A 183 -27.42 -16.53 32.28
CA ALA A 183 -27.49 -16.76 33.73
C ALA A 183 -26.22 -17.47 34.23
N LEU A 184 -25.56 -16.92 35.25
CA LEU A 184 -24.37 -17.52 35.88
C LEU A 184 -24.71 -18.69 36.81
N CYS A 185 -25.88 -18.62 37.46
CA CYS A 185 -26.33 -19.58 38.44
C CYS A 185 -27.79 -19.96 38.18
N SER A 186 -28.19 -21.15 38.65
CA SER A 186 -29.60 -21.49 38.71
C SER A 186 -30.26 -20.74 39.87
N VAL A 187 -31.30 -19.96 39.58
CA VAL A 187 -32.05 -19.20 40.59
C VAL A 187 -33.46 -19.76 40.65
N THR A 188 -33.82 -20.34 41.79
CA THR A 188 -35.21 -20.66 42.13
C THR A 188 -35.75 -19.51 42.98
N PRO A 189 -36.90 -18.91 42.62
CA PRO A 189 -37.49 -17.84 43.41
C PRO A 189 -37.81 -18.35 44.83
N PRO A 190 -37.58 -17.54 45.88
CA PRO A 190 -38.07 -17.88 47.22
C PRO A 190 -39.61 -17.96 47.19
N ALA A 191 -40.19 -18.86 47.99
CA ALA A 191 -41.64 -19.11 48.03
C ALA A 191 -42.50 -17.84 48.21
N GLU A 192 -41.93 -16.78 48.80
CA GLU A 192 -42.58 -15.49 49.06
C GLU A 192 -42.67 -14.56 47.83
N LYS A 193 -41.93 -14.84 46.74
CA LYS A 193 -41.94 -14.08 45.46
C LYS A 193 -42.28 -14.98 44.25
N GLU A 194 -43.02 -16.06 44.48
CA GLU A 194 -43.53 -16.91 43.41
C GLU A 194 -44.50 -16.12 42.51
N GLY A 195 -44.08 -15.87 41.26
CA GLY A 195 -44.86 -15.13 40.25
C GLY A 195 -44.19 -13.86 39.74
N GLU A 196 -43.31 -13.24 40.53
CA GLU A 196 -42.61 -12.00 40.15
C GLU A 196 -41.20 -12.27 39.60
N CYS A 197 -40.49 -13.26 40.16
CA CYS A 197 -39.11 -13.59 39.79
C CYS A 197 -39.03 -14.76 38.79
N LEU A 198 -38.13 -14.64 37.81
CA LEU A 198 -37.87 -15.71 36.84
C LEU A 198 -37.05 -16.85 37.46
N THR A 199 -37.54 -18.08 37.32
CA THR A 199 -36.72 -19.29 37.52
C THR A 199 -35.69 -19.42 36.41
N LEU A 200 -34.40 -19.39 36.74
CA LEU A 200 -33.30 -19.47 35.78
C LEU A 200 -32.52 -20.76 35.96
N CYS A 201 -32.11 -21.39 34.86
CA CYS A 201 -31.09 -22.43 34.85
C CYS A 201 -29.71 -21.84 34.53
N LYS A 202 -28.63 -22.31 35.19
CA LYS A 202 -27.24 -21.90 34.88
C LYS A 202 -26.96 -22.01 33.38
N ASN A 203 -26.44 -20.99 32.70
CA ASN A 203 -26.27 -20.80 31.24
C ASN A 203 -27.54 -20.55 30.41
N GLU A 204 -28.69 -20.24 31.02
CA GLU A 204 -29.90 -19.88 30.27
C GLU A 204 -29.75 -18.47 29.68
N LEU A 205 -30.15 -18.28 28.41
CA LEU A 205 -30.11 -16.98 27.76
C LEU A 205 -31.37 -16.17 28.02
N ILE A 206 -31.20 -14.89 28.35
CA ILE A 206 -32.24 -13.99 28.83
C ILE A 206 -32.11 -12.66 28.09
N SER A 207 -33.22 -12.15 27.54
CA SER A 207 -33.33 -10.76 27.08
C SER A 207 -33.60 -9.88 28.29
N VAL A 208 -32.83 -8.81 28.45
CA VAL A 208 -32.91 -7.93 29.62
C VAL A 208 -33.15 -6.50 29.16
N LYS A 209 -34.07 -5.81 29.84
CA LYS A 209 -34.34 -4.39 29.63
C LYS A 209 -34.06 -3.64 30.93
N MET A 210 -33.21 -2.62 30.86
CA MET A 210 -32.90 -1.78 32.02
C MET A 210 -34.14 -0.98 32.43
N ALA A 211 -34.62 -1.21 33.66
CA ALA A 211 -35.63 -0.38 34.31
C ALA A 211 -34.93 0.73 35.12
N GLU A 212 -35.58 1.89 35.23
CA GLU A 212 -35.04 3.05 35.93
C GLU A 212 -34.80 2.73 37.42
N ALA A 213 -33.50 2.67 37.79
CA ALA A 213 -32.98 2.61 39.17
C ALA A 213 -33.49 1.46 40.08
N GLY A 214 -33.03 0.23 39.84
CA GLY A 214 -33.22 -0.91 40.76
C GLY A 214 -32.19 -2.02 40.56
N SER A 215 -31.99 -2.88 41.58
CA SER A 215 -31.14 -4.08 41.54
C SER A 215 -31.77 -5.28 40.82
N GLU A 216 -33.01 -5.10 40.33
CA GLU A 216 -33.82 -6.09 39.63
C GLU A 216 -34.10 -5.60 38.21
N LEU A 217 -33.92 -6.46 37.21
CA LEU A 217 -34.15 -6.16 35.80
C LEU A 217 -35.32 -6.98 35.25
N GLU A 218 -36.06 -6.42 34.30
CA GLU A 218 -37.06 -7.19 33.56
C GLU A 218 -36.35 -8.11 32.56
N GLY A 219 -36.49 -9.42 32.78
CA GLY A 219 -35.93 -10.47 31.95
C GLY A 219 -36.99 -11.22 31.15
N VAL A 220 -36.61 -11.74 29.98
CA VAL A 220 -37.38 -12.71 29.20
C VAL A 220 -36.48 -13.90 28.85
N SER A 221 -36.80 -15.10 29.33
CA SER A 221 -36.07 -16.31 28.97
C SER A 221 -36.22 -16.62 27.48
N LEU A 222 -35.11 -16.76 26.76
CA LEU A 222 -35.11 -17.13 25.34
C LEU A 222 -35.45 -18.63 25.14
N VAL A 223 -35.25 -19.45 26.16
CA VAL A 223 -35.58 -20.88 26.16
C VAL A 223 -37.09 -21.06 26.30
N THR A 224 -37.69 -20.47 27.33
CA THR A 224 -39.09 -20.72 27.72
C THR A 224 -40.08 -19.64 27.29
N GLY A 225 -39.61 -18.43 26.95
CA GLY A 225 -40.44 -17.27 26.65
C GLY A 225 -41.07 -16.61 27.89
N GLN A 226 -40.82 -17.11 29.10
CA GLN A 226 -41.35 -16.55 30.34
C GLN A 226 -40.71 -15.18 30.63
N ARG A 227 -41.50 -14.26 31.19
CA ARG A 227 -41.06 -12.94 31.64
C ARG A 227 -41.07 -12.86 33.16
N GLY A 228 -40.21 -12.05 33.74
CA GLY A 228 -40.20 -11.74 35.17
C GLY A 228 -38.92 -11.03 35.59
N LEU A 229 -38.77 -10.79 36.89
CA LEU A 229 -37.65 -10.06 37.46
C LEU A 229 -36.42 -10.97 37.64
N VAL A 230 -35.25 -10.42 37.36
CA VAL A 230 -33.95 -11.09 37.49
C VAL A 230 -32.96 -10.22 38.25
N LEU A 231 -32.21 -10.83 39.17
CA LEU A 231 -31.12 -10.18 39.88
C LEU A 231 -29.93 -9.93 38.95
N VAL A 232 -29.50 -8.67 38.91
CA VAL A 232 -28.34 -8.20 38.12
C VAL A 232 -27.07 -9.03 38.40
N SER A 233 -26.84 -9.41 39.66
CA SER A 233 -25.66 -10.19 40.09
C SER A 233 -25.63 -11.63 39.58
N ALA A 234 -26.74 -12.15 39.05
CA ALA A 234 -26.84 -13.50 38.50
C ALA A 234 -26.63 -13.55 36.98
N LEU A 235 -26.36 -12.41 36.34
CA LEU A 235 -26.32 -12.25 34.89
C LEU A 235 -24.93 -11.88 34.39
N GLU A 236 -24.54 -12.47 33.26
CA GLU A 236 -23.37 -12.09 32.48
C GLU A 236 -23.83 -11.73 31.05
N PRO A 237 -23.49 -10.56 30.50
CA PRO A 237 -23.82 -10.24 29.11
C PRO A 237 -23.19 -11.24 28.14
N LEU A 238 -23.83 -11.47 26.99
CA LEU A 238 -23.27 -12.40 26.01
C LEU A 238 -21.86 -11.94 25.58
N PRO A 239 -20.85 -12.82 25.67
CA PRO A 239 -19.45 -12.46 25.40
C PRO A 239 -19.19 -12.20 23.92
N LEU A 240 -20.01 -12.78 23.02
CA LEU A 240 -19.88 -12.64 21.59
C LEU A 240 -20.83 -11.55 21.08
N PRO A 241 -20.31 -10.43 20.55
CA PRO A 241 -21.14 -9.36 20.01
C PRO A 241 -22.04 -9.84 18.85
N PHE A 242 -21.59 -10.77 18.01
CA PHE A 242 -22.43 -11.37 16.95
C PHE A 242 -23.75 -11.92 17.49
N HIS A 243 -23.74 -12.58 18.65
CA HIS A 243 -24.94 -13.15 19.26
C HIS A 243 -25.92 -12.06 19.69
N GLN A 244 -25.44 -10.95 20.26
CA GLN A 244 -26.29 -9.79 20.56
C GLN A 244 -26.94 -9.23 19.29
N TRP A 245 -26.14 -8.98 18.26
CA TRP A 245 -26.60 -8.43 16.98
C TRP A 245 -27.66 -9.32 16.33
N PHE A 246 -27.39 -10.64 16.27
CA PHE A 246 -28.30 -11.60 15.69
C PHE A 246 -29.63 -11.67 16.45
N LEU A 247 -29.58 -11.78 17.78
CA LEU A 247 -30.78 -11.88 18.61
C LEU A 247 -31.60 -10.58 18.62
N LYS A 248 -30.95 -9.42 18.43
CA LYS A 248 -31.59 -8.10 18.30
C LYS A 248 -32.32 -7.98 16.96
N ASN A 249 -31.71 -8.42 15.86
CA ASN A 249 -32.30 -8.36 14.51
C ASN A 249 -33.31 -9.48 14.22
N TYR A 250 -33.15 -10.63 14.86
CA TYR A 250 -34.05 -11.79 14.73
C TYR A 250 -34.63 -12.17 16.10
N PRO A 251 -35.57 -11.39 16.65
CA PRO A 251 -36.14 -11.65 17.97
C PRO A 251 -37.04 -12.89 17.99
N GLY A 252 -36.96 -13.69 19.06
CA GLY A 252 -37.84 -14.84 19.28
C GLY A 252 -37.36 -15.77 20.39
N SER A 253 -38.22 -16.67 20.84
CA SER A 253 -37.91 -17.73 21.80
C SER A 253 -37.86 -19.08 21.09
N CYS A 254 -37.05 -20.03 21.59
CA CYS A 254 -36.95 -21.37 20.99
C CYS A 254 -38.05 -22.32 21.49
N GLY A 255 -38.61 -22.12 22.69
CA GLY A 255 -39.66 -22.99 23.24
C GLY A 255 -39.14 -24.36 23.68
N LEU A 256 -37.86 -24.46 24.03
CA LEU A 256 -37.20 -25.71 24.42
C LEU A 256 -37.52 -26.09 25.86
N SER A 257 -37.51 -27.39 26.18
CA SER A 257 -37.66 -27.86 27.55
C SER A 257 -36.43 -27.51 28.41
N ARG A 258 -36.63 -27.19 29.70
CA ARG A 258 -35.54 -26.85 30.63
C ARG A 258 -34.62 -28.03 30.99
N LYS A 259 -35.01 -29.28 30.70
CA LYS A 259 -34.16 -30.45 30.98
C LYS A 259 -32.97 -30.45 30.04
N ARG A 260 -31.82 -30.01 30.56
CA ARG A 260 -30.56 -30.00 29.82
C ARG A 260 -29.85 -31.31 30.00
N ASP A 261 -30.17 -32.24 29.12
CA ASP A 261 -29.48 -33.52 29.07
C ASP A 261 -28.33 -33.50 28.03
N TRP A 262 -27.95 -32.31 27.55
CA TRP A 262 -26.84 -32.09 26.60
C TRP A 262 -25.49 -32.05 27.32
N THR A 263 -25.05 -33.18 27.89
CA THR A 263 -23.76 -33.27 28.62
C THR A 263 -22.70 -34.13 27.91
N GLY A 264 -22.89 -34.45 26.64
CA GLY A 264 -21.91 -35.17 25.81
C GLY A 264 -21.27 -34.29 24.74
N SER A 265 -19.96 -34.40 24.53
CA SER A 265 -19.23 -33.74 23.45
C SER A 265 -19.52 -34.41 22.10
N TYR A 266 -20.76 -34.29 21.62
CA TYR A 266 -21.16 -34.83 20.32
C TYR A 266 -20.41 -34.09 19.19
N GLN A 267 -19.85 -34.85 18.25
CA GLN A 267 -19.39 -34.33 16.95
C GLN A 267 -20.49 -34.57 15.91
N ILE A 268 -20.45 -33.86 14.79
CA ILE A 268 -21.34 -34.15 13.66
C ILE A 268 -21.14 -35.62 13.26
N GLY A 269 -22.23 -36.39 13.18
CA GLY A 269 -22.19 -37.83 12.96
C GLY A 269 -22.82 -38.25 11.65
N ARG A 270 -22.24 -39.27 10.99
CA ARG A 270 -22.85 -39.96 9.84
C ARG A 270 -22.72 -41.48 9.98
N GLY A 271 -23.39 -42.23 9.10
CA GLY A 271 -23.29 -43.68 9.04
C GLY A 271 -24.38 -44.37 9.87
N ARG A 272 -24.03 -45.38 10.66
CA ARG A 272 -24.99 -46.11 11.51
C ARG A 272 -24.77 -45.77 12.97
N CYS A 273 -25.84 -45.71 13.75
CA CYS A 273 -25.79 -45.53 15.19
C CYS A 273 -26.60 -46.63 15.89
N LYS A 274 -26.37 -46.83 17.20
CA LYS A 274 -27.10 -47.80 18.02
C LYS A 274 -28.06 -47.09 18.96
N ALA A 275 -29.28 -47.61 19.09
CA ALA A 275 -30.25 -47.11 20.07
C ALA A 275 -29.85 -47.51 21.50
N LEU A 276 -29.64 -46.52 22.39
CA LEU A 276 -29.40 -46.75 23.84
C LEU A 276 -30.64 -47.26 24.55
N THR A 277 -31.81 -46.79 24.12
CA THR A 277 -33.12 -47.09 24.71
C THR A 277 -34.12 -47.31 23.59
N GLY A 278 -35.05 -48.26 23.77
CA GLY A 278 -36.18 -48.40 22.85
C GLY A 278 -37.05 -47.15 22.86
N TYR A 279 -37.65 -46.82 21.73
CA TYR A 279 -38.48 -45.63 21.57
C TYR A 279 -39.80 -46.00 20.89
N GLU A 280 -40.91 -45.73 21.60
CA GLU A 280 -42.24 -45.82 21.01
C GLU A 280 -42.63 -44.45 20.43
N PRO A 281 -43.05 -44.38 19.15
CA PRO A 281 -43.33 -43.13 18.47
C PRO A 281 -44.58 -42.44 19.02
N GLY A 282 -44.50 -41.13 19.29
CA GLY A 282 -45.64 -40.30 19.68
C GLY A 282 -46.48 -39.83 18.48
N GLU A 283 -45.84 -39.62 17.34
CA GLU A 283 -46.43 -39.25 16.06
C GLU A 283 -46.03 -40.26 14.98
N LYS A 284 -46.85 -40.43 13.94
CA LYS A 284 -46.64 -41.45 12.89
C LYS A 284 -45.39 -41.25 12.03
N ASP A 285 -44.82 -40.05 12.07
CA ASP A 285 -43.59 -39.69 11.37
C ASP A 285 -42.32 -40.01 12.19
N GLU A 286 -42.47 -40.49 13.42
CA GLU A 286 -41.37 -40.90 14.30
C GLU A 286 -41.04 -42.39 14.12
N LEU A 287 -39.74 -42.71 14.13
CA LEU A 287 -39.26 -44.07 13.91
C LEU A 287 -39.42 -44.91 15.20
N ASN A 288 -40.07 -46.06 15.08
CA ASN A 288 -40.08 -47.07 16.15
C ASN A 288 -38.79 -47.91 16.09
N PHE A 289 -38.10 -48.08 17.22
CA PHE A 289 -36.87 -48.88 17.30
C PHE A 289 -36.65 -49.47 18.69
N TYR A 290 -35.97 -50.62 18.73
CA TYR A 290 -35.68 -51.35 19.96
C TYR A 290 -34.30 -51.00 20.54
N GLN A 291 -34.13 -51.23 21.83
CA GLN A 291 -32.82 -51.06 22.48
C GLN A 291 -31.76 -51.93 21.79
N GLY A 292 -30.62 -51.33 21.42
CA GLY A 292 -29.52 -51.97 20.72
C GLY A 292 -29.68 -52.08 19.20
N GLU A 293 -30.83 -51.66 18.65
CA GLU A 293 -31.06 -51.67 17.21
C GLU A 293 -30.10 -50.72 16.48
N SER A 294 -29.61 -51.14 15.31
CA SER A 294 -28.81 -50.29 14.43
C SER A 294 -29.74 -49.41 13.58
N ILE A 295 -29.55 -48.10 13.66
CA ILE A 295 -30.27 -47.09 12.89
C ILE A 295 -29.28 -46.49 11.90
N GLU A 296 -29.62 -46.49 10.63
CA GLU A 296 -28.85 -45.81 9.58
C GLU A 296 -29.25 -44.33 9.55
N ILE A 297 -28.29 -43.43 9.74
CA ILE A 297 -28.49 -41.98 9.73
C ILE A 297 -28.68 -41.53 8.28
N ILE A 298 -29.83 -40.95 7.96
CA ILE A 298 -30.09 -40.30 6.68
C ILE A 298 -29.73 -38.82 6.83
N GLY A 299 -28.68 -38.39 6.15
CA GLY A 299 -28.05 -37.09 6.36
C GLY A 299 -27.06 -37.13 7.53
N PHE A 300 -27.27 -36.27 8.53
CA PHE A 300 -26.30 -36.07 9.61
C PHE A 300 -26.96 -35.89 10.98
N VAL A 301 -26.27 -36.33 12.04
CA VAL A 301 -26.61 -35.98 13.42
C VAL A 301 -25.81 -34.74 13.80
N ILE A 302 -26.49 -33.61 14.04
CA ILE A 302 -25.83 -32.35 14.44
C ILE A 302 -26.09 -32.05 15.92
N PRO A 303 -25.04 -31.79 16.73
CA PRO A 303 -25.19 -31.46 18.14
C PRO A 303 -26.14 -30.28 18.38
N GLY A 304 -27.10 -30.44 19.30
CA GLY A 304 -28.06 -29.41 19.69
C GLY A 304 -29.42 -29.47 19.00
N LEU A 305 -29.60 -30.38 18.04
CA LEU A 305 -30.91 -30.74 17.49
C LEU A 305 -31.50 -31.92 18.27
N GLN A 306 -32.80 -31.89 18.54
CA GLN A 306 -33.52 -32.98 19.23
C GLN A 306 -33.84 -34.16 18.33
N TRP A 307 -33.87 -33.94 17.02
CA TRP A 307 -34.26 -34.91 16.01
C TRP A 307 -33.24 -34.95 14.89
N PHE A 308 -33.16 -36.09 14.22
CA PHE A 308 -32.55 -36.29 12.92
C PHE A 308 -33.34 -37.39 12.19
N ILE A 309 -32.99 -37.70 10.94
CA ILE A 309 -33.70 -38.72 10.16
C ILE A 309 -32.91 -40.01 10.20
N GLY A 310 -33.59 -41.10 10.55
CA GLY A 310 -32.99 -42.43 10.62
C GLY A 310 -33.81 -43.46 9.87
N LYS A 311 -33.12 -44.49 9.37
CA LYS A 311 -33.71 -45.70 8.81
C LYS A 311 -33.46 -46.87 9.75
N SER A 312 -34.51 -47.51 10.20
CA SER A 312 -34.42 -48.73 11.02
C SER A 312 -33.88 -49.87 10.15
N THR A 313 -32.81 -50.53 10.59
CA THR A 313 -32.26 -51.69 9.86
C THR A 313 -33.16 -52.92 9.96
N SER A 314 -34.06 -52.99 10.95
CA SER A 314 -34.99 -54.11 11.15
C SER A 314 -36.29 -53.97 10.36
N SER A 315 -36.89 -52.76 10.33
CA SER A 315 -38.18 -52.51 9.66
C SER A 315 -38.02 -51.93 8.26
N GLY A 316 -36.86 -51.38 7.92
CA GLY A 316 -36.62 -50.63 6.68
C GLY A 316 -37.31 -49.26 6.64
N GLN A 317 -38.10 -48.92 7.67
CA GLN A 317 -38.83 -47.66 7.74
C GLN A 317 -37.89 -46.49 8.00
N VAL A 318 -38.24 -45.33 7.45
CA VAL A 318 -37.55 -44.05 7.64
C VAL A 318 -38.45 -43.15 8.48
N GLY A 319 -37.87 -42.44 9.45
CA GLY A 319 -38.61 -41.50 10.27
C GLY A 319 -37.71 -40.62 11.13
N PHE A 320 -38.33 -39.73 11.90
CA PHE A 320 -37.64 -38.90 12.88
C PHE A 320 -37.16 -39.74 14.07
N VAL A 321 -35.90 -39.56 14.45
CA VAL A 321 -35.28 -40.25 15.58
C VAL A 321 -34.83 -39.23 16.63
N PRO A 322 -35.21 -39.39 17.91
CA PRO A 322 -34.72 -38.52 18.98
C PRO A 322 -33.21 -38.71 19.22
N THR A 323 -32.44 -37.64 19.16
CA THR A 323 -30.97 -37.68 19.36
C THR A 323 -30.56 -38.18 20.74
N ARG A 324 -31.38 -37.96 21.77
CA ARG A 324 -31.13 -38.40 23.16
C ARG A 324 -31.17 -39.93 23.35
N ASN A 325 -31.73 -40.67 22.39
CA ASN A 325 -31.95 -42.11 22.51
C ASN A 325 -30.82 -42.94 21.87
N ILE A 326 -29.72 -42.31 21.44
CA ILE A 326 -28.65 -42.94 20.66
C ILE A 326 -27.32 -42.88 21.36
N ASP A 327 -26.50 -43.90 21.12
CA ASP A 327 -25.15 -44.03 21.62
C ASP A 327 -24.20 -43.08 20.86
N PRO A 328 -23.62 -42.06 21.53
CA PRO A 328 -22.67 -41.10 20.92
C PRO A 328 -21.48 -41.77 20.24
N ASP A 329 -21.05 -42.92 20.76
CA ASP A 329 -19.82 -43.60 20.33
C ASP A 329 -20.07 -44.56 19.14
N SER A 330 -21.33 -44.72 18.73
CA SER A 330 -21.73 -45.73 17.74
C SER A 330 -21.68 -45.26 16.29
N TYR A 331 -21.70 -43.96 16.03
CA TYR A 331 -21.67 -43.38 14.68
C TYR A 331 -20.28 -42.91 14.27
N SER A 332 -20.06 -42.72 12.96
CA SER A 332 -18.78 -42.20 12.46
C SER A 332 -18.72 -40.68 12.64
N PRO A 333 -17.81 -40.15 13.48
CA PRO A 333 -17.68 -38.71 13.67
C PRO A 333 -17.05 -38.06 12.43
N MET A 334 -17.59 -36.93 12.03
CA MET A 334 -16.92 -35.99 11.13
C MET A 334 -15.94 -35.11 11.90
N SER A 335 -14.97 -34.53 11.20
CA SER A 335 -13.99 -33.62 11.80
C SER A 335 -14.71 -32.51 12.58
N ARG A 336 -14.21 -32.20 13.79
CA ARG A 336 -14.80 -31.25 14.75
C ARG A 336 -15.16 -29.87 14.17
N ASN A 337 -14.57 -29.50 13.04
CA ASN A 337 -14.66 -28.18 12.43
C ASN A 337 -15.14 -28.20 10.97
N SER A 338 -15.86 -29.24 10.53
CA SER A 338 -16.47 -29.28 9.20
C SER A 338 -17.78 -28.48 9.17
N ALA A 339 -17.71 -27.22 8.74
CA ALA A 339 -18.90 -26.38 8.52
C ALA A 339 -19.80 -26.89 7.38
N PHE A 340 -19.22 -27.67 6.47
CA PHE A 340 -19.85 -28.20 5.26
C PHE A 340 -19.95 -29.72 5.33
N LEU A 341 -21.09 -30.27 4.93
CA LEU A 341 -21.42 -31.68 5.06
C LEU A 341 -21.00 -32.50 3.82
N SER A 342 -20.96 -31.87 2.64
CA SER A 342 -20.48 -32.45 1.37
C SER A 342 -19.44 -31.55 0.68
N ASP A 343 -18.68 -32.10 -0.28
CA ASP A 343 -17.81 -31.32 -1.17
C ASP A 343 -18.64 -30.50 -2.17
N GLU A 344 -19.80 -31.02 -2.58
CA GLU A 344 -20.79 -30.33 -3.43
C GLU A 344 -21.29 -29.03 -2.77
N GLU A 345 -21.60 -29.06 -1.48
CA GLU A 345 -21.95 -27.86 -0.70
C GLU A 345 -20.83 -26.81 -0.71
N ARG A 346 -19.56 -27.23 -0.66
CA ARG A 346 -18.41 -26.31 -0.76
C ARG A 346 -18.28 -25.73 -2.18
N CYS A 347 -18.40 -26.59 -3.19
CA CYS A 347 -18.37 -26.18 -4.60
C CYS A 347 -19.50 -25.20 -4.95
N SER A 348 -20.68 -25.36 -4.33
CA SER A 348 -21.82 -24.45 -4.53
C SER A 348 -21.52 -22.99 -4.13
N LEU A 349 -20.66 -22.77 -3.13
CA LEU A 349 -20.20 -21.42 -2.77
C LEU A 349 -19.09 -20.90 -3.69
N LEU A 350 -18.26 -21.80 -4.22
CA LEU A 350 -17.18 -21.47 -5.15
C LEU A 350 -17.69 -21.05 -6.54
N ALA A 351 -18.88 -21.53 -6.95
CA ALA A 351 -19.52 -21.14 -8.20
C ALA A 351 -19.84 -19.63 -8.28
N LEU A 352 -19.85 -18.92 -7.14
CA LEU A 352 -20.04 -17.47 -7.11
C LEU A 352 -18.82 -16.74 -7.68
N GLY A 353 -18.81 -16.53 -9.00
CA GLY A 353 -17.73 -15.87 -9.74
C GLY A 353 -17.20 -16.63 -10.97
N SER A 354 -17.66 -17.88 -11.21
CA SER A 354 -17.24 -18.66 -12.40
C SER A 354 -17.61 -17.98 -13.71
N ASP A 355 -18.77 -17.32 -13.77
CA ASP A 355 -19.25 -16.60 -14.95
C ASP A 355 -18.31 -15.45 -15.37
N LYS A 356 -17.43 -15.01 -14.46
CA LYS A 356 -16.47 -13.93 -14.72
C LYS A 356 -15.12 -14.41 -15.23
N GLN A 357 -14.85 -15.71 -15.36
CA GLN A 357 -13.51 -16.16 -15.76
C GLN A 357 -13.10 -15.61 -17.13
N THR A 358 -14.02 -15.60 -18.10
CA THR A 358 -13.79 -15.04 -19.45
C THR A 358 -13.55 -13.53 -19.38
N GLU A 359 -14.36 -12.80 -18.62
CA GLU A 359 -14.17 -11.37 -18.36
C GLU A 359 -12.81 -11.09 -17.69
N CYS A 360 -12.41 -11.90 -16.71
CA CYS A 360 -11.16 -11.75 -15.97
C CYS A 360 -9.94 -12.03 -16.85
N SER A 361 -9.95 -13.09 -17.65
CA SER A 361 -8.90 -13.37 -18.61
C SER A 361 -8.82 -12.25 -19.66
N SER A 362 -9.96 -11.79 -20.20
CA SER A 362 -9.99 -10.66 -21.14
C SER A 362 -9.42 -9.37 -20.53
N PHE A 363 -9.68 -9.14 -19.24
CA PHE A 363 -9.15 -8.00 -18.48
C PHE A 363 -7.64 -8.10 -18.28
N LEU A 364 -7.11 -9.27 -17.88
CA LEU A 364 -5.67 -9.49 -17.76
C LEU A 364 -4.97 -9.33 -19.11
N HIS A 365 -5.53 -9.88 -20.19
CA HIS A 365 -5.00 -9.67 -21.53
C HIS A 365 -5.04 -8.19 -21.93
N THR A 366 -6.09 -7.45 -21.56
CA THR A 366 -6.18 -6.00 -21.80
C THR A 366 -5.10 -5.22 -21.04
N LEU A 367 -4.82 -5.57 -19.79
CA LEU A 367 -3.73 -4.98 -19.00
C LEU A 367 -2.33 -5.35 -19.53
N ALA A 368 -2.19 -6.56 -20.06
CA ALA A 368 -0.96 -7.08 -20.64
C ALA A 368 -0.70 -6.55 -22.07
N ARG A 369 -1.69 -5.92 -22.73
CA ARG A 369 -1.51 -5.33 -24.06
C ARG A 369 -0.40 -4.29 -24.03
N THR A 370 0.49 -4.39 -25.00
CA THR A 370 1.57 -3.43 -25.22
C THR A 370 1.45 -2.86 -26.63
N ASP A 371 1.75 -1.57 -26.76
CA ASP A 371 1.82 -0.83 -28.02
C ASP A 371 3.20 -0.97 -28.71
N ILE A 372 4.12 -1.73 -28.10
CA ILE A 372 5.54 -1.79 -28.46
C ILE A 372 5.82 -2.35 -29.85
N THR A 373 4.86 -3.00 -30.51
CA THR A 373 5.01 -3.51 -31.88
C THR A 373 4.68 -2.47 -32.94
N SER A 374 4.08 -1.35 -32.54
CA SER A 374 3.57 -0.33 -33.45
C SER A 374 4.10 1.07 -33.14
N VAL A 375 4.38 1.38 -31.87
CA VAL A 375 4.75 2.73 -31.41
C VAL A 375 6.27 2.83 -31.24
N TYR A 376 6.88 3.84 -31.87
CA TYR A 376 8.30 4.16 -31.72
C TYR A 376 8.55 4.79 -30.35
N ARG A 377 9.76 4.62 -29.81
CA ARG A 377 10.12 5.17 -28.50
C ARG A 377 11.10 6.34 -28.61
N LEU A 378 10.88 7.37 -27.81
CA LEU A 378 11.76 8.54 -27.73
C LEU A 378 12.98 8.26 -26.84
N SER A 379 14.16 8.68 -27.31
CA SER A 379 15.45 8.50 -26.63
C SER A 379 15.50 9.23 -25.31
N GLY A 380 15.57 8.55 -24.16
CA GLY A 380 15.64 9.21 -22.86
C GLY A 380 14.35 9.92 -22.44
N PHE A 381 13.23 9.67 -23.12
CA PHE A 381 11.90 10.10 -22.68
C PHE A 381 11.53 9.52 -21.31
N GLU A 382 12.14 8.39 -21.00
CA GLU A 382 11.97 7.76 -19.71
C GLU A 382 12.86 8.41 -18.66
N SER A 383 13.80 9.32 -18.97
CA SER A 383 14.45 10.14 -17.94
C SER A 383 13.48 11.14 -17.28
N ILE A 384 12.38 11.46 -17.96
CA ILE A 384 11.22 12.17 -17.42
C ILE A 384 10.43 11.26 -16.48
N GLN A 385 10.46 9.94 -16.71
CA GLN A 385 9.86 8.95 -15.83
C GLN A 385 10.83 8.47 -14.72
N ASN A 386 12.14 8.56 -14.96
CA ASN A 386 13.27 7.91 -14.30
C ASN A 386 14.47 8.87 -14.18
N PRO A 387 14.50 9.80 -13.20
CA PRO A 387 15.75 10.48 -12.86
C PRO A 387 16.77 9.45 -12.32
N PRO A 388 18.08 9.63 -12.58
CA PRO A 388 19.11 8.79 -11.98
C PRO A 388 19.09 8.97 -10.44
N ASN A 389 19.04 7.87 -9.70
CA ASN A 389 19.28 7.89 -8.26
C ASN A 389 20.79 7.85 -8.02
N ASP A 390 21.37 8.97 -7.59
CA ASP A 390 22.61 9.00 -6.83
C ASP A 390 22.31 8.56 -5.39
N LEU A 391 22.08 7.26 -5.18
CA LEU A 391 22.12 6.63 -3.86
C LEU A 391 22.84 5.28 -3.98
N SER A 392 24.16 5.37 -4.07
CA SER A 392 25.08 4.28 -3.76
C SER A 392 25.09 4.06 -2.24
N ALA A 393 24.24 3.17 -1.72
CA ALA A 393 24.45 2.52 -0.43
C ALA A 393 23.52 1.30 -0.27
N SER A 394 24.12 0.12 -0.09
CA SER A 394 23.54 -1.21 0.17
C SER A 394 22.81 -1.90 -0.99
N GLN A 395 23.56 -2.70 -1.74
CA GLN A 395 23.00 -3.83 -2.50
C GLN A 395 22.36 -4.82 -1.50
N PRO A 396 21.11 -5.26 -1.68
CA PRO A 396 20.69 -6.54 -1.14
C PRO A 396 21.11 -7.62 -2.14
N GLU A 397 22.14 -8.39 -1.78
CA GLU A 397 22.38 -9.69 -2.40
C GLU A 397 21.10 -10.53 -2.30
N GLY A 398 20.51 -10.98 -3.43
CA GLY A 398 19.51 -12.06 -3.37
C GLY A 398 18.33 -12.02 -4.35
N PHE A 399 18.57 -11.88 -5.66
CA PHE A 399 17.65 -12.46 -6.66
C PHE A 399 18.19 -13.84 -7.09
N LYS A 400 18.05 -14.83 -6.21
CA LYS A 400 18.08 -16.25 -6.56
C LYS A 400 16.85 -16.86 -5.91
N GLU A 401 15.75 -16.92 -6.65
CA GLU A 401 14.65 -17.80 -6.26
C GLU A 401 15.18 -19.23 -6.16
N VAL A 402 15.12 -19.78 -4.95
CA VAL A 402 15.36 -21.20 -4.70
C VAL A 402 14.12 -21.94 -5.19
N ARG A 403 14.10 -22.33 -6.47
CA ARG A 403 13.21 -23.40 -6.93
C ARG A 403 13.63 -24.71 -6.24
N PRO A 404 12.72 -25.45 -5.58
CA PRO A 404 12.98 -26.84 -5.28
C PRO A 404 12.81 -27.66 -6.57
N GLY A 405 13.94 -27.94 -7.24
CA GLY A 405 14.16 -29.12 -8.08
C GLY A 405 13.20 -29.43 -9.24
N ARG A 406 13.62 -29.11 -10.47
CA ARG A 406 13.82 -30.10 -11.56
C ARG A 406 14.60 -29.43 -12.69
N ALA A 407 15.79 -29.97 -12.94
CA ALA A 407 16.70 -29.57 -14.00
C ALA A 407 16.04 -29.76 -15.37
N TRP A 408 16.13 -28.76 -16.22
CA TRP A 408 15.96 -28.92 -17.67
C TRP A 408 17.32 -28.68 -18.30
N GLU A 409 18.13 -29.75 -18.32
CA GLU A 409 19.33 -29.82 -19.15
C GLU A 409 18.94 -30.23 -20.57
N GLU A 410 19.50 -29.50 -21.52
CA GLU A 410 19.48 -29.70 -22.96
C GLU A 410 19.88 -31.13 -23.34
N HIS A 411 19.07 -31.84 -24.13
CA HIS A 411 19.60 -32.80 -25.11
C HIS A 411 18.68 -32.95 -26.31
N GLN A 412 19.18 -32.47 -27.45
CA GLN A 412 18.77 -32.85 -28.79
C GLN A 412 18.96 -34.35 -29.06
N ALA A 413 18.16 -34.85 -30.01
CA ALA A 413 18.47 -35.91 -30.97
C ALA A 413 18.09 -37.39 -30.66
N VAL A 414 17.21 -37.89 -31.55
CA VAL A 414 17.21 -39.22 -32.19
C VAL A 414 16.64 -40.43 -31.41
N GLY A 415 15.58 -41.04 -31.96
CA GLY A 415 15.27 -42.45 -31.70
C GLY A 415 13.81 -42.88 -31.89
N SER A 416 13.41 -43.15 -33.13
CA SER A 416 12.18 -43.87 -33.49
C SER A 416 12.15 -45.33 -32.98
N ARG A 417 10.99 -45.85 -32.53
CA ARG A 417 10.36 -47.11 -33.01
C ARG A 417 9.11 -47.55 -32.21
N GLN A 418 7.96 -47.44 -32.87
CA GLN A 418 6.89 -48.44 -33.09
C GLN A 418 6.46 -49.44 -31.99
N SER A 419 5.18 -49.40 -31.63
CA SER A 419 4.12 -50.46 -31.78
C SER A 419 2.89 -50.03 -30.95
N SER A 420 1.76 -49.59 -31.51
CA SER A 420 0.70 -50.23 -32.33
C SER A 420 -0.39 -50.96 -31.53
N SER A 421 -1.65 -50.57 -31.83
CA SER A 421 -2.98 -51.16 -31.54
C SER A 421 -3.58 -50.90 -30.14
N SER A 422 -4.84 -50.51 -29.95
CA SER A 422 -5.96 -50.12 -30.85
C SER A 422 -7.20 -49.80 -29.98
N GLU A 423 -8.03 -48.84 -30.42
CA GLU A 423 -9.49 -48.71 -30.16
C GLU A 423 -9.93 -48.21 -28.75
N ASP A 424 -10.77 -47.17 -28.53
CA ASP A 424 -11.73 -46.45 -29.37
C ASP A 424 -12.08 -45.03 -28.82
N SER A 425 -12.52 -44.15 -29.74
CA SER A 425 -13.32 -42.89 -29.61
C SER A 425 -12.71 -41.66 -28.88
N SER A 426 -12.34 -40.50 -29.47
CA SER A 426 -12.85 -39.60 -30.55
C SER A 426 -14.13 -38.82 -30.16
N LEU A 427 -14.38 -37.54 -30.45
CA LEU A 427 -13.73 -36.40 -31.13
C LEU A 427 -14.72 -35.19 -30.98
N GLU A 428 -14.36 -34.02 -31.53
CA GLU A 428 -15.17 -32.77 -31.73
C GLU A 428 -15.05 -31.74 -30.60
N GLU A 429 -14.40 -30.56 -30.69
CA GLU A 429 -13.99 -29.66 -31.79
C GLU A 429 -15.14 -29.07 -32.65
N GLU A 430 -15.06 -27.75 -32.89
CA GLU A 430 -15.87 -26.90 -33.79
C GLU A 430 -17.12 -26.20 -33.20
N LEU A 431 -17.44 -24.90 -33.36
CA LEU A 431 -16.87 -23.73 -34.07
C LEU A 431 -17.61 -22.45 -33.54
N LEU A 432 -16.85 -21.39 -33.28
CA LEU A 432 -17.08 -19.99 -33.71
C LEU A 432 -18.33 -19.16 -33.32
N SER A 433 -18.03 -18.12 -32.52
CA SER A 433 -18.29 -16.68 -32.78
C SER A 433 -19.71 -16.14 -33.02
N ALA A 434 -20.16 -15.24 -32.13
CA ALA A 434 -20.45 -13.84 -32.47
C ALA A 434 -20.96 -13.05 -31.25
N THR A 435 -20.22 -12.01 -30.90
CA THR A 435 -20.60 -10.88 -30.04
C THR A 435 -21.78 -10.10 -30.60
N SER A 436 -22.81 -9.80 -29.80
CA SER A 436 -23.53 -8.52 -29.88
C SER A 436 -24.50 -8.31 -28.71
N ASP A 437 -24.45 -7.08 -28.20
CA ASP A 437 -25.42 -6.44 -27.34
C ASP A 437 -26.86 -6.61 -27.84
N SER A 438 -27.79 -6.83 -26.91
CA SER A 438 -29.18 -6.35 -26.86
C SER A 438 -30.13 -7.42 -26.35
N TYR A 439 -31.01 -7.01 -25.43
CA TYR A 439 -32.18 -7.77 -25.02
C TYR A 439 -33.02 -8.14 -26.26
N ARG A 440 -32.92 -9.38 -26.75
CA ARG A 440 -33.90 -10.02 -27.63
C ARG A 440 -33.96 -11.53 -27.32
N LEU A 441 -35.18 -12.00 -27.11
CA LEU A 441 -35.58 -13.38 -26.88
C LEU A 441 -35.06 -14.31 -27.99
N PRO A 442 -34.54 -15.51 -27.67
CA PRO A 442 -34.40 -16.59 -28.64
C PRO A 442 -35.73 -17.37 -28.73
N GLU A 443 -36.21 -17.57 -29.96
CA GLU A 443 -37.29 -18.51 -30.29
C GLU A 443 -36.86 -19.96 -29.93
N PRO A 444 -37.80 -20.83 -29.50
CA PRO A 444 -37.49 -22.21 -29.20
C PRO A 444 -37.59 -23.03 -30.49
N ASP A 445 -36.45 -23.42 -31.05
CA ASP A 445 -36.36 -24.58 -31.96
C ASP A 445 -35.00 -25.24 -31.68
N ASP A 446 -35.02 -26.58 -31.57
CA ASP A 446 -33.90 -27.51 -31.34
C ASP A 446 -33.53 -27.84 -29.88
N LEU A 447 -34.49 -28.40 -29.12
CA LEU A 447 -34.22 -29.33 -28.01
C LEU A 447 -35.17 -30.54 -28.11
N ASP A 448 -34.63 -31.68 -28.52
CA ASP A 448 -35.23 -33.00 -28.34
C ASP A 448 -35.21 -33.35 -26.83
N ASP A 449 -36.15 -32.78 -26.07
CA ASP A 449 -36.54 -33.22 -24.73
C ASP A 449 -38.08 -33.29 -24.70
N PRO A 450 -38.69 -34.28 -24.02
CA PRO A 450 -40.12 -34.55 -24.16
C PRO A 450 -40.95 -33.42 -23.54
N GLU A 451 -41.36 -32.46 -24.37
CA GLU A 451 -42.30 -31.41 -24.01
C GLU A 451 -43.65 -32.05 -23.65
N LEU A 452 -43.94 -32.12 -22.35
CA LEU A 452 -45.30 -32.29 -21.83
C LEU A 452 -46.09 -30.98 -22.09
N LEU A 453 -46.31 -30.68 -23.36
CA LEU A 453 -47.21 -29.63 -23.84
C LEU A 453 -48.65 -30.08 -23.55
N MET A 454 -49.15 -29.75 -22.35
CA MET A 454 -50.57 -29.90 -22.05
C MET A 454 -51.36 -28.75 -22.67
N ASP A 455 -51.92 -29.02 -23.85
CA ASP A 455 -52.83 -28.10 -24.54
C ASP A 455 -54.22 -28.13 -23.85
N LEU A 456 -54.36 -27.39 -22.75
CA LEU A 456 -55.62 -27.22 -22.01
C LEU A 456 -56.44 -26.07 -22.59
N SER A 457 -56.84 -26.18 -23.86
CA SER A 457 -57.64 -25.18 -24.57
C SER A 457 -58.98 -25.76 -25.07
N THR A 458 -59.76 -26.38 -24.18
CA THR A 458 -61.20 -26.60 -24.42
C THR A 458 -62.01 -26.28 -23.17
N GLY A 459 -63.02 -25.43 -23.38
CA GLY A 459 -63.80 -24.83 -22.31
C GLY A 459 -64.73 -25.80 -21.60
N GLN A 460 -65.01 -25.46 -20.34
CA GLN A 460 -66.26 -25.75 -19.63
C GLN A 460 -66.76 -27.19 -19.73
N GLU A 461 -66.16 -28.13 -18.99
CA GLU A 461 -66.89 -29.25 -18.35
C GLU A 461 -65.97 -30.06 -17.40
N GLU A 462 -66.53 -30.50 -16.27
CA GLU A 462 -65.88 -31.26 -15.17
C GLU A 462 -65.57 -32.72 -15.55
N GLU A 463 -65.06 -32.99 -16.75
CA GLU A 463 -64.78 -34.36 -17.20
C GLU A 463 -63.46 -34.89 -16.62
N ALA A 464 -63.50 -36.13 -16.15
CA ALA A 464 -62.38 -36.83 -15.48
C ALA A 464 -61.12 -36.93 -16.36
N GLU A 465 -61.31 -36.96 -17.67
CA GLU A 465 -60.26 -37.16 -18.66
C GLU A 465 -59.28 -35.97 -18.72
N ASN A 466 -59.75 -34.76 -18.38
CA ASN A 466 -58.95 -33.52 -18.42
C ASN A 466 -57.85 -33.45 -17.35
N PHE A 467 -57.95 -34.27 -16.29
CA PHE A 467 -56.99 -34.28 -15.18
C PHE A 467 -56.05 -35.49 -15.19
N ALA A 468 -56.34 -36.52 -16.00
CA ALA A 468 -55.61 -37.78 -15.97
C ALA A 468 -54.08 -37.63 -16.19
N PRO A 469 -53.58 -36.78 -17.12
CA PRO A 469 -52.15 -36.67 -17.38
C PRO A 469 -51.36 -36.06 -16.21
N ILE A 470 -51.85 -34.94 -15.64
CA ILE A 470 -51.20 -34.28 -14.50
C ILE A 470 -51.26 -35.14 -13.25
N LEU A 471 -52.38 -35.84 -13.03
CA LEU A 471 -52.54 -36.73 -11.89
C LEU A 471 -51.59 -37.92 -11.98
N ALA A 472 -51.46 -38.56 -13.14
CA ALA A 472 -50.51 -39.65 -13.34
C ALA A 472 -49.06 -39.21 -13.12
N PHE A 473 -48.67 -38.03 -13.62
CA PHE A 473 -47.34 -37.45 -13.37
C PHE A 473 -47.10 -37.21 -11.87
N LEU A 474 -48.06 -36.60 -11.18
CA LEU A 474 -47.92 -36.25 -9.77
C LEU A 474 -48.13 -37.44 -8.81
N ASP A 475 -48.65 -38.59 -9.25
CA ASP A 475 -48.90 -39.74 -8.37
C ASP A 475 -47.72 -40.73 -8.27
N HIS A 476 -46.56 -40.41 -8.85
CA HIS A 476 -45.38 -41.26 -8.77
C HIS A 476 -44.91 -41.44 -7.32
N GLU A 477 -44.82 -42.69 -6.85
CA GLU A 477 -44.33 -43.00 -5.50
C GLU A 477 -42.84 -42.67 -5.36
N GLY A 478 -42.46 -41.91 -4.33
CA GLY A 478 -41.08 -41.47 -4.10
C GLY A 478 -40.57 -40.31 -4.97
N TYR A 479 -39.32 -39.91 -4.73
CA TYR A 479 -38.65 -38.85 -5.50
C TYR A 479 -38.16 -39.37 -6.86
N ALA A 480 -38.28 -38.53 -7.89
CA ALA A 480 -37.70 -38.73 -9.21
C ALA A 480 -37.15 -37.40 -9.73
N ASP A 481 -36.10 -37.44 -10.56
CA ASP A 481 -35.36 -36.23 -10.98
C ASP A 481 -36.23 -35.16 -11.66
N HIS A 482 -37.30 -35.58 -12.35
CA HIS A 482 -38.27 -34.67 -12.97
C HIS A 482 -39.10 -33.86 -11.96
N PHE A 483 -39.12 -34.22 -10.68
CA PHE A 483 -39.75 -33.40 -9.63
C PHE A 483 -38.85 -32.28 -9.10
N LYS A 484 -37.58 -32.22 -9.51
CA LYS A 484 -36.66 -31.16 -9.08
C LYS A 484 -37.24 -29.77 -9.35
N SER A 485 -37.76 -29.54 -10.56
CA SER A 485 -38.41 -28.28 -10.97
C SER A 485 -39.70 -27.97 -10.19
N LEU A 486 -40.32 -28.99 -9.57
CA LEU A 486 -41.53 -28.84 -8.76
C LEU A 486 -41.20 -28.30 -7.36
N TYR A 487 -40.04 -28.70 -6.81
CA TYR A 487 -39.59 -28.32 -5.46
C TYR A 487 -38.65 -27.11 -5.44
N ASP A 488 -38.13 -26.70 -6.60
CA ASP A 488 -37.15 -25.63 -6.74
C ASP A 488 -37.63 -24.26 -6.23
N PHE A 489 -36.68 -23.35 -6.00
CA PHE A 489 -36.97 -21.99 -5.55
C PHE A 489 -37.83 -21.21 -6.56
N SER A 490 -37.47 -21.29 -7.84
CA SER A 490 -38.04 -20.52 -8.96
C SER A 490 -39.49 -20.85 -9.27
N PHE A 491 -39.97 -22.00 -8.79
CA PHE A 491 -41.25 -22.56 -9.21
C PHE A 491 -41.25 -22.82 -10.72
N SER A 492 -40.11 -23.30 -11.23
CA SER A 492 -39.86 -23.42 -12.68
C SER A 492 -40.86 -24.33 -13.36
N PHE A 493 -41.33 -25.37 -12.66
CA PHE A 493 -42.39 -26.26 -13.15
C PHE A 493 -43.65 -25.49 -13.58
N LEU A 494 -44.02 -24.40 -12.92
CA LEU A 494 -45.17 -23.62 -13.36
C LEU A 494 -44.89 -22.79 -14.61
N THR A 495 -43.68 -22.24 -14.71
CA THR A 495 -43.29 -21.42 -15.86
C THR A 495 -42.98 -22.24 -17.10
N SER A 496 -42.48 -23.47 -16.95
CA SER A 496 -42.11 -24.34 -18.08
C SER A 496 -43.27 -25.18 -18.59
N SER A 497 -44.20 -25.58 -17.72
CA SER A 497 -45.18 -26.63 -18.04
C SER A 497 -46.61 -26.10 -18.26
N PHE A 498 -46.89 -24.82 -18.02
CA PHE A 498 -48.23 -24.23 -18.12
C PHE A 498 -48.22 -22.87 -18.83
N TYR A 499 -48.00 -22.87 -20.14
CA TYR A 499 -48.05 -21.65 -20.96
C TYR A 499 -49.49 -21.18 -21.28
N SER A 500 -50.50 -22.03 -21.10
CA SER A 500 -51.87 -21.78 -21.58
C SER A 500 -52.77 -20.98 -20.63
N PHE A 501 -52.35 -20.72 -19.39
CA PHE A 501 -53.16 -19.95 -18.42
C PHE A 501 -52.74 -18.47 -18.41
N SER A 502 -53.68 -17.60 -18.78
CA SER A 502 -53.45 -16.15 -18.83
C SER A 502 -53.57 -15.47 -17.45
N GLU A 503 -54.37 -16.04 -16.54
CA GLU A 503 -54.53 -15.54 -15.18
C GLU A 503 -54.15 -16.60 -14.13
N GLU A 504 -53.35 -16.20 -13.11
CA GLU A 504 -52.97 -17.09 -12.00
C GLU A 504 -54.19 -17.64 -11.22
N ASP A 505 -55.35 -16.99 -11.28
CA ASP A 505 -56.58 -17.45 -10.61
C ASP A 505 -57.23 -18.66 -11.32
N GLU A 506 -57.20 -18.69 -12.66
CA GLU A 506 -57.69 -19.83 -13.46
C GLU A 506 -56.84 -21.07 -13.18
N PHE A 507 -55.52 -20.87 -13.10
CA PHE A 507 -54.58 -21.95 -12.79
C PHE A 507 -54.78 -22.52 -11.37
N VAL A 508 -55.02 -21.66 -10.38
CA VAL A 508 -55.36 -22.11 -9.02
C VAL A 508 -56.66 -22.92 -9.03
N ALA A 509 -57.68 -22.49 -9.76
CA ALA A 509 -58.94 -23.23 -9.88
C ALA A 509 -58.74 -24.62 -10.53
N TYR A 510 -57.90 -24.70 -11.56
CA TYR A 510 -57.51 -25.97 -12.19
C TYR A 510 -56.84 -26.91 -11.18
N LEU A 511 -55.82 -26.46 -10.44
CA LEU A 511 -55.15 -27.27 -9.43
C LEU A 511 -56.08 -27.69 -8.27
N GLU A 512 -57.03 -26.83 -7.87
CA GLU A 512 -58.03 -27.19 -6.87
C GLU A 512 -59.00 -28.27 -7.37
N ALA A 513 -59.39 -28.24 -8.65
CA ALA A 513 -60.18 -29.28 -9.28
C ALA A 513 -59.38 -30.60 -9.39
N SER A 514 -58.12 -30.55 -9.82
CA SER A 514 -57.20 -31.69 -9.83
C SER A 514 -57.05 -32.30 -8.44
N ARG A 515 -56.92 -31.47 -7.38
CA ARG A 515 -56.82 -31.94 -5.99
C ARG A 515 -58.08 -32.69 -5.55
N LYS A 516 -59.26 -32.18 -5.90
CA LYS A 516 -60.54 -32.86 -5.60
C LYS A 516 -60.63 -34.21 -6.31
N TRP A 517 -60.13 -34.30 -7.54
CA TRP A 517 -60.08 -35.56 -8.30
C TRP A 517 -59.06 -36.54 -7.73
N ALA A 518 -57.83 -36.12 -7.44
CA ALA A 518 -56.82 -36.96 -6.78
C ALA A 518 -57.37 -37.59 -5.48
N LYS A 519 -58.05 -36.77 -4.69
CA LYS A 519 -58.71 -37.20 -3.44
C LYS A 519 -59.84 -38.21 -3.68
N LYS A 520 -60.66 -38.04 -4.73
CA LYS A 520 -61.73 -38.99 -5.10
C LYS A 520 -61.18 -40.31 -5.64
N SER A 521 -60.07 -40.24 -6.37
CA SER A 521 -59.42 -41.39 -7.01
C SER A 521 -58.42 -42.13 -6.11
N HIS A 522 -58.29 -41.73 -4.84
CA HIS A 522 -57.33 -42.30 -3.88
C HIS A 522 -55.85 -42.24 -4.33
N MET A 523 -55.50 -41.23 -5.14
CA MET A 523 -54.14 -40.95 -5.60
C MET A 523 -53.40 -40.11 -4.53
N THR A 524 -52.72 -40.77 -3.61
CA THR A 524 -52.14 -40.14 -2.39
C THR A 524 -51.00 -39.18 -2.71
N TRP A 525 -50.10 -39.56 -3.60
CA TRP A 525 -48.93 -38.78 -3.97
C TRP A 525 -49.34 -37.54 -4.79
N ALA A 526 -50.26 -37.72 -5.73
CA ALA A 526 -50.81 -36.59 -6.49
C ALA A 526 -51.54 -35.61 -5.56
N HIS A 527 -52.33 -36.11 -4.61
CA HIS A 527 -53.03 -35.26 -3.64
C HIS A 527 -52.04 -34.47 -2.78
N ALA A 528 -50.99 -35.10 -2.26
CA ALA A 528 -49.96 -34.41 -1.46
C ALA A 528 -49.20 -33.35 -2.28
N ARG A 529 -48.76 -33.66 -3.50
CA ARG A 529 -48.04 -32.71 -4.38
C ARG A 529 -48.92 -31.55 -4.85
N LEU A 530 -50.20 -31.80 -5.15
CA LEU A 530 -51.16 -30.74 -5.48
C LEU A 530 -51.41 -29.80 -4.29
N CYS A 531 -51.55 -30.35 -3.08
CA CYS A 531 -51.62 -29.54 -1.86
C CYS A 531 -50.35 -28.70 -1.66
N PHE A 532 -49.16 -29.26 -1.91
CA PHE A 532 -47.91 -28.51 -1.86
C PHE A 532 -47.89 -27.34 -2.86
N LEU A 533 -48.25 -27.57 -4.13
CA LEU A 533 -48.33 -26.53 -5.16
C LEU A 533 -49.32 -25.41 -4.78
N LEU A 534 -50.54 -25.78 -4.36
CA LEU A 534 -51.56 -24.85 -3.89
C LEU A 534 -51.10 -24.05 -2.66
N GLY A 535 -50.35 -24.69 -1.76
CA GLY A 535 -49.74 -24.05 -0.60
C GLY A 535 -48.71 -22.99 -0.99
N ARG A 536 -47.83 -23.29 -1.96
CA ARG A 536 -46.84 -22.34 -2.49
C ARG A 536 -47.49 -21.16 -3.22
N LEU A 537 -48.50 -21.42 -4.05
CA LEU A 537 -49.30 -20.36 -4.69
C LEU A 537 -50.02 -19.47 -3.67
N SER A 538 -50.54 -20.07 -2.60
CA SER A 538 -51.16 -19.33 -1.50
C SER A 538 -50.15 -18.44 -0.77
N ILE A 539 -48.91 -18.91 -0.57
CA ILE A 539 -47.81 -18.08 -0.04
C ILE A 539 -47.51 -16.90 -0.97
N ARG A 540 -47.42 -17.14 -2.29
CA ARG A 540 -47.16 -16.11 -3.31
C ARG A 540 -48.24 -15.00 -3.27
N LYS A 541 -49.50 -15.37 -3.02
CA LYS A 541 -50.64 -14.45 -2.79
C LYS A 541 -50.77 -13.94 -1.35
N VAL A 542 -49.79 -14.19 -0.47
CA VAL A 542 -49.76 -13.79 0.96
C VAL A 542 -50.93 -14.37 1.79
N LYS A 543 -51.62 -15.39 1.29
CA LYS A 543 -52.71 -16.12 1.97
C LYS A 543 -52.15 -17.20 2.91
N LEU A 544 -51.43 -16.78 3.95
CA LEU A 544 -50.69 -17.68 4.86
C LEU A 544 -51.57 -18.71 5.58
N SER A 545 -52.79 -18.34 5.98
CA SER A 545 -53.73 -19.27 6.61
C SER A 545 -54.16 -20.39 5.66
N GLN A 546 -54.41 -20.05 4.39
CA GLN A 546 -54.79 -21.02 3.36
C GLN A 546 -53.61 -21.94 3.03
N ALA A 547 -52.41 -21.37 2.88
CA ALA A 547 -51.19 -22.16 2.68
C ALA A 547 -50.96 -23.17 3.81
N ARG A 548 -51.17 -22.75 5.07
CA ARG A 548 -51.07 -23.63 6.25
C ARG A 548 -51.97 -24.85 6.11
N VAL A 549 -53.25 -24.64 5.74
CA VAL A 549 -54.23 -25.72 5.58
C VAL A 549 -53.79 -26.71 4.52
N TYR A 550 -53.33 -26.24 3.36
CA TYR A 550 -52.86 -27.15 2.31
C TYR A 550 -51.64 -27.96 2.74
N PHE A 551 -50.66 -27.36 3.43
CA PHE A 551 -49.49 -28.09 3.89
C PHE A 551 -49.80 -29.09 5.01
N GLU A 552 -50.66 -28.73 5.96
CA GLU A 552 -51.15 -29.65 7.01
C GLU A 552 -51.88 -30.85 6.38
N GLU A 553 -52.70 -30.59 5.37
CA GLU A 553 -53.38 -31.63 4.61
C GLU A 553 -52.38 -32.54 3.88
N ALA A 554 -51.38 -32.00 3.20
CA ALA A 554 -50.33 -32.78 2.53
C ALA A 554 -49.58 -33.71 3.50
N ILE A 555 -49.15 -33.18 4.66
CA ILE A 555 -48.46 -33.98 5.69
C ILE A 555 -49.37 -35.08 6.24
N HIS A 556 -50.67 -34.78 6.44
CA HIS A 556 -51.63 -35.77 6.91
C HIS A 556 -51.85 -36.90 5.90
N ILE A 557 -51.87 -36.60 4.59
CA ILE A 557 -52.03 -37.59 3.51
C ILE A 557 -50.82 -38.50 3.42
N LEU A 558 -49.60 -37.94 3.49
CA LEU A 558 -48.37 -38.73 3.47
C LEU A 558 -48.28 -39.67 4.66
N ASN A 559 -48.91 -39.31 5.80
CA ASN A 559 -49.10 -40.21 6.95
C ASN A 559 -47.81 -40.92 7.43
N GLY A 560 -46.67 -40.23 7.38
CA GLY A 560 -45.36 -40.76 7.74
C GLY A 560 -44.57 -41.38 6.57
N ALA A 561 -45.00 -41.23 5.32
CA ALA A 561 -44.23 -41.65 4.15
C ALA A 561 -43.06 -40.70 3.87
N PHE A 562 -41.83 -41.23 3.91
CA PHE A 562 -40.58 -40.50 3.66
C PHE A 562 -39.90 -40.87 2.33
N GLU A 563 -40.62 -41.51 1.40
CA GLU A 563 -40.10 -41.97 0.10
C GLU A 563 -39.69 -40.80 -0.81
N ASP A 564 -40.38 -39.66 -0.72
CA ASP A 564 -39.97 -38.39 -1.32
C ASP A 564 -39.53 -37.42 -0.21
N LEU A 565 -38.28 -37.59 0.23
CA LEU A 565 -37.73 -36.80 1.33
C LEU A 565 -37.67 -35.30 1.00
N SER A 566 -37.52 -34.94 -0.28
CA SER A 566 -37.55 -33.57 -0.77
C SER A 566 -38.91 -32.92 -0.55
N LEU A 567 -40.00 -33.62 -0.89
CA LEU A 567 -41.37 -33.16 -0.60
C LEU A 567 -41.60 -32.99 0.90
N VAL A 568 -41.25 -34.00 1.72
CA VAL A 568 -41.43 -33.94 3.18
C VAL A 568 -40.65 -32.76 3.76
N ALA A 569 -39.39 -32.60 3.37
CA ALA A 569 -38.54 -31.53 3.85
C ALA A 569 -39.06 -30.15 3.43
N THR A 570 -39.63 -29.99 2.24
CA THR A 570 -40.21 -28.72 1.80
C THR A 570 -41.53 -28.42 2.51
N LEU A 571 -42.38 -29.42 2.75
CA LEU A 571 -43.65 -29.28 3.49
C LEU A 571 -43.44 -28.81 4.94
N TYR A 572 -42.60 -29.52 5.70
CA TYR A 572 -42.34 -29.17 7.11
C TYR A 572 -41.73 -27.78 7.25
N ILE A 573 -40.81 -27.39 6.35
CA ILE A 573 -40.14 -26.09 6.44
C ILE A 573 -41.07 -24.94 6.03
N ASN A 574 -41.86 -25.08 4.97
CA ASN A 574 -42.83 -24.04 4.59
C ASN A 574 -43.90 -23.87 5.68
N LEU A 575 -44.36 -24.97 6.28
CA LEU A 575 -45.29 -24.93 7.39
C LEU A 575 -44.68 -24.28 8.64
N ALA A 576 -43.45 -24.65 9.00
CA ALA A 576 -42.68 -24.04 10.09
C ALA A 576 -42.50 -22.52 9.91
N ALA A 577 -42.17 -22.09 8.69
CA ALA A 577 -42.04 -20.67 8.35
C ALA A 577 -43.37 -19.92 8.57
N ILE A 578 -44.50 -20.50 8.17
CA ILE A 578 -45.83 -19.92 8.42
C ILE A 578 -46.12 -19.83 9.93
N TYR A 579 -45.81 -20.89 10.69
CA TYR A 579 -45.98 -20.91 12.15
C TYR A 579 -45.18 -19.79 12.84
N LEU A 580 -43.95 -19.56 12.40
CA LEU A 580 -43.09 -18.47 12.90
C LEU A 580 -43.67 -17.09 12.55
N LYS A 581 -44.13 -16.89 11.31
CA LYS A 581 -44.74 -15.62 10.86
C LYS A 581 -46.06 -15.30 11.56
N GLN A 582 -46.91 -16.29 11.76
CA GLN A 582 -48.21 -16.12 12.45
C GLN A 582 -48.06 -16.11 13.98
N ARG A 583 -46.85 -16.29 14.53
CA ARG A 583 -46.56 -16.38 15.98
C ARG A 583 -47.32 -17.49 16.71
N LEU A 584 -47.67 -18.57 16.02
CA LEU A 584 -48.45 -19.70 16.55
C LEU A 584 -47.58 -20.76 17.25
N ARG A 585 -46.72 -20.34 18.19
CA ARG A 585 -45.62 -21.17 18.71
C ARG A 585 -46.07 -22.38 19.54
N HIS A 586 -47.13 -22.24 20.34
CA HIS A 586 -47.55 -23.29 21.29
C HIS A 586 -48.08 -24.56 20.61
N LYS A 587 -48.57 -24.47 19.37
CA LYS A 587 -49.10 -25.61 18.63
C LYS A 587 -48.08 -26.28 17.72
N GLY A 588 -46.89 -25.68 17.53
CA GLY A 588 -45.93 -26.09 16.52
C GLY A 588 -44.51 -26.33 17.01
N SER A 589 -44.24 -26.43 18.31
CA SER A 589 -42.85 -26.59 18.81
C SER A 589 -42.18 -27.85 18.27
N ALA A 590 -42.86 -29.01 18.32
CA ALA A 590 -42.35 -30.25 17.76
C ALA A 590 -42.12 -30.13 16.23
N LEU A 591 -43.05 -29.48 15.54
CA LEU A 591 -42.94 -29.23 14.09
C LEU A 591 -41.75 -28.33 13.74
N LEU A 592 -41.47 -27.28 14.53
CA LEU A 592 -40.31 -26.41 14.35
C LEU A 592 -38.99 -27.16 14.57
N GLU A 593 -38.94 -28.06 15.56
CA GLU A 593 -37.76 -28.90 15.80
C GLU A 593 -37.53 -29.92 14.68
N LYS A 594 -38.60 -30.59 14.21
CA LYS A 594 -38.57 -31.51 13.07
C LYS A 594 -38.18 -30.81 11.77
N ALA A 595 -38.73 -29.62 11.51
CA ALA A 595 -38.36 -28.79 10.37
C ALA A 595 -36.91 -28.30 10.45
N GLY A 596 -36.44 -27.93 11.65
CA GLY A 596 -35.04 -27.56 11.89
C GLY A 596 -34.08 -28.72 11.63
N ALA A 597 -34.47 -29.95 12.02
CA ALA A 597 -33.72 -31.17 11.70
C ALA A 597 -33.66 -31.43 10.19
N LEU A 598 -34.80 -31.39 9.49
CA LEU A 598 -34.84 -31.55 8.03
C LEU A 598 -33.99 -30.49 7.29
N LEU A 599 -34.01 -29.24 7.78
CA LEU A 599 -33.24 -28.13 7.22
C LEU A 599 -31.73 -28.31 7.43
N ALA A 600 -31.31 -28.67 8.64
CA ALA A 600 -29.91 -28.67 9.02
C ALA A 600 -29.20 -29.99 8.69
N CYS A 601 -29.89 -31.13 8.81
CA CYS A 601 -29.31 -32.47 8.73
C CYS A 601 -29.24 -33.05 7.32
N LEU A 602 -30.01 -32.55 6.34
CA LEU A 602 -29.98 -33.06 4.97
C LEU A 602 -28.97 -32.29 4.12
N PRO A 603 -28.04 -32.98 3.41
CA PRO A 603 -27.14 -32.33 2.47
C PRO A 603 -27.86 -31.94 1.17
N ASP A 604 -27.29 -30.98 0.44
CA ASP A 604 -27.59 -30.61 -0.96
C ASP A 604 -29.02 -30.11 -1.28
N ARG A 605 -29.96 -30.17 -0.32
CA ARG A 605 -31.34 -29.71 -0.46
C ARG A 605 -31.45 -28.26 -0.97
N GLU A 606 -32.13 -28.08 -2.10
CA GLU A 606 -32.43 -26.76 -2.66
C GLU A 606 -33.39 -25.96 -1.78
N SER A 607 -33.18 -24.65 -1.72
CA SER A 607 -34.08 -23.75 -1.00
C SER A 607 -35.41 -23.69 -1.74
N SER A 608 -36.52 -23.99 -1.07
CA SER A 608 -37.85 -24.06 -1.71
C SER A 608 -38.64 -22.75 -1.65
N ALA A 609 -38.31 -21.85 -0.72
CA ALA A 609 -39.07 -20.62 -0.52
C ALA A 609 -38.29 -19.49 0.17
N LYS A 610 -38.67 -18.23 -0.13
CA LYS A 610 -38.11 -17.03 0.52
C LYS A 610 -38.33 -17.02 2.04
N HIS A 611 -39.32 -17.75 2.53
CA HIS A 611 -39.69 -17.79 3.96
C HIS A 611 -38.85 -18.78 4.78
N GLU A 612 -38.00 -19.59 4.13
CA GLU A 612 -37.09 -20.50 4.82
C GLU A 612 -36.12 -19.77 5.76
N LEU A 613 -35.82 -18.48 5.50
CA LEU A 613 -34.92 -17.68 6.33
C LEU A 613 -35.40 -17.58 7.79
N ASP A 614 -36.72 -17.55 8.01
CA ASP A 614 -37.29 -17.54 9.37
C ASP A 614 -36.95 -18.84 10.12
N VAL A 615 -36.95 -19.97 9.42
CA VAL A 615 -36.59 -21.29 9.97
C VAL A 615 -35.08 -21.40 10.16
N VAL A 616 -34.26 -20.92 9.21
CA VAL A 616 -32.80 -20.84 9.37
C VAL A 616 -32.44 -19.99 10.60
N ALA A 617 -33.10 -18.84 10.79
CA ALA A 617 -32.91 -17.99 11.95
C ALA A 617 -33.33 -18.67 13.26
N TYR A 618 -34.39 -19.49 13.23
CA TYR A 618 -34.77 -20.33 14.38
C TYR A 618 -33.66 -21.35 14.70
N VAL A 619 -33.12 -22.05 13.71
CA VAL A 619 -32.03 -23.03 13.90
C VAL A 619 -30.76 -22.35 14.42
N LEU A 620 -30.39 -21.18 13.89
CA LEU A 620 -29.25 -20.41 14.37
C LEU A 620 -29.45 -19.96 15.83
N ARG A 621 -30.66 -19.49 16.18
CA ARG A 621 -31.01 -19.15 17.56
C ARG A 621 -30.90 -20.36 18.49
N GLN A 622 -31.34 -21.53 18.04
CA GLN A 622 -31.19 -22.78 18.77
C GLN A 622 -29.71 -23.14 18.96
N GLY A 623 -28.88 -23.00 17.93
CA GLY A 623 -27.43 -23.17 18.03
C GLY A 623 -26.79 -22.27 19.10
N ILE A 624 -27.17 -20.99 19.14
CA ILE A 624 -26.68 -20.01 20.13
C ILE A 624 -27.16 -20.35 21.54
N VAL A 625 -28.44 -20.70 21.72
CA VAL A 625 -29.04 -21.04 23.02
C VAL A 625 -28.46 -22.32 23.60
N VAL A 626 -28.20 -23.32 22.77
CA VAL A 626 -27.59 -24.60 23.18
C VAL A 626 -26.07 -24.46 23.36
N GLY A 627 -25.45 -23.49 22.69
CA GLY A 627 -23.98 -23.32 22.66
C GLY A 627 -23.31 -24.31 21.70
N SER A 628 -23.97 -24.69 20.61
CA SER A 628 -23.46 -25.62 19.60
C SER A 628 -22.82 -24.86 18.43
N SER A 629 -21.48 -24.82 18.40
CA SER A 629 -20.72 -24.26 17.27
C SER A 629 -20.98 -24.94 15.91
N PRO A 630 -21.12 -26.29 15.80
CA PRO A 630 -21.42 -26.89 14.50
C PRO A 630 -22.82 -26.52 13.98
N LEU A 631 -23.81 -26.40 14.88
CA LEU A 631 -25.15 -25.97 14.50
C LEU A 631 -25.18 -24.50 14.09
N GLU A 632 -24.42 -23.65 14.79
CA GLU A 632 -24.23 -22.24 14.44
C GLU A 632 -23.60 -22.09 13.04
N ALA A 633 -22.53 -22.86 12.75
CA ALA A 633 -21.87 -22.86 11.45
C ALA A 633 -22.82 -23.34 10.33
N ARG A 634 -23.54 -24.44 10.56
CA ARG A 634 -24.52 -24.97 9.59
C ARG A 634 -25.61 -23.95 9.28
N ALA A 635 -26.17 -23.32 10.30
CA ALA A 635 -27.22 -22.33 10.09
C ALA A 635 -26.70 -21.07 9.38
N CYS A 636 -25.46 -20.63 9.65
CA CYS A 636 -24.83 -19.55 8.89
C CYS A 636 -24.63 -19.91 7.42
N PHE A 637 -24.16 -21.13 7.12
CA PHE A 637 -24.04 -21.62 5.74
C PHE A 637 -25.38 -21.59 4.99
N LEU A 638 -26.44 -22.13 5.61
CA LEU A 638 -27.77 -22.15 5.00
C LEU A 638 -28.33 -20.73 4.79
N ALA A 639 -28.04 -19.81 5.72
CA ALA A 639 -28.40 -18.39 5.56
C ALA A 639 -27.68 -17.76 4.37
N ILE A 640 -26.37 -18.01 4.21
CA ILE A 640 -25.58 -17.50 3.09
C ILE A 640 -26.13 -18.01 1.76
N ARG A 641 -26.33 -19.33 1.63
CA ARG A 641 -26.85 -19.96 0.41
C ARG A 641 -28.22 -19.39 0.02
N LEU A 642 -29.13 -19.25 0.98
CA LEU A 642 -30.46 -18.69 0.76
C LEU A 642 -30.43 -17.20 0.41
N LEU A 643 -29.61 -16.40 1.08
CA LEU A 643 -29.56 -14.96 0.84
C LEU A 643 -28.88 -14.63 -0.49
N LEU A 644 -27.89 -15.43 -0.92
CA LEU A 644 -27.28 -15.33 -2.24
C LEU A 644 -28.28 -15.71 -3.34
N SER A 645 -29.04 -16.80 -3.18
CA SER A 645 -30.09 -17.16 -4.16
C SER A 645 -31.22 -16.13 -4.25
N LEU A 646 -31.46 -15.36 -3.19
CA LEU A 646 -32.39 -14.23 -3.16
C LEU A 646 -31.82 -12.92 -3.71
N GLY A 647 -30.53 -12.86 -4.07
CA GLY A 647 -29.85 -11.63 -4.49
C GLY A 647 -29.67 -10.57 -3.38
N ARG A 648 -29.84 -10.94 -2.10
CA ARG A 648 -29.78 -10.02 -0.95
C ARG A 648 -28.37 -9.95 -0.35
N HIS A 649 -27.39 -9.53 -1.16
CA HIS A 649 -25.96 -9.58 -0.81
C HIS A 649 -25.62 -8.80 0.47
N GLU A 650 -26.30 -7.70 0.76
CA GLU A 650 -25.99 -6.84 1.92
C GLU A 650 -26.15 -7.57 3.26
N GLU A 651 -27.09 -8.50 3.34
CA GLU A 651 -27.43 -9.27 4.54
C GLU A 651 -26.58 -10.53 4.72
N VAL A 652 -25.86 -10.96 3.68
CA VAL A 652 -25.01 -12.17 3.71
C VAL A 652 -23.80 -11.97 4.61
N LEU A 653 -23.22 -10.76 4.59
CA LEU A 653 -21.90 -10.48 5.16
C LEU A 653 -21.75 -10.91 6.63
N PRO A 654 -22.66 -10.58 7.57
CA PRO A 654 -22.57 -11.02 8.97
C PRO A 654 -22.47 -12.53 9.15
N PHE A 655 -23.22 -13.29 8.33
CA PHE A 655 -23.24 -14.75 8.39
C PHE A 655 -21.98 -15.35 7.79
N ALA A 656 -21.45 -14.77 6.71
CA ALA A 656 -20.19 -15.18 6.10
C ALA A 656 -18.99 -14.90 7.02
N GLU A 657 -18.94 -13.71 7.64
CA GLU A 657 -17.92 -13.34 8.62
C GLU A 657 -17.93 -14.29 9.83
N ARG A 658 -19.13 -14.64 10.33
CA ARG A 658 -19.26 -15.60 11.42
C ARG A 658 -18.87 -17.02 11.01
N LEU A 659 -19.30 -17.46 9.83
CA LEU A 659 -18.97 -18.78 9.31
C LEU A 659 -17.44 -18.94 9.16
N GLN A 660 -16.75 -17.91 8.68
CA GLN A 660 -15.30 -17.88 8.55
C GLN A 660 -14.58 -18.06 9.90
N LEU A 661 -15.09 -17.42 10.96
CA LEU A 661 -14.55 -17.58 12.32
C LEU A 661 -14.83 -18.97 12.91
N LEU A 662 -15.94 -19.61 12.53
CA LEU A 662 -16.30 -20.95 12.97
C LEU A 662 -15.60 -22.05 12.15
N SER A 663 -15.21 -21.75 10.91
CA SER A 663 -14.48 -22.68 10.04
C SER A 663 -13.01 -22.75 10.44
N GLY A 664 -12.64 -23.80 11.17
CA GLY A 664 -11.25 -24.02 11.61
C GLY A 664 -10.35 -24.77 10.62
N HIS A 665 -10.88 -25.30 9.50
CA HIS A 665 -10.13 -26.09 8.54
C HIS A 665 -9.96 -25.38 7.18
N PRO A 666 -8.76 -25.48 6.54
CA PRO A 666 -8.43 -24.78 5.30
C PRO A 666 -9.47 -24.92 4.18
N PRO A 667 -9.97 -26.09 3.74
CA PRO A 667 -10.86 -26.12 2.57
C PRO A 667 -12.21 -25.44 2.81
N ALA A 668 -12.71 -25.44 4.06
CA ALA A 668 -13.95 -24.76 4.42
C ALA A 668 -13.76 -23.24 4.52
N SER A 669 -12.63 -22.82 5.07
CA SER A 669 -12.22 -21.42 5.19
C SER A 669 -12.05 -20.76 3.81
N GLU A 670 -11.60 -21.50 2.80
CA GLU A 670 -11.31 -20.99 1.45
C GLU A 670 -12.58 -20.59 0.66
N ALA A 671 -13.60 -21.44 0.68
CA ALA A 671 -14.87 -21.16 0.01
C ALA A 671 -15.56 -19.92 0.61
N VAL A 672 -15.51 -19.77 1.93
CA VAL A 672 -16.11 -18.64 2.64
C VAL A 672 -15.29 -17.36 2.45
N ALA A 673 -13.96 -17.45 2.46
CA ALA A 673 -13.07 -16.32 2.15
C ALA A 673 -13.31 -15.77 0.73
N SER A 674 -13.56 -16.64 -0.24
CA SER A 674 -13.94 -16.25 -1.60
C SER A 674 -15.23 -15.44 -1.61
N VAL A 675 -16.28 -15.93 -0.94
CA VAL A 675 -17.55 -15.18 -0.80
C VAL A 675 -17.34 -13.84 -0.09
N LEU A 676 -16.55 -13.81 0.98
CA LEU A 676 -16.23 -12.57 1.70
C LEU A 676 -15.55 -11.54 0.79
N SER A 677 -14.56 -11.95 0.00
CA SER A 677 -13.86 -11.05 -0.93
C SER A 677 -14.82 -10.38 -1.92
N PHE A 678 -15.74 -11.17 -2.49
CA PHE A 678 -16.80 -10.67 -3.38
C PHE A 678 -17.76 -9.70 -2.67
N LEU A 679 -18.18 -10.03 -1.44
CA LEU A 679 -19.09 -9.18 -0.67
C LEU A 679 -18.45 -7.85 -0.26
N TYR A 680 -17.16 -7.83 0.10
CA TYR A 680 -16.45 -6.59 0.43
C TYR A 680 -16.29 -5.67 -0.78
N ASP A 681 -15.99 -6.21 -1.96
CA ASP A 681 -15.95 -5.43 -3.20
C ASP A 681 -17.33 -4.82 -3.53
N LYS A 682 -18.40 -5.61 -3.41
CA LYS A 682 -19.78 -5.14 -3.62
C LYS A 682 -20.21 -4.06 -2.63
N LYS A 683 -19.68 -4.06 -1.40
CA LYS A 683 -19.91 -3.01 -0.39
C LYS A 683 -18.97 -1.81 -0.51
N TYR A 684 -18.11 -1.75 -1.54
CA TYR A 684 -17.11 -0.70 -1.71
C TYR A 684 -16.15 -0.58 -0.52
N LEU A 685 -15.70 -1.72 0.02
CA LEU A 685 -14.71 -1.80 1.09
C LEU A 685 -13.38 -2.35 0.52
N PRO A 686 -12.61 -1.54 -0.22
CA PRO A 686 -11.47 -2.01 -1.02
C PRO A 686 -10.33 -2.57 -0.16
N HIS A 687 -10.06 -1.99 1.03
CA HIS A 687 -9.05 -2.50 1.96
C HIS A 687 -9.38 -3.93 2.43
N LEU A 688 -10.62 -4.16 2.83
CA LEU A 688 -11.08 -5.48 3.29
C LEU A 688 -11.13 -6.50 2.15
N ALA A 689 -11.52 -6.07 0.94
CA ALA A 689 -11.50 -6.93 -0.25
C ALA A 689 -10.07 -7.43 -0.54
N VAL A 690 -9.08 -6.53 -0.62
CA VAL A 690 -7.68 -6.91 -0.85
C VAL A 690 -7.12 -7.74 0.31
N ALA A 691 -7.41 -7.35 1.56
CA ALA A 691 -6.95 -8.07 2.74
C ALA A 691 -7.49 -9.51 2.80
N SER A 692 -8.76 -9.71 2.47
CA SER A 692 -9.40 -11.03 2.47
C SER A 692 -8.73 -12.01 1.49
N VAL A 693 -8.33 -11.51 0.31
CA VAL A 693 -7.66 -12.29 -0.73
C VAL A 693 -6.20 -12.58 -0.35
N GLN A 694 -5.47 -11.61 0.19
CA GLN A 694 -4.06 -11.80 0.57
C GLN A 694 -3.87 -12.70 1.80
N GLN A 695 -4.75 -12.56 2.80
CA GLN A 695 -4.77 -13.44 3.98
C GLN A 695 -4.89 -14.91 3.56
N HIS A 696 -5.70 -15.18 2.52
CA HIS A 696 -5.93 -16.51 1.96
C HIS A 696 -4.67 -17.06 1.26
N GLY A 697 -4.00 -16.26 0.42
CA GLY A 697 -2.79 -16.69 -0.30
C GLY A 697 -1.60 -17.05 0.61
N ILE A 698 -1.57 -16.54 1.84
CA ILE A 698 -0.55 -16.89 2.84
C ILE A 698 -0.84 -18.26 3.49
N GLN A 699 -2.12 -18.61 3.64
CA GLN A 699 -2.54 -19.86 4.27
C GLN A 699 -2.57 -21.04 3.29
N SER A 700 -2.74 -20.77 1.99
CA SER A 700 -2.83 -21.77 0.92
C SER A 700 -1.49 -22.37 0.48
N ALA A 701 -0.48 -22.43 1.37
CA ALA A 701 0.83 -23.05 1.09
C ALA A 701 0.78 -24.56 0.76
N GLN A 702 -0.42 -25.13 0.55
CA GLN A 702 -0.71 -26.55 0.27
C GLN A 702 -1.17 -26.83 -1.17
N GLY A 703 -0.84 -25.98 -2.15
CA GLY A 703 -0.90 -26.36 -3.57
C GLY A 703 -2.30 -26.34 -4.22
N MET A 704 -3.15 -25.39 -3.84
CA MET A 704 -4.43 -25.15 -4.52
C MET A 704 -4.40 -23.82 -5.27
N SER A 705 -4.82 -23.85 -6.54
CA SER A 705 -4.78 -22.74 -7.48
C SER A 705 -5.67 -21.57 -7.04
N LEU A 706 -5.09 -20.38 -6.88
CA LEU A 706 -5.84 -19.15 -6.67
C LEU A 706 -6.69 -18.85 -7.93
N PRO A 707 -8.02 -18.67 -7.82
CA PRO A 707 -8.84 -18.43 -8.98
C PRO A 707 -8.57 -17.03 -9.57
N ILE A 708 -8.38 -16.95 -10.89
CA ILE A 708 -7.99 -15.74 -11.65
C ILE A 708 -8.88 -14.52 -11.33
N TRP A 709 -10.16 -14.73 -11.02
CA TRP A 709 -11.08 -13.65 -10.70
C TRP A 709 -10.72 -12.90 -9.40
N GLN A 710 -10.02 -13.53 -8.45
CA GLN A 710 -9.52 -12.85 -7.24
C GLN A 710 -8.38 -11.88 -7.57
N VAL A 711 -7.54 -12.19 -8.57
CA VAL A 711 -6.53 -11.24 -9.07
C VAL A 711 -7.21 -10.03 -9.70
N HIS A 712 -8.25 -10.25 -10.50
CA HIS A 712 -9.05 -9.18 -11.06
C HIS A 712 -9.66 -8.29 -9.97
N LEU A 713 -10.20 -8.89 -8.90
CA LEU A 713 -10.75 -8.18 -7.74
C LEU A 713 -9.71 -7.29 -7.04
N VAL A 714 -8.49 -7.82 -6.85
CA VAL A 714 -7.39 -7.07 -6.22
C VAL A 714 -6.92 -5.93 -7.12
N LEU A 715 -6.76 -6.16 -8.43
CA LEU A 715 -6.39 -5.12 -9.39
C LEU A 715 -7.44 -3.99 -9.40
N GLN A 716 -8.73 -4.32 -9.41
CA GLN A 716 -9.79 -3.31 -9.33
C GLN A 716 -9.75 -2.54 -8.01
N ASN A 717 -9.66 -3.22 -6.86
CA ASN A 717 -9.71 -2.54 -5.57
C ASN A 717 -8.44 -1.74 -5.25
N THR A 718 -7.27 -2.18 -5.70
CA THR A 718 -6.02 -1.41 -5.56
C THR A 718 -6.06 -0.09 -6.32
N THR A 719 -6.71 -0.04 -7.50
CA THR A 719 -6.93 1.24 -8.19
C THR A 719 -7.86 2.18 -7.42
N LYS A 720 -8.89 1.65 -6.73
CA LYS A 720 -9.80 2.43 -5.86
C LYS A 720 -9.05 3.02 -4.65
N LEU A 721 -8.09 2.28 -4.06
CA LEU A 721 -7.32 2.71 -2.90
C LEU A 721 -6.45 3.95 -3.15
N LEU A 722 -5.91 4.08 -4.36
CA LEU A 722 -4.99 5.16 -4.72
C LEU A 722 -5.70 6.50 -4.98
N GLY A 723 -7.04 6.56 -4.87
CA GLY A 723 -7.82 7.80 -4.97
C GLY A 723 -7.78 8.48 -6.34
N PHE A 724 -7.27 7.81 -7.37
CA PHE A 724 -7.23 8.34 -8.72
C PHE A 724 -8.62 8.24 -9.38
N PRO A 725 -9.18 9.33 -9.91
CA PRO A 725 -10.42 9.28 -10.67
C PRO A 725 -10.15 8.61 -12.02
N SER A 726 -10.69 7.40 -12.22
CA SER A 726 -10.82 6.71 -13.51
C SER A 726 -9.51 6.29 -14.20
N PRO A 727 -9.41 5.04 -14.73
CA PRO A 727 -8.14 4.47 -15.17
C PRO A 727 -7.69 5.15 -16.47
N GLY A 728 -6.55 5.86 -16.42
CA GLY A 728 -5.58 5.57 -17.46
C GLY A 728 -5.19 4.12 -17.22
N TRP A 729 -5.67 3.20 -18.08
CA TRP A 729 -5.55 1.73 -17.98
C TRP A 729 -4.10 1.19 -18.00
N GLY A 730 -3.14 2.01 -17.57
CA GLY A 730 -1.72 1.79 -17.56
C GLY A 730 -1.18 1.31 -16.22
N GLU A 731 -1.44 2.07 -15.15
CA GLU A 731 -0.71 1.96 -13.88
C GLU A 731 -1.27 0.85 -12.98
N VAL A 732 -0.42 -0.12 -12.63
CA VAL A 732 -0.78 -1.25 -11.77
C VAL A 732 -0.04 -1.11 -10.44
N SER A 733 -0.80 -1.06 -9.34
CA SER A 733 -0.22 -0.87 -8.01
C SER A 733 0.72 -2.01 -7.62
N ALA A 734 1.91 -1.68 -7.10
CA ALA A 734 2.84 -2.66 -6.51
C ALA A 734 2.17 -3.57 -5.45
N LEU A 735 1.11 -3.09 -4.77
CA LEU A 735 0.33 -3.88 -3.80
C LEU A 735 -0.28 -5.17 -4.42
N ALA A 736 -0.52 -5.19 -5.73
CA ALA A 736 -1.03 -6.36 -6.45
C ALA A 736 0.05 -7.41 -6.77
N CYS A 737 1.35 -7.07 -6.67
CA CYS A 737 2.45 -7.97 -7.06
C CYS A 737 2.43 -9.34 -6.36
N PRO A 738 2.20 -9.46 -5.03
CA PRO A 738 2.15 -10.77 -4.38
C PRO A 738 1.06 -11.67 -4.98
N MET A 739 -0.11 -11.11 -5.27
CA MET A 739 -1.23 -11.85 -5.85
C MET A 739 -0.98 -12.23 -7.30
N LEU A 740 -0.38 -11.34 -8.09
CA LEU A 740 0.02 -11.63 -9.47
C LEU A 740 1.04 -12.77 -9.54
N ARG A 741 1.99 -12.83 -8.60
CA ARG A 741 2.96 -13.93 -8.49
C ARG A 741 2.31 -15.25 -8.10
N GLN A 742 1.39 -15.24 -7.13
CA GLN A 742 0.63 -16.44 -6.74
C GLN A 742 -0.23 -16.97 -7.89
N ALA A 743 -0.88 -16.08 -8.65
CA ALA A 743 -1.63 -16.47 -9.84
C ALA A 743 -0.73 -17.02 -10.95
N LEU A 744 0.48 -16.48 -11.11
CA LEU A 744 1.46 -17.03 -12.05
C LEU A 744 1.82 -18.46 -11.67
N ALA A 745 2.13 -18.72 -10.39
CA ALA A 745 2.42 -20.07 -9.89
C ALA A 745 1.23 -21.03 -10.06
N ALA A 746 0.00 -20.57 -9.80
CA ALA A 746 -1.20 -21.37 -10.01
C ALA A 746 -1.43 -21.71 -11.50
N CYS A 747 -1.18 -20.76 -12.41
CA CYS A 747 -1.31 -20.99 -13.85
C CYS A 747 -0.19 -21.90 -14.39
N GLU A 748 1.00 -21.90 -13.78
CA GLU A 748 2.08 -22.87 -14.06
C GLU A 748 1.61 -24.32 -13.81
N GLU A 749 0.85 -24.56 -12.74
CA GLU A 749 0.27 -25.87 -12.43
C GLU A 749 -0.82 -26.29 -13.43
N LEU A 750 -1.65 -25.35 -13.89
CA LEU A 750 -2.73 -25.59 -14.87
C LEU A 750 -2.25 -25.66 -16.33
N ALA A 751 -0.97 -25.41 -16.59
CA ALA A 751 -0.36 -25.36 -17.93
C ALA A 751 -0.98 -24.33 -18.90
N ASP A 752 -1.69 -23.30 -18.41
CA ASP A 752 -2.21 -22.22 -19.24
C ASP A 752 -1.13 -21.18 -19.57
N ARG A 753 -0.42 -21.44 -20.66
CA ARG A 753 0.70 -20.61 -21.13
C ARG A 753 0.27 -19.19 -21.50
N SER A 754 -0.98 -19.00 -21.94
CA SER A 754 -1.48 -17.72 -22.44
C SER A 754 -1.64 -16.70 -21.31
N THR A 755 -2.25 -17.13 -20.20
CA THR A 755 -2.43 -16.31 -19.00
C THR A 755 -1.12 -16.15 -18.24
N GLN A 756 -0.26 -17.18 -18.19
CA GLN A 756 1.11 -17.05 -17.66
C GLN A 756 1.89 -15.94 -18.37
N ARG A 757 1.87 -15.90 -19.71
CA ARG A 757 2.53 -14.84 -20.49
C ARG A 757 1.95 -13.46 -20.14
N ALA A 758 0.62 -13.35 -20.07
CA ALA A 758 -0.05 -12.09 -19.71
C ALA A 758 0.36 -11.61 -18.30
N LEU A 759 0.40 -12.50 -17.31
CA LEU A 759 0.82 -12.19 -15.95
C LEU A 759 2.29 -11.74 -15.88
N CYS A 760 3.19 -12.40 -16.61
CA CYS A 760 4.59 -11.98 -16.72
C CYS A 760 4.72 -10.58 -17.33
N LEU A 761 3.93 -10.25 -18.37
CA LEU A 761 3.92 -8.91 -18.96
C LEU A 761 3.41 -7.85 -17.97
N ILE A 762 2.32 -8.13 -17.24
CA ILE A 762 1.79 -7.23 -16.21
C ILE A 762 2.82 -7.00 -15.10
N LEU A 763 3.41 -8.08 -14.56
CA LEU A 763 4.46 -7.98 -13.55
C LEU A 763 5.62 -7.12 -14.06
N SER A 764 6.10 -7.38 -15.28
CA SER A 764 7.19 -6.60 -15.86
C SER A 764 6.88 -5.10 -15.92
N LYS A 765 5.65 -4.73 -16.28
CA LYS A 765 5.18 -3.35 -16.33
C LYS A 765 5.23 -2.69 -14.95
N VAL A 766 4.76 -3.38 -13.91
CA VAL A 766 4.81 -2.89 -12.52
C VAL A 766 6.27 -2.66 -12.07
N TYR A 767 7.18 -3.57 -12.40
CA TYR A 767 8.61 -3.40 -12.09
C TYR A 767 9.23 -2.21 -12.83
N LEU A 768 8.85 -1.95 -14.10
CA LEU A 768 9.30 -0.78 -14.85
C LEU A 768 8.74 0.53 -14.28
N GLU A 769 7.45 0.57 -13.91
CA GLU A 769 6.81 1.74 -13.29
C GLU A 769 7.52 2.20 -12.00
N HIS A 770 8.04 1.23 -11.24
CA HIS A 770 8.71 1.44 -9.96
C HIS A 770 10.26 1.36 -10.02
N ARG A 771 10.86 1.64 -11.18
CA ARG A 771 12.34 1.80 -11.36
C ARG A 771 13.17 0.57 -10.97
N SER A 772 12.63 -0.64 -11.15
CA SER A 772 13.29 -1.89 -10.84
C SER A 772 13.48 -2.75 -12.09
N PRO A 773 14.36 -2.33 -13.02
CA PRO A 773 14.47 -2.95 -14.34
C PRO A 773 14.91 -4.42 -14.29
N ASP A 774 15.69 -4.82 -13.28
CA ASP A 774 16.15 -6.21 -13.15
C ASP A 774 14.98 -7.19 -12.94
N GLY A 775 13.98 -6.81 -12.14
CA GLY A 775 12.76 -7.60 -11.96
C GLY A 775 11.91 -7.65 -13.24
N ALA A 776 11.85 -6.54 -13.98
CA ALA A 776 11.16 -6.52 -15.28
C ALA A 776 11.84 -7.45 -16.31
N ILE A 777 13.17 -7.42 -16.39
CA ILE A 777 13.96 -8.30 -17.27
C ILE A 777 13.70 -9.77 -16.93
N HIS A 778 13.60 -10.12 -15.64
CA HIS A 778 13.30 -11.49 -15.20
C HIS A 778 11.96 -11.99 -15.77
N TYR A 779 10.87 -11.25 -15.53
CA TYR A 779 9.54 -11.65 -16.02
C TYR A 779 9.41 -11.56 -17.54
N LEU A 780 10.08 -10.61 -18.20
CA LEU A 780 10.11 -10.54 -19.67
C LEU A 780 10.87 -11.70 -20.30
N SER A 781 11.93 -12.18 -19.64
CA SER A 781 12.64 -13.39 -20.08
C SER A 781 11.74 -14.62 -20.00
N GLN A 782 10.92 -14.74 -18.95
CA GLN A 782 9.90 -15.79 -18.86
C GLN A 782 8.79 -15.61 -19.92
N ALA A 783 8.30 -14.39 -20.11
CA ALA A 783 7.29 -14.08 -21.14
C ALA A 783 7.79 -14.37 -22.56
N LEU A 784 9.09 -14.26 -22.82
CA LEU A 784 9.71 -14.63 -24.08
C LEU A 784 9.69 -16.14 -24.31
N VAL A 785 10.10 -16.93 -23.31
CA VAL A 785 10.05 -18.41 -23.38
C VAL A 785 8.61 -18.89 -23.59
N LEU A 786 7.64 -18.29 -22.88
CA LEU A 786 6.23 -18.60 -23.06
C LEU A 786 5.70 -18.15 -24.44
N GLY A 787 6.14 -16.99 -24.92
CA GLY A 787 5.79 -16.50 -26.26
C GLY A 787 6.25 -17.44 -27.37
N GLN A 788 7.47 -17.99 -27.28
CA GLN A 788 8.00 -18.99 -28.23
C GLN A 788 7.15 -20.26 -28.29
N LEU A 789 6.41 -20.60 -27.22
CA LEU A 789 5.52 -21.76 -27.16
C LEU A 789 4.10 -21.48 -27.67
N LEU A 790 3.68 -20.21 -27.74
CA LEU A 790 2.34 -19.80 -28.17
C LEU A 790 2.29 -19.49 -29.67
N GLY A 791 3.28 -18.75 -30.18
CA GLY A 791 3.30 -18.32 -31.58
C GLY A 791 4.39 -17.31 -31.90
N GLU A 792 4.61 -17.09 -33.20
CA GLU A 792 5.62 -16.15 -33.69
C GLU A 792 5.33 -14.71 -33.22
N GLN A 793 4.06 -14.29 -33.24
CA GLN A 793 3.64 -12.95 -32.83
C GLN A 793 3.89 -12.69 -31.34
N GLU A 794 3.54 -13.63 -30.48
CA GLU A 794 3.73 -13.53 -29.04
C GLU A 794 5.21 -13.49 -28.66
N SER A 795 6.02 -14.31 -29.34
CA SER A 795 7.48 -14.34 -29.20
C SER A 795 8.11 -13.01 -29.63
N PHE A 796 7.61 -12.43 -30.72
CA PHE A 796 8.07 -11.15 -31.26
C PHE A 796 7.80 -9.99 -30.30
N GLU A 797 6.55 -9.88 -29.82
CA GLU A 797 6.13 -8.91 -28.81
C GLU A 797 6.97 -8.99 -27.53
N SER A 798 7.12 -10.20 -26.97
CA SER A 798 7.90 -10.41 -25.74
C SER A 798 9.39 -10.05 -25.94
N SER A 799 9.95 -10.31 -27.12
CA SER A 799 11.34 -9.97 -27.44
C SER A 799 11.56 -8.46 -27.53
N LEU A 800 10.61 -7.72 -28.14
CA LEU A 800 10.67 -6.25 -28.18
C LEU A 800 10.54 -5.63 -26.79
N CYS A 801 9.62 -6.13 -25.96
CA CYS A 801 9.52 -5.72 -24.55
C CYS A 801 10.82 -5.95 -23.79
N LEU A 802 11.45 -7.12 -23.97
CA LEU A 802 12.73 -7.44 -23.33
C LEU A 802 13.86 -6.50 -23.80
N ALA A 803 13.96 -6.25 -25.11
CA ALA A 803 14.94 -5.30 -25.65
C ALA A 803 14.74 -3.89 -25.08
N TRP A 804 13.49 -3.46 -24.93
CA TRP A 804 13.15 -2.18 -24.31
C TRP A 804 13.55 -2.11 -22.83
N ALA A 805 13.27 -3.15 -22.06
CA ALA A 805 13.71 -3.23 -20.67
C ALA A 805 15.24 -3.20 -20.53
N TYR A 806 15.99 -3.82 -21.46
CA TYR A 806 17.45 -3.69 -21.48
C TYR A 806 17.92 -2.26 -21.77
N LEU A 807 17.25 -1.52 -22.64
CA LEU A 807 17.56 -0.11 -22.91
C LEU A 807 17.31 0.77 -21.68
N LEU A 808 16.19 0.55 -21.00
CA LEU A 808 15.86 1.18 -19.72
C LEU A 808 16.90 0.89 -18.62
N ALA A 809 17.38 -0.33 -18.56
CA ALA A 809 18.46 -0.76 -17.65
C ALA A 809 19.85 -0.24 -18.05
N SER A 810 19.96 0.59 -19.10
CA SER A 810 21.23 1.04 -19.69
C SER A 810 22.14 -0.11 -20.18
N GLN A 811 21.58 -1.28 -20.48
CA GLN A 811 22.28 -2.47 -20.99
C GLN A 811 22.17 -2.54 -22.53
N ALA A 812 22.68 -1.50 -23.21
CA ALA A 812 22.57 -1.34 -24.67
C ALA A 812 23.08 -2.54 -25.48
N LYS A 813 24.14 -3.23 -25.01
CA LYS A 813 24.69 -4.44 -25.64
C LYS A 813 23.67 -5.57 -25.74
N LYS A 814 23.03 -5.91 -24.61
CA LYS A 814 22.03 -6.97 -24.56
C LYS A 814 20.80 -6.63 -25.41
N ALA A 815 20.43 -5.35 -25.47
CA ALA A 815 19.38 -4.91 -26.37
C ALA A 815 19.75 -5.14 -27.84
N LEU A 816 21.00 -4.89 -28.25
CA LEU A 816 21.47 -5.21 -29.61
C LEU A 816 21.45 -6.72 -29.88
N ASP A 817 21.87 -7.53 -28.91
CA ASP A 817 21.89 -9.00 -29.02
C ASP A 817 20.48 -9.58 -29.25
N VAL A 818 19.43 -8.89 -28.80
CA VAL A 818 18.03 -9.26 -29.06
C VAL A 818 17.52 -8.65 -30.38
N LEU A 819 17.81 -7.38 -30.65
CA LEU A 819 17.24 -6.65 -31.80
C LEU A 819 17.86 -7.02 -33.16
N GLU A 820 19.16 -7.31 -33.21
CA GLU A 820 19.83 -7.67 -34.47
C GLU A 820 19.32 -8.99 -35.06
N PRO A 821 19.15 -10.09 -34.29
CA PRO A 821 18.52 -11.32 -34.78
C PRO A 821 17.06 -11.13 -35.18
N LEU A 822 16.28 -10.38 -34.39
CA LEU A 822 14.86 -10.08 -34.70
C LEU A 822 14.71 -9.36 -36.03
N LEU A 823 15.63 -8.45 -36.36
CA LEU A 823 15.60 -7.77 -37.65
C LEU A 823 15.84 -8.74 -38.82
N CYS A 824 16.72 -9.73 -38.64
CA CYS A 824 17.08 -10.72 -39.65
C CYS A 824 16.00 -11.79 -39.85
N SER A 825 15.20 -12.09 -38.82
CA SER A 825 14.12 -13.08 -38.93
C SER A 825 12.92 -12.58 -39.73
N LEU A 826 12.73 -11.26 -39.84
CA LEU A 826 11.56 -10.68 -40.50
C LEU A 826 11.62 -10.81 -42.03
N LYS A 827 10.70 -11.56 -42.66
CA LYS A 827 10.61 -11.69 -44.13
C LYS A 827 10.20 -10.36 -44.78
N GLU A 828 10.55 -10.17 -46.06
CA GLU A 828 10.28 -8.92 -46.79
C GLU A 828 8.80 -8.51 -46.84
N THR A 829 7.90 -9.47 -46.72
CA THR A 829 6.44 -9.29 -46.74
C THR A 829 5.83 -8.99 -45.37
N GLU A 830 6.61 -9.03 -44.29
CA GLU A 830 6.11 -8.82 -42.92
C GLU A 830 6.02 -7.33 -42.55
N SER A 831 5.17 -7.02 -41.57
CA SER A 831 4.60 -5.68 -41.37
C SER A 831 5.65 -4.56 -41.33
N LEU A 832 5.47 -3.57 -42.20
CA LEU A 832 6.38 -2.41 -42.33
C LEU A 832 6.54 -1.66 -41.00
N THR A 833 5.48 -1.64 -40.18
CA THR A 833 5.44 -1.06 -38.83
C THR A 833 6.44 -1.73 -37.88
N GLN A 834 6.43 -3.05 -37.77
CA GLN A 834 7.33 -3.81 -36.88
C GLN A 834 8.80 -3.59 -37.21
N ARG A 835 9.16 -3.59 -38.51
CA ARG A 835 10.53 -3.27 -38.96
C ARG A 835 10.93 -1.86 -38.56
N GLY A 836 10.01 -0.92 -38.71
CA GLY A 836 10.16 0.45 -38.26
C GLY A 836 10.52 0.56 -36.77
N VAL A 837 9.78 -0.15 -35.93
CA VAL A 837 10.01 -0.17 -34.48
C VAL A 837 11.38 -0.76 -34.13
N ILE A 838 11.76 -1.89 -34.74
CA ILE A 838 13.09 -2.48 -34.52
C ILE A 838 14.19 -1.49 -34.88
N TYR A 839 14.09 -0.81 -36.04
CA TYR A 839 15.07 0.20 -36.41
C TYR A 839 15.12 1.37 -35.43
N ASN A 840 13.99 1.78 -34.87
CA ASN A 840 13.92 2.82 -33.85
C ASN A 840 14.64 2.37 -32.56
N LEU A 841 14.30 1.21 -32.01
CA LEU A 841 14.92 0.65 -30.81
C LEU A 841 16.42 0.35 -31.01
N LEU A 842 16.80 -0.15 -32.18
CA LEU A 842 18.20 -0.39 -32.54
C LEU A 842 18.97 0.93 -32.63
N GLY A 843 18.33 2.00 -33.11
CA GLY A 843 18.87 3.37 -33.05
C GLY A 843 19.16 3.81 -31.61
N LEU A 844 18.24 3.56 -30.67
CA LEU A 844 18.42 3.86 -29.24
C LEU A 844 19.58 3.04 -28.64
N ALA A 845 19.64 1.74 -28.94
CA ALA A 845 20.68 0.84 -28.47
C ALA A 845 22.08 1.27 -28.95
N LEU A 846 22.21 1.55 -30.25
CA LEU A 846 23.46 2.03 -30.84
C LEU A 846 23.87 3.40 -30.31
N GLN A 847 22.90 4.27 -30.01
CA GLN A 847 23.16 5.55 -29.35
C GLN A 847 23.72 5.35 -27.94
N GLY A 848 23.15 4.41 -27.16
CA GLY A 848 23.64 4.03 -25.83
C GLY A 848 25.06 3.46 -25.85
N GLU A 849 25.44 2.74 -26.90
CA GLU A 849 26.82 2.28 -27.13
C GLU A 849 27.79 3.36 -27.64
N GLY A 850 27.30 4.55 -28.00
CA GLY A 850 28.11 5.61 -28.59
C GLY A 850 28.38 5.46 -30.10
N ARG A 851 27.72 4.52 -30.80
CA ARG A 851 27.87 4.31 -32.26
C ARG A 851 26.99 5.26 -33.07
N VAL A 852 27.26 6.57 -32.97
CA VAL A 852 26.45 7.67 -33.52
C VAL A 852 26.06 7.47 -35.00
N ASN A 853 27.01 7.15 -35.88
CA ASN A 853 26.74 6.99 -37.31
C ASN A 853 25.77 5.85 -37.64
N ARG A 854 25.85 4.73 -36.89
CA ARG A 854 24.94 3.60 -37.09
C ARG A 854 23.57 3.91 -36.48
N ALA A 855 23.52 4.61 -35.35
CA ALA A 855 22.27 5.07 -34.76
C ALA A 855 21.50 5.97 -35.73
N ALA A 856 22.17 6.96 -36.34
CA ALA A 856 21.57 7.85 -37.34
C ALA A 856 20.98 7.08 -38.54
N LYS A 857 21.73 6.11 -39.08
CA LYS A 857 21.24 5.23 -40.16
C LYS A 857 19.99 4.45 -39.76
N SER A 858 19.94 3.98 -38.52
CA SER A 858 18.81 3.19 -38.00
C SER A 858 17.57 4.07 -37.84
N TYR A 859 17.72 5.26 -37.25
CA TYR A 859 16.61 6.22 -37.17
C TYR A 859 16.12 6.70 -38.54
N LEU A 860 17.01 6.93 -39.53
CA LEU A 860 16.60 7.26 -40.89
C LEU A 860 15.80 6.13 -41.55
N ARG A 861 16.17 4.87 -41.33
CA ARG A 861 15.39 3.72 -41.79
C ARG A 861 14.03 3.64 -41.09
N ALA A 862 13.99 3.88 -39.78
CA ALA A 862 12.74 3.94 -39.03
C ALA A 862 11.81 5.05 -39.55
N LEU A 863 12.36 6.23 -39.84
CA LEU A 863 11.63 7.35 -40.43
C LEU A 863 11.04 7.00 -41.80
N ASN A 864 11.84 6.41 -42.70
CA ASN A 864 11.37 6.00 -44.02
C ASN A 864 10.22 4.98 -43.91
N ARG A 865 10.30 4.00 -42.99
CA ARG A 865 9.21 3.05 -42.75
C ARG A 865 7.95 3.72 -42.22
N ALA A 866 8.08 4.67 -41.30
CA ALA A 866 6.94 5.43 -40.78
C ALA A 866 6.28 6.29 -41.88
N GLN A 867 7.06 6.82 -42.83
CA GLN A 867 6.55 7.54 -44.01
C GLN A 867 5.83 6.62 -44.99
N GLU A 868 6.37 5.43 -45.26
CA GLU A 868 5.72 4.43 -46.12
C GLU A 868 4.38 3.94 -45.54
N VAL A 869 4.30 3.79 -44.22
CA VAL A 869 3.06 3.41 -43.50
C VAL A 869 2.07 4.58 -43.42
N GLY A 870 2.54 5.83 -43.49
CA GLY A 870 1.72 7.02 -43.27
C GLY A 870 1.45 7.35 -41.79
N ASP A 871 2.25 6.80 -40.87
CA ASP A 871 2.11 7.03 -39.44
C ASP A 871 2.85 8.31 -39.03
N VAL A 872 2.10 9.40 -38.87
CA VAL A 872 2.61 10.73 -38.53
C VAL A 872 3.27 10.76 -37.15
N HIS A 873 2.77 9.99 -36.19
CA HIS A 873 3.32 9.94 -34.84
C HIS A 873 4.72 9.29 -34.85
N ASN A 874 4.86 8.13 -35.49
CA ASN A 874 6.15 7.47 -35.62
C ASN A 874 7.18 8.29 -36.41
N GLN A 875 6.73 9.07 -37.40
CA GLN A 875 7.58 10.04 -38.09
C GLN A 875 8.09 11.12 -37.13
N ALA A 876 7.22 11.67 -36.28
CA ALA A 876 7.56 12.68 -35.29
C ALA A 876 8.60 12.16 -34.29
N VAL A 877 8.41 10.94 -33.77
CA VAL A 877 9.35 10.27 -32.85
C VAL A 877 10.71 10.04 -33.51
N ALA A 878 10.74 9.50 -34.73
CA ALA A 878 11.99 9.26 -35.45
C ALA A 878 12.76 10.56 -35.75
N MET A 879 12.05 11.63 -36.14
CA MET A 879 12.63 12.96 -36.32
C MET A 879 13.18 13.53 -35.02
N ALA A 880 12.44 13.41 -33.92
CA ALA A 880 12.90 13.86 -32.61
C ALA A 880 14.16 13.12 -32.15
N ASN A 881 14.23 11.80 -32.35
CA ASN A 881 15.41 10.99 -32.04
C ASN A 881 16.63 11.36 -32.88
N LEU A 882 16.46 11.66 -34.18
CA LEU A 882 17.52 12.22 -35.02
C LEU A 882 18.01 13.57 -34.49
N GLY A 883 17.08 14.44 -34.11
CA GLY A 883 17.36 15.73 -33.48
C GLY A 883 18.19 15.59 -32.20
N HIS A 884 17.75 14.74 -31.26
CA HIS A 884 18.46 14.47 -30.02
C HIS A 884 19.85 13.84 -30.24
N LEU A 885 19.97 12.91 -31.19
CA LEU A 885 21.26 12.32 -31.55
C LEU A 885 22.24 13.39 -32.05
N SER A 886 21.78 14.30 -32.92
CA SER A 886 22.60 15.40 -33.43
C SER A 886 22.94 16.47 -32.39
N LEU A 887 22.06 16.70 -31.40
CA LEU A 887 22.37 17.53 -30.23
C LEU A 887 23.51 16.92 -29.40
N LYS A 888 23.47 15.61 -29.13
CA LYS A 888 24.56 14.91 -28.40
C LYS A 888 25.89 14.89 -29.16
N SER A 889 25.85 14.91 -30.50
CA SER A 889 27.05 15.01 -31.34
C SER A 889 27.51 16.46 -31.59
N TRP A 890 26.96 17.44 -30.87
CA TRP A 890 27.28 18.88 -30.97
C TRP A 890 26.99 19.50 -32.35
N ALA A 891 26.12 18.88 -33.15
CA ALA A 891 25.72 19.36 -34.47
C ALA A 891 24.42 20.19 -34.39
N GLN A 892 24.55 21.47 -34.03
CA GLN A 892 23.42 22.32 -33.66
C GLN A 892 22.40 22.58 -34.79
N HIS A 893 22.88 22.85 -36.01
CA HIS A 893 22.00 23.14 -37.15
C HIS A 893 21.07 21.99 -37.54
N PRO A 894 21.55 20.74 -37.77
CA PRO A 894 20.66 19.63 -38.05
C PRO A 894 19.75 19.31 -36.87
N ALA A 895 20.25 19.42 -35.63
CA ALA A 895 19.44 19.20 -34.43
C ALA A 895 18.23 20.12 -34.38
N ARG A 896 18.43 21.41 -34.61
CA ARG A 896 17.35 22.40 -34.68
C ARG A 896 16.33 22.04 -35.75
N ASN A 897 16.78 21.69 -36.95
CA ASN A 897 15.89 21.41 -38.08
C ASN A 897 15.02 20.16 -37.82
N TYR A 898 15.64 19.07 -37.35
CA TYR A 898 14.91 17.84 -37.03
C TYR A 898 13.92 18.03 -35.89
N LEU A 899 14.29 18.73 -34.81
CA LEU A 899 13.38 18.99 -33.69
C LEU A 899 12.23 19.92 -34.08
N LEU A 900 12.47 20.96 -34.90
CA LEU A 900 11.39 21.81 -35.41
C LEU A 900 10.42 21.04 -36.32
N GLN A 901 10.93 20.13 -37.15
CA GLN A 901 10.08 19.24 -37.96
C GLN A 901 9.29 18.27 -37.08
N ALA A 902 9.90 17.69 -36.04
CA ALA A 902 9.20 16.84 -35.09
C ALA A 902 8.05 17.60 -34.41
N VAL A 903 8.29 18.82 -33.93
CA VAL A 903 7.23 19.66 -33.33
C VAL A 903 6.08 19.91 -34.31
N ARG A 904 6.37 20.18 -35.60
CA ARG A 904 5.32 20.36 -36.62
C ARG A 904 4.47 19.10 -36.78
N LEU A 905 5.10 17.92 -36.87
CA LEU A 905 4.39 16.65 -37.01
C LEU A 905 3.53 16.36 -35.77
N TYR A 906 4.04 16.60 -34.57
CA TYR A 906 3.24 16.48 -33.35
C TYR A 906 2.04 17.45 -33.33
N CYS A 907 2.18 18.66 -33.87
CA CYS A 907 1.06 19.61 -33.99
C CYS A 907 -0.02 19.18 -34.99
N GLU A 908 0.28 18.26 -35.91
CA GLU A 908 -0.70 17.69 -36.85
C GLU A 908 -1.52 16.56 -36.20
N LEU A 909 -1.03 15.98 -35.11
CA LEU A 909 -1.73 14.92 -34.36
C LEU A 909 -2.86 15.51 -33.51
N GLN A 910 -3.88 14.69 -33.22
CA GLN A 910 -4.88 15.04 -32.24
C GLN A 910 -4.23 15.15 -30.86
N ALA A 911 -4.53 16.23 -30.14
CA ALA A 911 -3.98 16.46 -28.80
C ALA A 911 -4.38 15.34 -27.84
N SER A 912 -3.42 14.48 -27.49
CA SER A 912 -3.55 13.41 -26.51
C SER A 912 -2.56 13.63 -25.37
N LYS A 913 -2.80 13.02 -24.21
CA LYS A 913 -1.85 13.10 -23.09
C LYS A 913 -0.48 12.54 -23.48
N GLU A 914 -0.45 11.44 -24.22
CA GLU A 914 0.79 10.78 -24.66
C GLU A 914 1.62 11.67 -25.59
N THR A 915 1.00 12.18 -26.65
CA THR A 915 1.65 13.08 -27.62
C THR A 915 2.12 14.39 -26.97
N ASP A 916 1.32 14.95 -26.05
CA ASP A 916 1.71 16.15 -25.31
C ASP A 916 2.90 15.87 -24.37
N MET A 917 3.00 14.69 -23.75
CA MET A 917 4.16 14.35 -22.93
C MET A 917 5.42 14.20 -23.79
N GLU A 918 5.33 13.53 -24.94
CA GLU A 918 6.43 13.45 -25.91
C GLU A 918 6.89 14.83 -26.38
N LEU A 919 5.94 15.71 -26.69
CA LEU A 919 6.20 17.11 -27.01
C LEU A 919 6.95 17.84 -25.90
N VAL A 920 6.64 17.62 -24.61
CA VAL A 920 7.42 18.20 -23.49
C VAL A 920 8.90 17.89 -23.67
N GLN A 921 9.25 16.64 -23.96
CA GLN A 921 10.66 16.25 -24.13
C GLN A 921 11.29 16.89 -25.36
N VAL A 922 10.56 16.93 -26.47
CA VAL A 922 11.04 17.55 -27.71
C VAL A 922 11.27 19.04 -27.52
N PHE A 923 10.38 19.73 -26.80
CA PHE A 923 10.56 21.14 -26.43
C PHE A 923 11.77 21.33 -25.53
N LEU A 924 12.04 20.43 -24.59
CA LEU A 924 13.24 20.50 -23.74
C LEU A 924 14.53 20.36 -24.55
N TRP A 925 14.58 19.44 -25.52
CA TRP A 925 15.73 19.32 -26.44
C TRP A 925 15.85 20.53 -27.36
N LEU A 926 14.74 21.01 -27.90
CA LEU A 926 14.74 22.18 -28.76
C LEU A 926 15.21 23.42 -28.00
N ALA A 927 14.77 23.58 -26.75
CA ALA A 927 15.23 24.64 -25.86
C ALA A 927 16.75 24.58 -25.65
N GLN A 928 17.30 23.40 -25.37
CA GLN A 928 18.75 23.21 -25.21
C GLN A 928 19.53 23.60 -26.48
N VAL A 929 19.06 23.17 -27.66
CA VAL A 929 19.64 23.57 -28.95
C VAL A 929 19.59 25.08 -29.15
N LEU A 930 18.43 25.71 -28.91
CA LEU A 930 18.23 27.15 -29.12
C LEU A 930 19.06 28.00 -28.15
N VAL A 931 19.14 27.60 -26.89
CA VAL A 931 19.97 28.27 -25.87
C VAL A 931 21.46 28.15 -26.23
N SER A 932 21.92 26.97 -26.62
CA SER A 932 23.31 26.78 -27.08
C SER A 932 23.63 27.54 -28.37
N GLY A 933 22.62 27.77 -29.23
CA GLY A 933 22.69 28.62 -30.41
C GLY A 933 22.44 30.11 -30.16
N HIS A 934 22.50 30.57 -28.91
CA HIS A 934 22.28 31.96 -28.47
C HIS A 934 20.90 32.59 -28.80
N GLN A 935 19.89 31.77 -29.14
CA GLN A 935 18.51 32.21 -29.34
C GLN A 935 17.72 32.10 -28.03
N LEU A 936 18.13 32.90 -27.04
CA LEU A 936 17.66 32.81 -25.65
C LEU A 936 16.14 32.96 -25.52
N THR A 937 15.52 33.88 -26.26
CA THR A 937 14.07 34.14 -26.20
C THR A 937 13.24 32.94 -26.67
N HIS A 938 13.66 32.31 -27.77
CA HIS A 938 12.97 31.14 -28.33
C HIS A 938 13.22 29.89 -27.47
N GLY A 939 14.44 29.76 -26.91
CA GLY A 939 14.77 28.69 -25.98
C GLY A 939 13.95 28.75 -24.70
N LEU A 940 13.79 29.95 -24.12
CA LEU A 940 12.93 30.18 -22.95
C LEU A 940 11.47 29.81 -23.25
N LEU A 941 10.93 30.27 -24.38
CA LEU A 941 9.56 29.94 -24.79
C LEU A 941 9.37 28.41 -24.86
N CYS A 942 10.34 27.67 -25.39
CA CYS A 942 10.27 26.21 -25.43
C CYS A 942 10.24 25.57 -24.03
N TYR A 943 11.06 26.07 -23.09
CA TYR A 943 11.01 25.61 -21.69
C TYR A 943 9.67 25.91 -21.02
N GLU A 944 9.09 27.09 -21.27
CA GLU A 944 7.78 27.47 -20.74
C GLU A 944 6.64 26.66 -21.36
N MET A 945 6.70 26.35 -22.66
CA MET A 945 5.77 25.45 -23.32
C MET A 945 5.83 24.03 -22.73
N ALA A 946 7.03 23.51 -22.49
CA ALA A 946 7.23 22.22 -21.82
C ALA A 946 6.56 22.21 -20.42
N LEU A 947 6.72 23.29 -19.64
CA LEU A 947 6.05 23.42 -18.35
C LEU A 947 4.52 23.51 -18.50
N LEU A 948 4.02 24.25 -19.49
CA LEU A 948 2.59 24.42 -19.76
C LEU A 948 1.90 23.10 -20.11
N PHE A 949 2.50 22.25 -20.95
CA PHE A 949 1.97 20.91 -21.24
C PHE A 949 1.99 20.01 -19.99
N GLY A 950 3.06 20.07 -19.19
CA GLY A 950 3.13 19.39 -17.90
C GLY A 950 2.01 19.81 -16.94
N LEU A 951 1.68 21.11 -16.88
CA LEU A 951 0.59 21.67 -16.07
C LEU A 951 -0.79 21.26 -16.59
N ARG A 952 -1.01 21.33 -17.92
CA ARG A 952 -2.26 20.95 -18.59
C ARG A 952 -2.71 19.53 -18.22
N HIS A 953 -1.76 18.59 -18.22
CA HIS A 953 -2.01 17.18 -17.93
C HIS A 953 -1.76 16.78 -16.47
N ARG A 954 -1.46 17.76 -15.60
CA ARG A 954 -1.09 17.54 -14.19
C ARG A 954 0.02 16.49 -14.01
N HIS A 955 0.93 16.40 -14.98
CA HIS A 955 2.01 15.42 -14.96
C HIS A 955 3.20 15.97 -14.18
N LEU A 956 3.28 15.62 -12.89
CA LEU A 956 4.24 16.16 -11.93
C LEU A 956 5.70 16.00 -12.39
N LYS A 957 6.07 14.86 -12.98
CA LYS A 957 7.46 14.62 -13.41
C LYS A 957 7.89 15.52 -14.58
N SER A 958 6.99 15.76 -15.53
CA SER A 958 7.23 16.69 -16.65
C SER A 958 7.40 18.12 -16.15
N GLN A 959 6.52 18.54 -15.23
CA GLN A 959 6.63 19.85 -14.58
C GLN A 959 7.97 19.98 -13.85
N LEU A 960 8.40 18.94 -13.12
CA LEU A 960 9.66 18.92 -12.39
C LEU A 960 10.87 19.13 -13.32
N GLN A 961 10.91 18.41 -14.44
CA GLN A 961 12.04 18.51 -15.39
C GLN A 961 12.08 19.86 -16.11
N ALA A 962 10.92 20.38 -16.55
CA ALA A 962 10.83 21.70 -17.15
C ALA A 962 11.24 22.79 -16.15
N THR A 963 10.78 22.68 -14.90
CA THR A 963 11.12 23.62 -13.81
C THR A 963 12.60 23.58 -13.47
N LYS A 964 13.21 22.39 -13.37
CA LYS A 964 14.67 22.23 -13.22
C LYS A 964 15.44 22.94 -14.34
N SER A 965 14.97 22.80 -15.57
CA SER A 965 15.59 23.44 -16.74
C SER A 965 15.45 24.96 -16.71
N LEU A 966 14.29 25.48 -16.29
CA LEU A 966 14.05 26.92 -16.09
C LEU A 966 14.87 27.49 -14.93
N CYS A 967 14.99 26.77 -13.80
CA CYS A 967 15.87 27.15 -12.70
C CYS A 967 17.34 27.21 -13.14
N HIS A 968 17.80 26.23 -13.93
CA HIS A 968 19.14 26.28 -14.50
C HIS A 968 19.30 27.48 -15.43
N PHE A 969 18.36 27.70 -16.35
CA PHE A 969 18.37 28.84 -17.26
C PHE A 969 18.48 30.19 -16.54
N TYR A 970 17.68 30.42 -15.51
CA TYR A 970 17.69 31.68 -14.73
C TYR A 970 18.81 31.80 -13.71
N SER A 971 19.58 30.74 -13.45
CA SER A 971 20.75 30.79 -12.55
C SER A 971 22.07 30.90 -13.30
N SER A 972 22.21 30.23 -14.47
CA SER A 972 23.48 30.12 -15.20
C SER A 972 23.50 30.84 -16.56
N VAL A 973 22.38 30.83 -17.31
CA VAL A 973 22.34 31.31 -18.70
C VAL A 973 21.95 32.77 -18.78
N SER A 974 20.82 33.14 -18.19
CA SER A 974 20.33 34.52 -18.10
C SER A 974 19.99 34.82 -16.63
N PRO A 975 20.99 35.23 -15.82
CA PRO A 975 20.81 35.38 -14.38
C PRO A 975 19.71 36.41 -14.08
N ASN A 976 18.57 35.94 -13.58
CA ASN A 976 17.48 36.77 -13.08
C ASN A 976 17.04 36.22 -11.72
N PRO A 977 17.39 36.90 -10.61
CA PRO A 977 17.14 36.38 -9.27
C PRO A 977 15.65 36.25 -8.94
N GLU A 978 14.81 37.14 -9.46
CA GLU A 978 13.36 37.12 -9.20
C GLU A 978 12.71 35.91 -9.86
N ALA A 979 12.97 35.68 -11.15
CA ALA A 979 12.47 34.50 -11.87
C ALA A 979 13.05 33.20 -11.30
N CYS A 980 14.33 33.21 -10.91
CA CYS A 980 14.95 32.05 -10.28
C CYS A 980 14.20 31.65 -8.99
N ILE A 981 13.82 32.62 -8.15
CA ILE A 981 13.03 32.37 -6.95
C ILE A 981 11.65 31.80 -7.30
N THR A 982 10.93 32.35 -8.29
CA THR A 982 9.58 31.86 -8.64
C THR A 982 9.58 30.40 -9.10
N TYR A 983 10.56 29.98 -9.91
CA TYR A 983 10.66 28.59 -10.34
C TYR A 983 11.16 27.66 -9.23
N HIS A 984 12.03 28.12 -8.32
CA HIS A 984 12.40 27.33 -7.14
C HIS A 984 11.23 27.17 -6.16
N GLU A 985 10.37 28.18 -5.98
CA GLU A 985 9.13 28.05 -5.19
C GLU A 985 8.16 27.05 -5.83
N HIS A 986 8.02 27.06 -7.16
CA HIS A 986 7.24 26.04 -7.86
C HIS A 986 7.86 24.64 -7.72
N TRP A 987 9.18 24.52 -7.83
CA TRP A 987 9.89 23.25 -7.60
C TRP A 987 9.68 22.74 -6.17
N LEU A 988 9.70 23.61 -5.17
CA LEU A 988 9.40 23.24 -3.79
C LEU A 988 7.97 22.68 -3.66
N ALA A 989 6.98 23.33 -4.29
CA ALA A 989 5.60 22.84 -4.31
C ALA A 989 5.48 21.46 -4.98
N LEU A 990 6.23 21.23 -6.07
CA LEU A 990 6.29 19.93 -6.73
C LEU A 990 6.95 18.86 -5.83
N ALA A 991 8.03 19.20 -5.13
CA ALA A 991 8.68 18.28 -4.19
C ALA A 991 7.74 17.87 -3.04
N GLN A 992 6.94 18.81 -2.54
CA GLN A 992 5.90 18.55 -1.54
C GLN A 992 4.79 17.64 -2.09
N GLN A 993 4.31 17.88 -3.32
CA GLN A 993 3.33 17.02 -3.98
C GLN A 993 3.87 15.61 -4.26
N LEU A 994 5.15 15.49 -4.60
CA LEU A 994 5.85 14.20 -4.78
C LEU A 994 6.22 13.53 -3.45
N ARG A 995 5.97 14.19 -2.31
CA ARG A 995 6.35 13.74 -0.95
C ARG A 995 7.86 13.44 -0.80
N ASP A 996 8.71 14.16 -1.51
CA ASP A 996 10.18 14.03 -1.46
C ASP A 996 10.78 15.01 -0.45
N ARG A 997 10.88 14.59 0.81
CA ARG A 997 11.37 15.40 1.93
C ARG A 997 12.83 15.81 1.78
N GLU A 998 13.66 14.96 1.20
CA GLU A 998 15.08 15.29 1.02
C GLU A 998 15.25 16.42 -0.01
N MET A 999 14.53 16.33 -1.13
CA MET A 999 14.50 17.40 -2.12
C MET A 999 13.87 18.67 -1.56
N GLU A 1000 12.81 18.58 -0.75
CA GLU A 1000 12.20 19.72 -0.07
C GLU A 1000 13.23 20.48 0.79
N GLY A 1001 13.99 19.76 1.63
CA GLY A 1001 15.03 20.34 2.48
C GLY A 1001 16.11 21.06 1.68
N ARG A 1002 16.63 20.42 0.62
CA ARG A 1002 17.66 21.00 -0.28
C ARG A 1002 17.14 22.24 -1.04
N LEU A 1003 15.87 22.23 -1.46
CA LEU A 1003 15.26 23.36 -2.17
C LEU A 1003 14.99 24.54 -1.25
N LEU A 1004 14.56 24.29 -0.01
CA LEU A 1004 14.42 25.33 1.02
C LEU A 1004 15.75 25.99 1.34
N GLU A 1005 16.84 25.22 1.42
CA GLU A 1005 18.18 25.78 1.60
C GLU A 1005 18.58 26.67 0.40
N SER A 1006 18.35 26.20 -0.82
CA SER A 1006 18.63 26.95 -2.06
C SER A 1006 17.81 28.24 -2.15
N LEU A 1007 16.51 28.19 -1.83
CA LEU A 1007 15.63 29.35 -1.72
C LEU A 1007 16.10 30.30 -0.62
N GLY A 1008 16.52 29.76 0.53
CA GLY A 1008 17.12 30.52 1.61
C GLY A 1008 18.32 31.33 1.12
N GLN A 1009 19.22 30.71 0.37
CA GLN A 1009 20.38 31.36 -0.20
C GLN A 1009 20.02 32.42 -1.27
N LEU A 1010 19.05 32.16 -2.14
CA LEU A 1010 18.54 33.12 -3.12
C LEU A 1010 17.92 34.35 -2.45
N TYR A 1011 17.08 34.14 -1.43
CA TYR A 1011 16.47 35.22 -0.65
C TYR A 1011 17.50 36.05 0.14
N ARG A 1012 18.57 35.40 0.63
CA ARG A 1012 19.69 36.08 1.28
C ARG A 1012 20.41 37.02 0.31
N ASN A 1013 20.63 36.60 -0.93
CA ASN A 1013 21.34 37.40 -1.94
C ASN A 1013 20.59 38.69 -2.32
N LEU A 1014 19.26 38.73 -2.23
CA LEU A 1014 18.48 39.96 -2.43
C LEU A 1014 18.72 41.02 -1.34
N ASN A 1015 19.19 40.61 -0.16
CA ASN A 1015 19.60 41.47 0.96
C ASN A 1015 18.62 42.59 1.36
N THR A 1016 17.31 42.36 1.24
CA THR A 1016 16.26 43.25 1.76
C THR A 1016 15.76 42.73 3.11
N ALA A 1017 15.27 43.60 3.99
CA ALA A 1017 14.75 43.16 5.30
C ALA A 1017 13.64 42.08 5.17
N ARG A 1018 12.78 42.19 4.14
CA ARG A 1018 11.75 41.17 3.86
C ARG A 1018 12.35 39.87 3.33
N SER A 1019 13.33 39.93 2.43
CA SER A 1019 13.96 38.74 1.88
C SER A 1019 14.82 38.02 2.92
N LEU A 1020 15.51 38.72 3.81
CA LEU A 1020 16.26 38.11 4.93
C LEU A 1020 15.33 37.34 5.88
N ARG A 1021 14.15 37.89 6.20
CA ARG A 1021 13.14 37.16 6.99
C ARG A 1021 12.63 35.91 6.29
N ARG A 1022 12.36 35.98 4.97
CA ARG A 1022 11.96 34.81 4.18
C ARG A 1022 13.08 33.76 4.08
N SER A 1023 14.33 34.21 3.93
CA SER A 1023 15.50 33.34 3.95
C SER A 1023 15.58 32.57 5.26
N LEU A 1024 15.38 33.26 6.39
CA LEU A 1024 15.39 32.66 7.72
C LEU A 1024 14.24 31.68 7.94
N THR A 1025 13.05 31.93 7.39
CA THR A 1025 11.97 30.93 7.42
C THR A 1025 12.33 29.68 6.63
N CYS A 1026 12.88 29.83 5.42
CA CYS A 1026 13.29 28.68 4.60
C CYS A 1026 14.38 27.85 5.28
N ILE A 1027 15.39 28.49 5.86
CA ILE A 1027 16.47 27.78 6.59
C ILE A 1027 15.94 27.09 7.86
N LYS A 1028 14.96 27.66 8.56
CA LYS A 1028 14.34 27.00 9.72
C LYS A 1028 13.53 25.76 9.32
N GLU A 1029 12.82 25.83 8.19
CA GLU A 1029 12.07 24.69 7.65
C GLU A 1029 13.02 23.61 7.12
N SER A 1030 14.09 23.96 6.41
CA SER A 1030 15.09 22.98 5.96
C SER A 1030 15.80 22.34 7.15
N LEU A 1031 16.17 23.12 8.17
CA LEU A 1031 16.76 22.61 9.40
C LEU A 1031 15.86 21.59 10.09
N ARG A 1032 14.55 21.88 10.19
CA ARG A 1032 13.57 20.94 10.74
C ARG A 1032 13.58 19.63 9.93
N ILE A 1033 13.51 19.72 8.60
CA ILE A 1033 13.53 18.55 7.72
C ILE A 1033 14.84 17.75 7.85
N PHE A 1034 16.01 18.39 7.90
CA PHE A 1034 17.29 17.67 8.01
C PHE A 1034 17.46 16.99 9.38
N ILE A 1035 16.96 17.60 10.45
CA ILE A 1035 16.88 16.95 11.77
C ILE A 1035 15.95 15.73 11.68
N ASP A 1036 14.79 15.88 11.03
CA ASP A 1036 13.80 14.82 10.87
C ASP A 1036 14.31 13.65 10.00
N LEU A 1037 15.16 13.93 9.00
CA LEU A 1037 15.83 12.94 8.15
C LEU A 1037 17.06 12.29 8.80
N GLY A 1038 17.57 12.84 9.91
CA GLY A 1038 18.79 12.38 10.57
C GLY A 1038 20.08 12.80 9.85
N GLU A 1039 20.02 13.77 8.93
CA GLU A 1039 21.17 14.26 8.17
C GLU A 1039 21.93 15.32 8.99
N THR A 1040 22.79 14.86 9.90
CA THR A 1040 23.52 15.72 10.85
C THR A 1040 24.38 16.79 10.16
N ASP A 1041 24.92 16.46 9.00
CA ASP A 1041 25.83 17.35 8.27
C ASP A 1041 25.09 18.54 7.67
N LYS A 1042 23.97 18.26 6.99
CA LYS A 1042 23.10 19.31 6.42
C LYS A 1042 22.42 20.13 7.53
N ALA A 1043 22.05 19.50 8.65
CA ALA A 1043 21.54 20.23 9.80
C ALA A 1043 22.58 21.21 10.39
N ALA A 1044 23.86 20.81 10.44
CA ALA A 1044 24.94 21.69 10.90
C ALA A 1044 25.18 22.87 9.94
N GLU A 1045 25.15 22.65 8.63
CA GLU A 1045 25.24 23.72 7.63
C GLU A 1045 24.02 24.67 7.68
N ALA A 1046 22.82 24.15 7.92
CA ALA A 1046 21.61 24.97 8.09
C ALA A 1046 21.67 25.85 9.35
N TRP A 1047 22.18 25.33 10.48
CA TRP A 1047 22.43 26.13 11.68
C TRP A 1047 23.43 27.27 11.43
N LEU A 1048 24.50 27.02 10.67
CA LEU A 1048 25.46 28.05 10.26
C LEU A 1048 24.78 29.10 9.38
N GLY A 1049 23.93 28.67 8.45
CA GLY A 1049 23.09 29.55 7.62
C GLY A 1049 22.19 30.46 8.45
N ALA A 1050 21.56 29.93 9.50
CA ALA A 1050 20.75 30.72 10.44
C ALA A 1050 21.60 31.75 11.19
N GLY A 1051 22.79 31.38 11.67
CA GLY A 1051 23.73 32.31 12.32
C GLY A 1051 24.15 33.47 11.41
N ARG A 1052 24.41 33.20 10.12
CA ARG A 1052 24.70 34.24 9.11
C ARG A 1052 23.53 35.21 8.92
N LEU A 1053 22.31 34.70 8.91
CA LEU A 1053 21.11 35.52 8.74
C LEU A 1053 20.84 36.39 9.96
N HIS A 1054 20.98 35.85 11.17
CA HIS A 1054 20.89 36.63 12.41
C HIS A 1054 21.95 37.74 12.45
N TYR A 1055 23.17 37.47 11.94
CA TYR A 1055 24.21 38.50 11.82
C TYR A 1055 23.75 39.60 10.86
N LEU A 1056 23.25 39.29 9.67
CA LEU A 1056 22.75 40.29 8.71
C LEU A 1056 21.54 41.09 9.24
N MET A 1057 20.69 40.46 10.06
CA MET A 1057 19.52 41.10 10.68
C MET A 1057 19.85 41.92 11.95
N GLN A 1058 21.12 41.93 12.39
CA GLN A 1058 21.59 42.63 13.59
C GLN A 1058 21.06 42.04 14.92
N GLU A 1059 20.78 40.74 14.95
CA GLU A 1059 20.31 40.01 16.14
C GLU A 1059 21.49 39.27 16.81
N ASP A 1060 22.44 40.03 17.36
CA ASP A 1060 23.76 39.52 17.76
C ASP A 1060 23.70 38.39 18.82
N GLU A 1061 22.73 38.42 19.74
CA GLU A 1061 22.54 37.38 20.77
C GLU A 1061 22.26 35.98 20.17
N LEU A 1062 21.54 35.94 19.04
CA LEU A 1062 21.14 34.69 18.39
C LEU A 1062 22.26 34.14 17.48
N VAL A 1063 23.20 34.99 17.06
CA VAL A 1063 24.31 34.59 16.18
C VAL A 1063 25.17 33.55 16.88
N GLU A 1064 25.63 33.82 18.10
CA GLU A 1064 26.50 32.90 18.84
C GLU A 1064 25.80 31.57 19.15
N LEU A 1065 24.53 31.61 19.54
CA LEU A 1065 23.72 30.41 19.79
C LEU A 1065 23.63 29.51 18.54
N CYS A 1066 23.34 30.09 17.38
CA CYS A 1066 23.23 29.33 16.12
C CYS A 1066 24.58 28.78 15.67
N LEU A 1067 25.65 29.57 15.75
CA LEU A 1067 27.00 29.12 15.36
C LEU A 1067 27.53 28.02 16.29
N GLN A 1068 27.28 28.13 17.60
CA GLN A 1068 27.62 27.07 18.56
C GLN A 1068 26.81 25.80 18.31
N ALA A 1069 25.50 25.92 18.01
CA ALA A 1069 24.67 24.78 17.65
C ALA A 1069 25.20 24.06 16.40
N ALA A 1070 25.58 24.80 15.35
CA ALA A 1070 26.19 24.25 14.13
C ALA A 1070 27.45 23.43 14.43
N ILE A 1071 28.34 23.96 15.27
CA ILE A 1071 29.58 23.28 15.66
C ILE A 1071 29.29 22.05 16.51
N GLN A 1072 28.37 22.12 17.47
CA GLN A 1072 27.99 20.98 18.30
C GLN A 1072 27.34 19.86 17.48
N THR A 1073 26.51 20.19 16.49
CA THR A 1073 25.94 19.19 15.58
C THR A 1073 27.02 18.55 14.70
N ALA A 1074 27.99 19.32 14.23
CA ALA A 1074 29.09 18.79 13.42
C ALA A 1074 30.09 17.94 14.22
N LEU A 1075 30.35 18.28 15.48
CA LEU A 1075 31.19 17.48 16.38
C LEU A 1075 30.54 16.13 16.76
N LYS A 1076 29.21 16.02 16.64
CA LYS A 1076 28.48 14.75 16.79
C LYS A 1076 28.50 13.90 15.53
N SER A 1077 28.80 14.49 14.37
CA SER A 1077 28.98 13.75 13.12
C SER A 1077 30.31 12.97 13.13
N GLU A 1078 30.37 11.89 12.37
CA GLU A 1078 31.59 11.09 12.20
C GLU A 1078 32.65 11.81 11.33
N GLU A 1079 32.33 12.94 10.71
CA GLU A 1079 33.20 13.69 9.80
C GLU A 1079 33.92 14.89 10.45
N PRO A 1080 35.19 14.75 10.91
CA PRO A 1080 35.92 15.86 11.54
C PRO A 1080 36.27 17.00 10.57
N LEU A 1081 36.29 16.73 9.26
CA LEU A 1081 36.52 17.74 8.22
C LEU A 1081 35.36 18.75 8.16
N LEU A 1082 34.12 18.30 8.38
CA LEU A 1082 32.95 19.17 8.44
C LEU A 1082 33.06 20.14 9.62
N ALA A 1083 33.43 19.64 10.80
CA ALA A 1083 33.64 20.50 11.97
C ALA A 1083 34.73 21.56 11.72
N LEU A 1084 35.82 21.19 11.03
CA LEU A 1084 36.89 22.14 10.66
C LEU A 1084 36.37 23.23 9.73
N LYS A 1085 35.64 22.84 8.68
CA LYS A 1085 35.00 23.76 7.75
C LYS A 1085 34.05 24.71 8.50
N LEU A 1086 33.20 24.20 9.40
CA LEU A 1086 32.24 25.02 10.14
C LEU A 1086 32.88 25.95 11.16
N TYR A 1087 33.95 25.55 11.83
CA TYR A 1087 34.72 26.47 12.68
C TYR A 1087 35.30 27.63 11.88
N GLU A 1088 35.88 27.36 10.71
CA GLU A 1088 36.40 28.41 9.84
C GLU A 1088 35.27 29.31 9.33
N GLU A 1089 34.20 28.73 8.80
CA GLU A 1089 33.07 29.45 8.23
C GLU A 1089 32.28 30.26 9.28
N ALA A 1090 32.31 29.85 10.56
CA ALA A 1090 31.76 30.61 11.68
C ALA A 1090 32.65 31.82 12.03
N GLY A 1091 33.97 31.64 12.05
CA GLY A 1091 34.93 32.75 12.18
C GLY A 1091 34.81 33.75 11.03
N ASP A 1092 34.56 33.26 9.81
CA ASP A 1092 34.39 34.08 8.60
C ASP A 1092 33.17 35.01 8.68
N VAL A 1093 32.12 34.66 9.44
CA VAL A 1093 30.97 35.55 9.66
C VAL A 1093 31.41 36.85 10.33
N PHE A 1094 32.25 36.76 11.36
CA PHE A 1094 32.78 37.91 12.09
C PHE A 1094 33.96 38.57 11.34
N PHE A 1095 34.80 37.79 10.67
CA PHE A 1095 35.96 38.30 9.91
C PHE A 1095 35.55 39.15 8.70
N ASN A 1096 34.52 38.75 7.97
CA ASN A 1096 34.00 39.52 6.83
C ASN A 1096 33.10 40.68 7.28
N GLY A 1097 32.58 40.61 8.50
CA GLY A 1097 31.74 41.63 9.09
C GLY A 1097 32.49 42.84 9.66
N THR A 1098 31.78 43.94 9.89
CA THR A 1098 32.32 45.13 10.55
C THR A 1098 32.12 45.11 12.06
N ARG A 1099 31.14 44.34 12.55
CA ARG A 1099 30.78 44.23 13.98
C ARG A 1099 31.43 42.99 14.58
N HIS A 1100 31.87 43.09 15.84
CA HIS A 1100 32.30 41.95 16.65
C HIS A 1100 33.46 41.13 16.05
N ARG A 1101 34.36 41.77 15.29
CA ARG A 1101 35.50 41.11 14.61
C ARG A 1101 36.40 40.30 15.56
N HIS A 1102 36.47 40.70 16.83
CA HIS A 1102 37.28 40.01 17.84
C HIS A 1102 36.79 38.58 18.14
N HIS A 1103 35.50 38.29 18.00
CA HIS A 1103 34.96 36.92 18.19
C HIS A 1103 35.49 35.93 17.15
N ALA A 1104 35.89 36.39 15.95
CA ALA A 1104 36.52 35.54 14.95
C ALA A 1104 37.77 34.82 15.49
N VAL A 1105 38.49 35.45 16.42
CA VAL A 1105 39.69 34.88 17.04
C VAL A 1105 39.36 33.60 17.81
N GLU A 1106 38.21 33.52 18.48
CA GLU A 1106 37.82 32.33 19.24
C GLU A 1106 37.57 31.13 18.32
N TYR A 1107 36.78 31.31 17.26
CA TYR A 1107 36.49 30.25 16.29
C TYR A 1107 37.74 29.76 15.58
N TYR A 1108 38.62 30.67 15.16
CA TYR A 1108 39.88 30.30 14.49
C TYR A 1108 40.90 29.68 15.46
N ARG A 1109 41.23 30.36 16.56
CA ARG A 1109 42.33 29.96 17.46
C ARG A 1109 41.95 28.78 18.35
N ALA A 1110 40.75 28.80 18.94
CA ALA A 1110 40.34 27.76 19.90
C ALA A 1110 39.75 26.53 19.19
N GLY A 1111 39.06 26.72 18.06
CA GLY A 1111 38.42 25.64 17.31
C GLY A 1111 39.24 25.15 16.11
N ALA A 1112 39.40 26.01 15.09
CA ALA A 1112 39.89 25.60 13.78
C ALA A 1112 41.38 25.17 13.78
N VAL A 1113 42.27 25.92 14.43
CA VAL A 1113 43.73 25.61 14.45
C VAL A 1113 44.04 24.25 15.11
N PRO A 1114 43.51 23.92 16.31
CA PRO A 1114 43.73 22.60 16.91
C PRO A 1114 43.21 21.46 16.03
N LEU A 1115 42.07 21.64 15.37
CA LEU A 1115 41.47 20.62 14.53
C LEU A 1115 42.24 20.46 13.20
N ALA A 1116 42.69 21.55 12.58
CA ALA A 1116 43.54 21.52 11.39
C ALA A 1116 44.86 20.79 11.65
N ARG A 1117 45.49 21.01 12.82
CA ARG A 1117 46.70 20.30 13.24
C ARG A 1117 46.45 18.81 13.45
N ARG A 1118 45.34 18.44 14.10
CA ARG A 1118 44.94 17.01 14.28
C ARG A 1118 44.72 16.31 12.95
N LEU A 1119 44.10 17.00 11.98
CA LEU A 1119 43.81 16.48 10.64
C LEU A 1119 44.98 16.62 9.65
N LYS A 1120 46.11 17.22 10.07
CA LYS A 1120 47.26 17.55 9.21
C LYS A 1120 46.90 18.38 7.98
N ALA A 1121 45.89 19.25 8.11
CA ALA A 1121 45.39 20.10 7.03
C ALA A 1121 46.23 21.40 6.93
N VAL A 1122 47.46 21.28 6.40
CA VAL A 1122 48.45 22.37 6.38
C VAL A 1122 47.96 23.61 5.60
N ARG A 1123 47.24 23.40 4.49
CA ARG A 1123 46.70 24.51 3.67
C ARG A 1123 45.63 25.31 4.42
N THR A 1124 44.75 24.66 5.16
CA THR A 1124 43.74 25.35 5.98
C THR A 1124 44.39 26.05 7.17
N GLU A 1125 45.38 25.43 7.81
CA GLU A 1125 46.14 26.05 8.90
C GLU A 1125 46.84 27.34 8.44
N LEU A 1126 47.52 27.31 7.29
CA LEU A 1126 48.14 28.48 6.68
C LEU A 1126 47.12 29.61 6.42
N ARG A 1127 45.97 29.25 5.83
CA ARG A 1127 44.88 30.20 5.55
C ARG A 1127 44.34 30.84 6.84
N ILE A 1128 44.13 30.05 7.89
CA ILE A 1128 43.65 30.54 9.19
C ILE A 1128 44.70 31.43 9.86
N PHE A 1129 45.99 31.10 9.81
CA PHE A 1129 47.04 31.97 10.36
C PHE A 1129 47.13 33.29 9.62
N ASN A 1130 47.04 33.28 8.28
CA ASN A 1130 46.93 34.52 7.53
C ASN A 1130 45.75 35.36 8.05
N LYS A 1131 44.53 34.79 8.11
CA LYS A 1131 43.33 35.49 8.63
C LYS A 1131 43.52 36.04 10.05
N LEU A 1132 44.12 35.25 10.95
CA LEU A 1132 44.44 35.66 12.31
C LEU A 1132 45.46 36.81 12.37
N THR A 1133 46.50 36.79 11.52
CA THR A 1133 47.46 37.89 11.44
C THR A 1133 46.77 39.20 11.06
N GLU A 1134 45.91 39.17 10.04
CA GLU A 1134 45.16 40.37 9.60
C GLU A 1134 44.20 40.87 10.68
N LEU A 1135 43.49 39.96 11.34
CA LEU A 1135 42.64 40.31 12.48
C LEU A 1135 43.44 40.98 13.59
N GLN A 1136 44.57 40.40 14.00
CA GLN A 1136 45.39 40.95 15.08
C GLN A 1136 46.01 42.29 14.69
N ILE A 1137 46.39 42.50 13.42
CA ILE A 1137 46.81 43.83 12.93
C ILE A 1137 45.65 44.83 13.06
N SER A 1138 44.43 44.45 12.68
CA SER A 1138 43.25 45.33 12.76
C SER A 1138 42.79 45.63 14.19
N LEU A 1139 43.12 44.74 15.14
CA LEU A 1139 42.83 44.87 16.57
C LEU A 1139 44.01 45.46 17.36
N GLU A 1140 45.05 45.95 16.67
CA GLU A 1140 46.27 46.52 17.26
C GLU A 1140 47.06 45.56 18.18
N GLY A 1141 46.82 44.25 18.05
CA GLY A 1141 47.48 43.17 18.77
C GLY A 1141 48.77 42.69 18.10
N TYR A 1142 49.74 43.59 17.90
CA TYR A 1142 50.90 43.34 17.03
C TYR A 1142 51.82 42.18 17.48
N GLU A 1143 51.98 41.96 18.79
CA GLU A 1143 52.77 40.83 19.31
C GLU A 1143 52.17 39.47 18.91
N LYS A 1144 50.84 39.33 19.06
CA LYS A 1144 50.12 38.12 18.63
C LYS A 1144 50.09 38.01 17.11
N ALA A 1145 50.01 39.14 16.41
CA ALA A 1145 50.10 39.16 14.95
C ALA A 1145 51.45 38.59 14.47
N LEU A 1146 52.55 38.88 15.19
CA LEU A 1146 53.88 38.37 14.88
C LEU A 1146 53.96 36.85 15.02
N GLU A 1147 53.38 36.28 16.09
CA GLU A 1147 53.28 34.84 16.27
C GLU A 1147 52.60 34.16 15.07
N PHE A 1148 51.41 34.64 14.68
CA PHE A 1148 50.68 34.06 13.56
C PHE A 1148 51.36 34.30 12.21
N ALA A 1149 51.94 35.48 12.00
CA ALA A 1149 52.62 35.84 10.74
C ALA A 1149 53.87 34.99 10.52
N THR A 1150 54.66 34.75 11.57
CA THR A 1150 55.86 33.90 11.49
C THR A 1150 55.50 32.44 11.23
N LEU A 1151 54.42 31.94 11.85
CA LEU A 1151 53.88 30.61 11.57
C LEU A 1151 53.36 30.50 10.12
N ALA A 1152 52.64 31.51 9.64
CA ALA A 1152 52.16 31.56 8.26
C ALA A 1152 53.33 31.55 7.25
N ALA A 1153 54.36 32.36 7.47
CA ALA A 1153 55.55 32.40 6.60
C ALA A 1153 56.30 31.06 6.58
N ARG A 1154 56.43 30.39 7.73
CA ARG A 1154 57.02 29.05 7.79
C ARG A 1154 56.17 28.04 7.03
N LEU A 1155 54.86 28.00 7.26
CA LEU A 1155 53.97 27.06 6.58
C LEU A 1155 53.90 27.31 5.07
N SER A 1156 53.91 28.57 4.62
CA SER A 1156 53.85 28.88 3.20
C SER A 1156 55.04 28.32 2.43
N THR A 1157 56.26 28.41 2.99
CA THR A 1157 57.46 27.80 2.39
C THR A 1157 57.37 26.29 2.26
N VAL A 1158 56.65 25.62 3.18
CA VAL A 1158 56.41 24.16 3.13
C VAL A 1158 55.35 23.80 2.10
N THR A 1159 54.31 24.63 1.92
CA THR A 1159 53.22 24.34 0.96
C THR A 1159 53.61 24.50 -0.51
N GLY A 1160 54.66 25.29 -0.81
CA GLY A 1160 55.12 25.55 -2.18
C GLY A 1160 54.20 26.45 -3.02
N ASP A 1161 53.15 27.05 -2.42
CA ASP A 1161 52.28 27.99 -3.10
C ASP A 1161 52.89 29.40 -3.04
N GLN A 1162 53.48 29.84 -4.15
CA GLN A 1162 54.15 31.14 -4.29
C GLN A 1162 53.23 32.32 -3.91
N ARG A 1163 51.92 32.21 -4.18
CA ARG A 1163 50.96 33.28 -3.82
C ARG A 1163 50.76 33.37 -2.32
N GLN A 1164 50.61 32.23 -1.64
CA GLN A 1164 50.48 32.21 -0.18
C GLN A 1164 51.77 32.63 0.52
N GLU A 1165 52.93 32.29 -0.06
CA GLU A 1165 54.23 32.74 0.42
C GLU A 1165 54.37 34.26 0.32
N LEU A 1166 54.00 34.84 -0.83
CA LEU A 1166 53.96 36.30 -1.02
C LEU A 1166 53.05 36.97 0.02
N VAL A 1167 51.84 36.45 0.24
CA VAL A 1167 50.89 37.01 1.21
C VAL A 1167 51.43 36.92 2.65
N ALA A 1168 52.02 35.79 3.02
CA ALA A 1168 52.54 35.57 4.36
C ALA A 1168 53.72 36.50 4.68
N PHE A 1169 54.69 36.64 3.77
CA PHE A 1169 55.82 37.56 3.97
C PHE A 1169 55.39 39.04 3.94
N HIS A 1170 54.40 39.41 3.11
CA HIS A 1170 53.84 40.76 3.14
C HIS A 1170 53.17 41.10 4.47
N ARG A 1171 52.38 40.17 5.02
CA ARG A 1171 51.74 40.33 6.34
C ARG A 1171 52.79 40.41 7.43
N LEU A 1172 53.82 39.56 7.39
CA LEU A 1172 54.94 39.60 8.32
C LEU A 1172 55.70 40.94 8.26
N ALA A 1173 55.98 41.45 7.06
CA ALA A 1173 56.58 42.77 6.87
C ALA A 1173 55.73 43.91 7.47
N THR A 1174 54.40 43.81 7.32
CA THR A 1174 53.46 44.79 7.90
C THR A 1174 53.45 44.73 9.43
N VAL A 1175 53.57 43.54 10.03
CA VAL A 1175 53.69 43.39 11.48
C VAL A 1175 55.01 43.98 11.97
N TYR A 1176 56.14 43.64 11.34
CA TYR A 1176 57.45 44.21 11.69
C TYR A 1176 57.46 45.73 11.59
N TYR A 1177 56.85 46.28 10.54
CA TYR A 1177 56.69 47.72 10.37
C TYR A 1177 55.90 48.36 11.52
N SER A 1178 54.82 47.69 11.97
CA SER A 1178 53.97 48.17 13.07
C SER A 1178 54.64 48.05 14.44
N LEU A 1179 55.53 47.08 14.62
CA LEU A 1179 56.37 46.90 15.82
C LEU A 1179 57.65 47.75 15.80
N HIS A 1180 57.80 48.66 14.83
CA HIS A 1180 58.98 49.51 14.65
C HIS A 1180 60.31 48.75 14.41
N MET A 1181 60.23 47.50 13.97
CA MET A 1181 61.39 46.68 13.56
C MET A 1181 61.64 46.86 12.06
N TYR A 1182 62.10 48.06 11.68
CA TYR A 1182 62.11 48.48 10.28
C TYR A 1182 63.08 47.71 9.37
N GLU A 1183 64.23 47.28 9.89
CA GLU A 1183 65.20 46.46 9.14
C GLU A 1183 64.57 45.11 8.75
N MET A 1184 63.95 44.42 9.72
CA MET A 1184 63.23 43.16 9.48
C MET A 1184 62.03 43.35 8.54
N ALA A 1185 61.37 44.51 8.61
CA ALA A 1185 60.27 44.84 7.72
C ALA A 1185 60.75 45.00 6.27
N GLU A 1186 61.86 45.71 6.06
CA GLU A 1186 62.49 45.85 4.73
C GLU A 1186 62.86 44.47 4.17
N ASP A 1187 63.55 43.63 4.94
CA ASP A 1187 63.93 42.27 4.52
C ASP A 1187 62.72 41.44 4.07
N CYS A 1188 61.62 41.49 4.83
CA CYS A 1188 60.40 40.75 4.48
C CYS A 1188 59.69 41.33 3.25
N TYR A 1189 59.70 42.65 3.06
CA TYR A 1189 59.17 43.26 1.84
C TYR A 1189 60.02 42.90 0.62
N LEU A 1190 61.35 42.91 0.74
CA LEU A 1190 62.25 42.48 -0.33
C LEU A 1190 62.05 41.00 -0.68
N LYS A 1191 61.88 40.14 0.33
CA LYS A 1191 61.49 38.74 0.12
C LYS A 1191 60.16 38.63 -0.62
N THR A 1192 59.17 39.45 -0.26
CA THR A 1192 57.87 39.50 -0.95
C THR A 1192 58.02 39.89 -2.42
N LEU A 1193 58.87 40.88 -2.72
CA LEU A 1193 59.15 41.34 -4.09
C LEU A 1193 59.92 40.30 -4.91
N SER A 1194 60.79 39.50 -4.28
CA SER A 1194 61.50 38.39 -4.96
C SER A 1194 60.57 37.28 -5.46
N LEU A 1195 59.34 37.21 -4.93
CA LEU A 1195 58.30 36.27 -5.32
C LEU A 1195 57.37 36.83 -6.41
N CYS A 1196 57.60 38.05 -6.88
CA CYS A 1196 56.82 38.67 -7.94
C CYS A 1196 56.95 37.87 -9.25
N PRO A 1197 55.85 37.57 -9.96
CA PRO A 1197 55.95 37.06 -11.32
C PRO A 1197 56.64 38.09 -12.22
N PRO A 1198 57.41 37.65 -13.25
CA PRO A 1198 58.15 38.54 -14.14
C PRO A 1198 57.25 39.43 -15.01
N TRP A 1199 55.94 39.19 -15.03
CA TRP A 1199 54.96 39.99 -15.77
C TRP A 1199 53.78 40.31 -14.85
N LEU A 1200 53.40 41.58 -14.76
CA LEU A 1200 52.20 42.02 -14.04
C LEU A 1200 50.95 41.57 -14.81
N GLN A 1201 50.14 40.67 -14.24
CA GLN A 1201 49.00 40.07 -14.94
C GLN A 1201 47.73 40.92 -14.83
N SER A 1202 47.67 41.82 -13.86
CA SER A 1202 46.49 42.66 -13.62
C SER A 1202 46.84 44.07 -13.13
N PRO A 1203 45.98 45.07 -13.43
CA PRO A 1203 46.13 46.41 -12.85
C PRO A 1203 46.01 46.38 -11.31
N LYS A 1204 45.32 45.41 -10.73
CA LYS A 1204 45.24 45.25 -9.26
C LYS A 1204 46.60 44.85 -8.66
N GLU A 1205 47.34 43.97 -9.33
CA GLU A 1205 48.69 43.59 -8.92
C GLU A 1205 49.67 44.75 -9.08
N ALA A 1206 49.63 45.46 -10.20
CA ALA A 1206 50.46 46.65 -10.41
C ALA A 1206 50.24 47.72 -9.31
N LEU A 1207 48.97 47.97 -8.93
CA LEU A 1207 48.64 48.88 -7.83
C LEU A 1207 49.16 48.39 -6.47
N TYR A 1208 49.11 47.08 -6.24
CA TYR A 1208 49.67 46.48 -5.02
C TYR A 1208 51.18 46.72 -4.95
N TYR A 1209 51.93 46.42 -6.01
CA TYR A 1209 53.38 46.64 -6.02
C TYR A 1209 53.75 48.12 -5.92
N ALA A 1210 53.02 49.01 -6.61
CA ALA A 1210 53.20 50.46 -6.46
C ALA A 1210 53.10 50.91 -4.99
N LYS A 1211 52.11 50.39 -4.25
CA LYS A 1211 51.95 50.67 -2.82
C LYS A 1211 53.06 50.07 -1.96
N VAL A 1212 53.53 48.87 -2.27
CA VAL A 1212 54.65 48.23 -1.56
C VAL A 1212 55.94 49.02 -1.75
N TYR A 1213 56.28 49.38 -2.99
CA TYR A 1213 57.44 50.22 -3.31
C TYR A 1213 57.35 51.59 -2.64
N TYR A 1214 56.18 52.23 -2.69
CA TYR A 1214 55.96 53.50 -2.00
C TYR A 1214 56.17 53.39 -0.49
N ARG A 1215 55.69 52.30 0.13
CA ARG A 1215 55.86 52.05 1.56
C ARG A 1215 57.33 51.76 1.90
N LEU A 1216 58.05 51.01 1.08
CA LEU A 1216 59.49 50.79 1.19
C LEU A 1216 60.26 52.10 1.11
N GLY A 1217 60.03 52.93 0.08
CA GLY A 1217 60.68 54.24 -0.06
C GLY A 1217 60.43 55.16 1.13
N ARG A 1218 59.21 55.15 1.69
CA ARG A 1218 58.91 55.90 2.92
C ARG A 1218 59.64 55.34 4.14
N LEU A 1219 59.65 54.02 4.30
CA LEU A 1219 60.32 53.31 5.40
C LEU A 1219 61.83 53.62 5.38
N THR A 1220 62.47 53.46 4.23
CA THR A 1220 63.92 53.66 4.09
C THR A 1220 64.32 55.12 4.27
N PHE A 1221 63.53 56.06 3.72
CA PHE A 1221 63.80 57.49 3.91
C PHE A 1221 63.59 57.96 5.35
N CYS A 1222 62.44 57.63 5.96
CA CYS A 1222 62.05 58.18 7.25
C CYS A 1222 62.73 57.46 8.44
N GLN A 1223 62.88 56.14 8.36
CA GLN A 1223 63.28 55.32 9.50
C GLN A 1223 64.72 54.83 9.39
N LEU A 1224 65.12 54.32 8.21
CA LEU A 1224 66.50 53.85 7.98
C LEU A 1224 67.46 54.97 7.59
N LYS A 1225 66.93 56.16 7.25
CA LYS A 1225 67.68 57.37 6.86
C LYS A 1225 68.59 57.15 5.65
N ASP A 1226 68.21 56.26 4.74
CA ASP A 1226 68.92 56.04 3.47
C ASP A 1226 68.16 56.73 2.34
N ALA A 1227 68.69 57.87 1.89
CA ALA A 1227 68.06 58.65 0.83
C ALA A 1227 68.23 58.02 -0.56
N HIS A 1228 69.30 57.26 -0.80
CA HIS A 1228 69.58 56.68 -2.12
C HIS A 1228 68.68 55.47 -2.38
N ASP A 1229 68.63 54.51 -1.45
CA ASP A 1229 67.75 53.35 -1.56
C ASP A 1229 66.27 53.80 -1.60
N ALA A 1230 65.91 54.82 -0.82
CA ALA A 1230 64.57 55.43 -0.88
C ALA A 1230 64.21 55.96 -2.27
N THR A 1231 65.12 56.69 -2.93
CA THR A 1231 64.85 57.18 -4.29
C THR A 1231 64.63 56.04 -5.28
N GLU A 1232 65.39 54.95 -5.18
CA GLU A 1232 65.19 53.79 -6.06
C GLU A 1232 63.80 53.17 -5.87
N TYR A 1233 63.36 52.97 -4.63
CA TYR A 1233 62.02 52.46 -4.36
C TYR A 1233 60.91 53.41 -4.84
N PHE A 1234 61.06 54.72 -4.66
CA PHE A 1234 60.07 55.68 -5.18
C PHE A 1234 60.05 55.72 -6.70
N LEU A 1235 61.18 55.55 -7.38
CA LEU A 1235 61.23 55.44 -8.84
C LEU A 1235 60.52 54.17 -9.34
N LEU A 1236 60.69 53.02 -8.65
CA LEU A 1236 59.93 51.81 -8.94
C LEU A 1236 58.43 51.99 -8.70
N ALA A 1237 58.05 52.68 -7.62
CA ALA A 1237 56.65 53.04 -7.35
C ALA A 1237 56.08 53.93 -8.46
N LEU A 1238 56.86 54.91 -8.94
CA LEU A 1238 56.48 55.80 -10.03
C LEU A 1238 56.29 55.03 -11.33
N ALA A 1239 57.20 54.12 -11.66
CA ALA A 1239 57.09 53.28 -12.85
C ALA A 1239 55.80 52.43 -12.84
N ALA A 1240 55.48 51.80 -11.69
CA ALA A 1240 54.23 51.07 -11.53
C ALA A 1240 52.99 51.99 -11.61
N ALA A 1241 53.05 53.20 -11.07
CA ALA A 1241 51.97 54.20 -11.14
C ALA A 1241 51.70 54.68 -12.58
N VAL A 1242 52.76 54.83 -13.37
CA VAL A 1242 52.67 55.19 -14.80
C VAL A 1242 52.01 54.06 -15.59
N LEU A 1243 52.37 52.81 -15.33
CA LEU A 1243 51.72 51.64 -15.96
C LEU A 1243 50.23 51.53 -15.63
N LEU A 1244 49.79 52.04 -14.48
CA LEU A 1244 48.39 52.06 -14.06
C LEU A 1244 47.58 53.22 -14.64
N GLY A 1245 48.23 54.28 -15.10
CA GLY A 1245 47.58 55.55 -15.45
C GLY A 1245 47.00 56.30 -14.25
N ASP A 1246 47.51 56.06 -13.03
CA ASP A 1246 47.04 56.71 -11.80
C ASP A 1246 47.78 58.05 -11.59
N GLU A 1247 47.18 59.15 -12.07
CA GLU A 1247 47.80 60.48 -12.01
C GLU A 1247 47.99 61.00 -10.57
N GLU A 1248 47.03 60.73 -9.67
CA GLU A 1248 47.14 61.14 -8.26
C GLU A 1248 48.33 60.46 -7.57
N LEU A 1249 48.49 59.15 -7.81
CA LEU A 1249 49.59 58.38 -7.23
C LEU A 1249 50.93 58.80 -7.84
N GLN A 1250 50.98 59.15 -9.13
CA GLN A 1250 52.17 59.71 -9.75
C GLN A 1250 52.58 61.04 -9.12
N ASP A 1251 51.64 61.97 -8.95
CA ASP A 1251 51.93 63.31 -8.41
C ASP A 1251 52.35 63.26 -6.94
N THR A 1252 51.73 62.39 -6.14
CA THR A 1252 52.16 62.16 -4.76
C THR A 1252 53.58 61.59 -4.71
N ILE A 1253 53.96 60.67 -5.59
CA ILE A 1253 55.33 60.13 -5.65
C ILE A 1253 56.33 61.18 -6.12
N ARG A 1254 56.01 61.96 -7.17
CA ARG A 1254 56.86 63.05 -7.66
C ARG A 1254 57.15 64.08 -6.56
N SER A 1255 56.12 64.49 -5.82
CA SER A 1255 56.28 65.40 -4.68
C SER A 1255 57.20 64.84 -3.59
N ARG A 1256 57.20 63.51 -3.38
CA ARG A 1256 58.07 62.84 -2.41
C ARG A 1256 59.51 62.77 -2.90
N LEU A 1257 59.72 62.46 -4.18
CA LEU A 1257 61.04 62.47 -4.80
C LEU A 1257 61.68 63.87 -4.69
N ASP A 1258 60.91 64.93 -4.98
CA ASP A 1258 61.38 66.31 -4.83
C ASP A 1258 61.78 66.63 -3.38
N ASN A 1259 60.99 66.20 -2.40
CA ASN A 1259 61.29 66.38 -0.98
C ASN A 1259 62.58 65.65 -0.55
N ILE A 1260 62.88 64.48 -1.13
CA ILE A 1260 64.10 63.71 -0.81
C ILE A 1260 65.33 64.42 -1.39
N CYS A 1261 65.24 64.91 -2.62
CA CYS A 1261 66.31 65.68 -3.25
C CYS A 1261 66.65 66.98 -2.50
N GLN A 1262 65.66 67.57 -1.80
CA GLN A 1262 65.85 68.76 -0.96
C GLN A 1262 66.30 68.44 0.48
N SER A 1263 66.33 67.17 0.87
CA SER A 1263 66.63 66.77 2.25
C SER A 1263 68.13 66.79 2.54
N PRO A 1264 68.55 67.08 3.79
CA PRO A 1264 69.97 67.04 4.17
C PRO A 1264 70.59 65.64 4.04
N LEU A 1265 69.76 64.59 4.06
CA LEU A 1265 70.18 63.20 3.89
C LEU A 1265 70.69 62.91 2.46
N TRP A 1266 70.28 63.70 1.47
CA TRP A 1266 70.74 63.53 0.08
C TRP A 1266 72.24 63.82 -0.09
N HIS A 1267 72.77 64.75 0.72
CA HIS A 1267 74.18 65.14 0.67
C HIS A 1267 75.07 64.34 1.63
N SER A 1268 74.49 63.50 2.50
CA SER A 1268 75.27 62.60 3.33
C SER A 1268 75.73 61.43 2.48
N ARG A 1269 77.04 61.38 2.15
CA ARG A 1269 77.65 60.19 1.54
C ARG A 1269 77.32 58.97 2.40
N PRO A 1270 76.82 57.86 1.83
CA PRO A 1270 76.54 56.65 2.58
C PRO A 1270 77.87 56.11 3.10
N SER A 1271 78.11 56.27 4.39
CA SER A 1271 79.19 55.57 5.09
C SER A 1271 78.82 54.09 5.18
N GLY A 1272 79.17 53.31 4.15
CA GLY A 1272 79.52 51.90 4.29
C GLY A 1272 78.42 50.83 4.30
N CYS A 1273 77.15 51.11 4.00
CA CYS A 1273 76.09 50.07 3.99
C CYS A 1273 75.33 49.89 2.65
N SER A 1274 75.54 50.75 1.64
CA SER A 1274 74.72 50.74 0.41
C SER A 1274 75.14 49.69 -0.64
N SER A 1275 76.31 49.06 -0.54
CA SER A 1275 76.79 48.14 -1.59
C SER A 1275 76.20 46.72 -1.51
N GLU A 1276 75.59 46.32 -0.38
CA GLU A 1276 74.98 45.00 -0.23
C GLU A 1276 73.48 44.98 -0.54
N ARG A 1277 72.76 46.10 -0.31
CA ARG A 1277 71.32 46.23 -0.61
C ARG A 1277 71.03 46.31 -2.11
N ALA A 1278 71.86 47.02 -2.88
CA ALA A 1278 71.76 47.09 -4.34
C ALA A 1278 72.02 45.75 -5.08
N ARG A 1279 72.65 44.77 -4.40
CA ARG A 1279 72.96 43.47 -5.00
C ARG A 1279 71.70 42.66 -5.34
N TRP A 1280 70.61 42.85 -4.59
CA TRP A 1280 69.32 42.23 -4.86
C TRP A 1280 68.59 42.85 -6.06
N LEU A 1281 68.75 44.15 -6.30
CA LEU A 1281 68.13 44.86 -7.43
C LEU A 1281 68.83 44.53 -8.76
N SER A 1282 70.15 44.30 -8.74
CA SER A 1282 70.94 43.98 -9.94
C SER A 1282 70.87 42.51 -10.40
N GLY A 1283 70.37 41.59 -9.57
CA GLY A 1283 70.35 40.15 -9.84
C GLY A 1283 69.09 39.60 -10.53
N GLY A 1284 68.04 40.42 -10.71
CA GLY A 1284 66.75 39.97 -11.27
C GLY A 1284 65.93 41.04 -12.02
N GLY A 1285 66.50 42.23 -12.28
CA GLY A 1285 65.78 43.39 -12.83
C GLY A 1285 66.05 43.66 -14.30
N LEU A 1286 65.33 42.99 -15.21
CA LEU A 1286 65.08 43.40 -16.60
C LEU A 1286 63.74 42.79 -17.06
N ALA A 1287 62.63 43.15 -16.40
CA ALA A 1287 61.27 42.82 -16.84
C ALA A 1287 60.20 43.72 -16.18
N LEU A 1288 60.41 45.05 -16.26
CA LEU A 1288 59.35 46.06 -16.15
C LEU A 1288 59.50 47.04 -17.31
#